data_AF-A0A1F2P8P0-F1
#
_entry.id   AF-A0A1F2P8P0-F1
#
_cell.length_a   1.000
_cell.length_b   1.000
_cell.length_c   1.000
_cell.angle_alpha   90.00
_cell.angle_beta   90.00
_cell.angle_gamma   90.00
#
_symmetry.space_group_name_H-M   'P 1'
#
loop_
_entity.id
_entity.type
_entity.pdbx_description
1 polymer ?
#
loop_
_entity_poly.entity_id
_entity_poly.type
_entity_poly.pdbx_seq_one_letter_code
_entity_poly.pdbx_strand_id
1 'polypeptide(L)'
;MLKMSSNPFINKEWAKEHLDNVRKNAGPRYIPELNIELPILEIFDGISRTSEFYHSIRKHYGQLIKALKNLSSSYDIEELQKLYKELQEEIKQLFSTLQNIGDYNTNPIPWNDIKQHAQKTKEITWKLINELRRNKDTLAKEKRKSQRERFDWDIHHLYKLQQKLYYFEDLASSNKAKLSNHPFLLLTGEAGIGKTHLLCDIIEKRINSNLPAILVFGEDFSGAKDFWQRIIERLKLPEGIDSKEKLLGTLNQAGEKSKCRSLFIIDALNETDPVSFWQTHLKEIYEEIKRYPNIALVISIRSGFEDEILTKELKEEFIQEKHTGFAFKEWEAVTKFFNAYSLPLPEVPLLMPEFQNPLFLLLLCKALKKRRSNRAYKGHEGFTYIFEYFVDNVARTIEDQYGISHAPKKNIWDTVIEKIAEDMVNNNTDRIPEKKLKKIIKTQHPQIDTDEFIKDLDRNLLLVKVPRYAKDFSRIEGYDYRFPFQKFSDHLIVRYLLKKCKNENKELQQLFKENHKITELLKWNYGLIEALFIQYPEWYKGKEFFEIADFLKDSPQMWELWINSLIWRKPTAFSEATVEKISHFLREKVLRSVLEYNLEYNDYFFYPEFTYKLLDALSSVSSIPEHPLNADFLHKHLMEYKMSERDAWWSTFLHYQHEAKDTVERIIEWAWSEYDKSHISDNSVLLLAAAMSWFLTTPNRFIRDKSTKALVALLQHRVNLLPELLEKFKDVDDLYVRERLFAVAYGCVLRNSDDTESLKRLVQWIYDNIFKEGKPPVHILLRDYARGIIEVALRKGIELDSIDESKINPPYESKWPQNMPSDEEIKKYEFDYRSKDFKDYYWSQNTIISSMQPEYTTLKHNIYGDFGRYVFQSALSHWDTGNITIQQLSNLAVKMIFEELGYNIELHGKFDRYFTKNYYYGRTEHKTERIGKKYQWIAFHKISAMVSDNFPLKKEPWDHIQKHYKGPWHPYIRDIDPSLLIKNDDHLINSFSINNWLSSNGNYDAWRTEKETSEWLKTKDDLPDPLKILQVKDDNGEEWLVLEGLISWQEETPPEFEKYEIPIRELWYLIKSYIIKKADLTKIYEWAKDQNFGGGWRPESHEFLGEYPYSIAFEDLRGDYDIWTKEARGKEIPVPVIVTDDIYLNEFTTDCSSDGSISIKLPCKWLVNEMQLIHKFLDGRWYNDKEELVVIPTNIFADTSFSALLIKKQNLCEFLNQNEYTILWILLGEKQVLGGNLSHRNYEGYLVINGAYVLDHNHIVGRFNGEFEK
;
A
#
# COMPACT_ATOMS: atom_id res chain seq x y z
N MET A 1 47.91 28.49 9.77
CA MET A 1 46.74 27.58 9.90
C MET A 1 46.80 26.59 8.75
N LEU A 2 47.16 25.34 9.05
CA LEU A 2 47.30 24.24 8.10
C LEU A 2 45.93 23.85 7.53
N LYS A 3 45.82 23.73 6.20
CA LYS A 3 44.70 23.06 5.53
C LYS A 3 44.62 21.63 6.08
N MET A 4 43.62 21.32 6.90
CA MET A 4 43.24 19.94 7.18
C MET A 4 42.89 19.29 5.84
N SER A 5 43.63 18.25 5.47
CA SER A 5 43.36 17.43 4.29
C SER A 5 41.94 16.87 4.39
N SER A 6 41.06 17.26 3.45
CA SER A 6 39.75 16.66 3.29
C SER A 6 39.92 15.18 2.96
N ASN A 7 39.32 14.29 3.77
CA ASN A 7 39.34 12.85 3.49
C ASN A 7 38.71 12.59 2.11
N PRO A 8 39.40 11.91 1.18
CA PRO A 8 38.95 11.79 -0.20
C PRO A 8 37.66 10.97 -0.36
N PHE A 9 37.36 10.07 0.58
CA PHE A 9 36.13 9.27 0.54
C PHE A 9 34.87 10.04 0.97
N ILE A 10 35.03 11.27 1.48
CA ILE A 10 33.94 12.23 1.75
C ILE A 10 34.04 13.44 0.79
N ASN A 11 35.12 13.52 0.00
CA ASN A 11 35.29 14.55 -1.03
C ASN A 11 34.45 14.20 -2.27
N LYS A 12 33.61 15.14 -2.72
CA LYS A 12 32.72 14.98 -3.87
C LYS A 12 33.46 14.69 -5.19
N GLU A 13 34.68 15.18 -5.37
CA GLU A 13 35.39 15.04 -6.66
C GLU A 13 35.80 13.59 -6.94
N TRP A 14 36.57 12.96 -6.04
CA TRP A 14 37.01 11.56 -6.23
C TRP A 14 35.83 10.59 -6.17
N ALA A 15 34.88 10.78 -5.25
CA ALA A 15 33.73 9.89 -5.12
C ALA A 15 32.89 9.86 -6.41
N LYS A 16 32.72 11.02 -7.07
CA LYS A 16 32.01 11.11 -8.35
C LYS A 16 32.78 10.40 -9.49
N GLU A 17 34.10 10.58 -9.57
CA GLU A 17 34.92 9.86 -10.57
C GLU A 17 34.90 8.33 -10.35
N HIS A 18 34.92 7.89 -9.09
CA HIS A 18 34.77 6.48 -8.72
C HIS A 18 33.43 5.91 -9.19
N LEU A 19 32.32 6.63 -8.94
CA LEU A 19 30.98 6.24 -9.40
C LEU A 19 30.91 6.10 -10.93
N ASP A 20 31.51 7.03 -11.67
CA ASP A 20 31.53 6.97 -13.15
C ASP A 20 32.33 5.75 -13.66
N ASN A 21 33.44 5.40 -13.00
CA ASN A 21 34.20 4.20 -13.32
C ASN A 21 33.41 2.91 -13.00
N VAL A 22 32.71 2.87 -11.87
CA VAL A 22 31.82 1.75 -11.50
C VAL A 22 30.76 1.52 -12.56
N ARG A 23 30.06 2.58 -13.00
CA ARG A 23 29.05 2.52 -14.07
C ARG A 23 29.62 1.95 -15.37
N LYS A 24 30.81 2.41 -15.76
CA LYS A 24 31.47 1.95 -16.99
C LYS A 24 31.83 0.46 -16.94
N ASN A 25 32.32 -0.02 -15.80
CA ASN A 25 32.72 -1.43 -15.63
C ASN A 25 31.51 -2.37 -15.49
N ALA A 26 30.43 -1.93 -14.83
CA ALA A 26 29.18 -2.69 -14.76
C ALA A 26 28.60 -2.91 -16.18
N GLY A 27 28.74 -1.92 -17.06
CA GLY A 27 28.31 -2.00 -18.45
C GLY A 27 26.81 -2.30 -18.57
N PRO A 28 26.39 -3.26 -19.41
CA PRO A 28 24.96 -3.56 -19.60
C PRO A 28 24.28 -4.20 -18.37
N ARG A 29 25.03 -4.53 -17.32
CA ARG A 29 24.49 -5.07 -16.05
C ARG A 29 23.87 -4.01 -15.16
N TYR A 30 24.23 -2.74 -15.36
CA TYR A 30 23.66 -1.62 -14.61
C TYR A 30 23.03 -0.61 -15.57
N ILE A 31 21.73 -0.42 -15.41
CA ILE A 31 20.93 0.51 -16.21
C ILE A 31 20.17 1.38 -15.18
N PRO A 32 20.74 2.53 -14.77
CA PRO A 32 20.15 3.40 -13.75
C PRO A 32 18.71 3.80 -14.09
N GLU A 33 18.43 4.00 -15.37
CA GLU A 33 17.11 4.39 -15.88
C GLU A 33 16.04 3.31 -15.64
N LEU A 34 16.45 2.07 -15.35
CA LEU A 34 15.57 0.94 -15.01
C LEU A 34 15.55 0.61 -13.51
N ASN A 35 16.16 1.43 -12.64
CA ASN A 35 16.25 1.15 -11.21
C ASN A 35 14.89 1.12 -10.52
N ILE A 36 14.70 0.25 -9.53
CA ILE A 36 13.48 0.14 -8.74
C ILE A 36 13.89 0.06 -7.29
N GLU A 37 13.21 0.80 -6.42
CA GLU A 37 13.52 0.78 -5.00
C GLU A 37 13.00 -0.51 -4.35
N LEU A 38 13.90 -1.28 -3.72
CA LEU A 38 13.61 -2.62 -3.19
C LEU A 38 13.69 -2.69 -1.67
N PRO A 39 12.82 -3.47 -0.99
CA PRO A 39 12.86 -3.64 0.47
C PRO A 39 14.20 -4.12 1.03
N ILE A 40 14.98 -4.86 0.24
CA ILE A 40 16.33 -5.34 0.63
C ILE A 40 17.29 -4.20 0.98
N LEU A 41 17.01 -2.96 0.55
CA LEU A 41 17.83 -1.79 0.88
C LEU A 41 17.94 -1.55 2.40
N GLU A 42 16.92 -1.93 3.18
CA GLU A 42 16.94 -1.73 4.63
C GLU A 42 18.09 -2.45 5.37
N ILE A 43 18.62 -3.54 4.81
CA ILE A 43 19.76 -4.23 5.43
C ILE A 43 21.03 -3.37 5.37
N PHE A 44 21.13 -2.48 4.39
CA PHE A 44 22.27 -1.59 4.20
C PHE A 44 22.26 -0.43 5.21
N ASP A 45 21.08 -0.06 5.74
CA ASP A 45 20.96 0.82 6.91
C ASP A 45 21.49 0.11 8.16
N GLY A 46 21.14 -1.17 8.34
CA GLY A 46 21.60 -2.00 9.45
C GLY A 46 23.11 -2.22 9.46
N ILE A 47 23.69 -2.67 8.34
CA ILE A 47 25.14 -2.91 8.21
C ILE A 47 25.94 -1.61 8.41
N SER A 48 25.39 -0.47 7.98
CA SER A 48 26.04 0.84 8.09
C SER A 48 25.77 1.55 9.42
N ARG A 49 24.76 1.11 10.19
CA ARG A 49 24.23 1.80 11.38
C ARG A 49 23.93 3.27 11.10
N THR A 50 23.14 3.54 10.06
CA THR A 50 22.73 4.91 9.71
C THR A 50 21.84 5.55 10.78
N SER A 51 21.57 6.86 10.67
CA SER A 51 20.63 7.57 11.54
C SER A 51 19.23 6.94 11.52
N GLU A 52 18.78 6.52 10.34
CA GLU A 52 17.48 5.90 10.10
C GLU A 52 17.33 4.58 10.88
N PHE A 53 18.41 3.79 10.96
CA PHE A 53 18.44 2.54 11.74
C PHE A 53 18.13 2.78 13.23
N TYR A 54 18.78 3.76 13.85
CA TYR A 54 18.57 4.09 15.27
C TYR A 54 17.21 4.74 15.52
N HIS A 55 16.78 5.65 14.64
CA HIS A 55 15.50 6.34 14.75
C HIS A 55 14.32 5.34 14.80
N SER A 56 14.34 4.32 13.93
CA SER A 56 13.31 3.27 13.91
C SER A 56 13.21 2.51 15.23
N ILE A 57 14.35 2.16 15.84
CA ILE A 57 14.41 1.39 17.10
C ILE A 57 13.86 2.22 18.26
N ARG A 58 14.29 3.48 18.39
CA ARG A 58 13.85 4.39 19.45
C ARG A 58 12.35 4.65 19.40
N LYS A 59 11.79 4.83 18.19
CA LYS A 59 10.34 4.96 17.96
C LYS A 59 9.55 3.78 18.51
N HIS A 60 10.01 2.55 18.23
CA HIS A 60 9.33 1.34 18.71
C HIS A 60 9.53 1.12 20.21
N TYR A 61 10.68 1.55 20.75
CA TYR A 61 10.95 1.49 22.19
C TYR A 61 10.01 2.40 22.98
N GLY A 62 9.77 3.63 22.50
CA GLY A 62 8.78 4.54 23.10
C GLY A 62 7.37 3.94 23.14
N GLN A 63 6.93 3.34 22.02
CA GLN A 63 5.63 2.68 21.93
C GLN A 63 5.50 1.48 22.89
N LEU A 64 6.60 0.75 23.12
CA LEU A 64 6.66 -0.36 24.08
C LEU A 64 6.48 0.14 25.53
N ILE A 65 7.16 1.22 25.92
CA ILE A 65 7.02 1.86 27.24
C ILE A 65 5.58 2.31 27.47
N LYS A 66 4.98 2.96 26.46
CA LYS A 66 3.61 3.46 26.55
C LYS A 66 2.59 2.35 26.77
N ALA A 67 2.72 1.24 26.04
CA ALA A 67 1.83 0.10 26.20
C ALA A 67 1.85 -0.45 27.65
N LEU A 68 3.03 -0.50 28.28
CA LEU A 68 3.20 -0.90 29.68
C LEU A 68 2.63 0.12 30.67
N LYS A 69 2.87 1.42 30.45
CA LYS A 69 2.38 2.52 31.32
C LYS A 69 0.86 2.56 31.40
N ASN A 70 0.20 2.12 30.33
CA ASN A 70 -1.25 1.96 30.25
C ASN A 70 -1.73 0.57 30.71
N LEU A 71 -1.06 -0.04 31.69
CA LEU A 71 -1.61 -1.20 32.40
C LEU A 71 -1.99 -0.81 33.82
N SER A 72 -2.92 -1.56 34.38
CA SER A 72 -3.25 -1.53 35.79
C SER A 72 -2.00 -1.56 36.68
N SER A 73 -1.95 -0.69 37.69
CA SER A 73 -0.83 -0.67 38.65
C SER A 73 -0.73 -1.95 39.49
N SER A 74 -1.85 -2.65 39.69
CA SER A 74 -1.96 -3.90 40.43
C SER A 74 -3.24 -4.66 40.09
N TYR A 75 -3.25 -5.96 40.38
CA TYR A 75 -4.38 -6.88 40.29
C TYR A 75 -4.70 -7.45 41.66
N ASP A 76 -5.99 -7.53 42.00
CA ASP A 76 -6.44 -8.11 43.28
C ASP A 76 -6.42 -9.64 43.28
N ILE A 77 -6.34 -10.25 42.09
CA ILE A 77 -6.28 -11.71 41.90
C ILE A 77 -4.82 -12.13 41.97
N GLU A 78 -4.50 -13.03 42.90
CA GLU A 78 -3.12 -13.44 43.22
C GLU A 78 -2.36 -13.94 41.99
N GLU A 79 -2.98 -14.77 41.15
CA GLU A 79 -2.36 -15.31 39.94
C GLU A 79 -2.06 -14.21 38.89
N LEU A 80 -3.00 -13.28 38.68
CA LEU A 80 -2.79 -12.11 37.80
C LEU A 80 -1.68 -11.21 38.35
N GLN A 81 -1.67 -10.96 39.65
CA GLN A 81 -0.67 -10.10 40.29
C GLN A 81 0.73 -10.72 40.22
N LYS A 82 0.83 -12.05 40.30
CA LYS A 82 2.07 -12.79 40.10
C LYS A 82 2.57 -12.64 38.66
N LEU A 83 1.73 -12.95 37.67
CA LEU A 83 2.07 -12.81 36.24
C LEU A 83 2.46 -11.37 35.88
N TYR A 84 1.77 -10.37 36.46
CA TYR A 84 2.09 -8.97 36.25
C TYR A 84 3.44 -8.57 36.85
N LYS A 85 3.81 -9.08 38.04
CA LYS A 85 5.15 -8.88 38.61
C LYS A 85 6.23 -9.52 37.75
N GLU A 86 5.99 -10.75 37.28
CA GLU A 86 6.90 -11.43 36.35
C GLU A 86 7.07 -10.62 35.06
N LEU A 87 5.99 -10.05 34.53
CA LEU A 87 6.01 -9.16 33.37
C LEU A 87 6.88 -7.91 33.64
N GLN A 88 6.66 -7.25 34.79
CA GLN A 88 7.41 -6.05 35.18
C GLN A 88 8.92 -6.31 35.35
N GLU A 89 9.29 -7.46 35.90
CA GLU A 89 10.69 -7.84 36.07
C GLU A 89 11.37 -8.10 34.72
N GLU A 90 10.73 -8.84 33.82
CA GLU A 90 11.32 -9.17 32.52
C GLU A 90 11.35 -7.98 31.56
N ILE A 91 10.28 -7.18 31.52
CA ILE A 91 10.25 -6.01 30.65
C ILE A 91 11.28 -4.96 31.07
N LYS A 92 11.64 -4.90 32.36
CA LYS A 92 12.71 -4.04 32.86
C LYS A 92 14.08 -4.46 32.31
N GLN A 93 14.32 -5.76 32.12
CA GLN A 93 15.54 -6.25 31.47
C GLN A 93 15.57 -5.91 29.98
N LEU A 94 14.41 -5.99 29.31
CA LEU A 94 14.30 -5.53 27.93
C LEU A 94 14.55 -4.01 27.80
N PHE A 95 14.02 -3.21 28.73
CA PHE A 95 14.24 -1.76 28.70
C PHE A 95 15.69 -1.37 28.94
N SER A 96 16.38 -2.02 29.87
CA SER A 96 17.80 -1.72 30.15
C SER A 96 18.70 -2.00 28.94
N THR A 97 18.34 -2.96 28.08
CA THR A 97 19.07 -3.25 26.84
C THR A 97 18.73 -2.24 25.73
N LEU A 98 17.44 -1.92 25.54
CA LEU A 98 16.98 -1.02 24.48
C LEU A 98 17.38 0.45 24.70
N GLN A 99 17.37 0.94 25.95
CA GLN A 99 17.67 2.35 26.27
C GLN A 99 19.07 2.79 25.80
N ASN A 100 20.01 1.86 25.68
CA ASN A 100 21.39 2.14 25.29
C ASN A 100 21.58 2.21 23.76
N ILE A 101 20.53 2.04 22.96
CA ILE A 101 20.57 2.05 21.49
C ILE A 101 20.10 3.41 20.98
N GLY A 102 20.96 4.43 21.12
CA GLY A 102 20.61 5.83 20.83
C GLY A 102 21.26 6.42 19.58
N ASP A 103 22.58 6.26 19.46
CA ASP A 103 23.42 6.95 18.48
C ASP A 103 24.48 6.01 17.88
N TYR A 104 25.05 6.42 16.74
CA TYR A 104 26.13 5.70 16.08
C TYR A 104 27.31 5.45 17.02
N ASN A 105 27.66 4.18 17.13
CA ASN A 105 28.92 3.70 17.69
C ASN A 105 29.23 2.33 17.08
N THR A 106 30.38 1.75 17.42
CA THR A 106 30.81 0.45 16.91
C THR A 106 30.64 -0.68 17.92
N ASN A 107 30.07 -0.41 19.10
CA ASN A 107 29.88 -1.42 20.14
C ASN A 107 28.80 -2.43 19.72
N PRO A 108 28.95 -3.72 20.01
CA PRO A 108 27.90 -4.71 19.76
C PRO A 108 26.61 -4.35 20.49
N ILE A 109 25.48 -4.44 19.78
CA ILE A 109 24.13 -4.31 20.35
C ILE A 109 23.70 -5.69 20.89
N PRO A 110 23.15 -5.81 22.10
CA PRO A 110 22.82 -7.11 22.71
C PRO A 110 21.55 -7.75 22.12
N TRP A 111 21.56 -8.10 20.82
CA TRP A 111 20.38 -8.64 20.12
C TRP A 111 19.87 -9.96 20.67
N ASN A 112 20.76 -10.84 21.15
CA ASN A 112 20.35 -12.11 21.76
C ASN A 112 19.56 -11.87 23.05
N ASP A 113 20.02 -10.93 23.89
CA ASP A 113 19.33 -10.57 25.14
C ASP A 113 17.99 -9.91 24.81
N ILE A 114 17.96 -8.99 23.85
CA ILE A 114 16.72 -8.35 23.37
C ILE A 114 15.72 -9.41 22.89
N LYS A 115 16.15 -10.36 22.06
CA LYS A 115 15.31 -11.45 21.57
C LYS A 115 14.78 -12.30 22.71
N GLN A 116 15.66 -12.75 23.62
CA GLN A 116 15.30 -13.62 24.73
C GLN A 116 14.29 -12.92 25.67
N HIS A 117 14.57 -11.68 26.05
CA HIS A 117 13.66 -10.90 26.91
C HIS A 117 12.36 -10.58 26.18
N ALA A 118 12.38 -10.25 24.88
CA ALA A 118 11.16 -10.03 24.10
C ALA A 118 10.28 -11.29 24.04
N GLN A 119 10.87 -12.45 23.73
CA GLN A 119 10.18 -13.74 23.70
C GLN A 119 9.58 -14.13 25.04
N LYS A 120 10.36 -14.02 26.13
CA LYS A 120 9.88 -14.32 27.47
C LYS A 120 8.77 -13.35 27.91
N THR A 121 8.94 -12.06 27.65
CA THR A 121 7.91 -11.04 27.91
C THR A 121 6.64 -11.33 27.13
N LYS A 122 6.75 -11.78 25.87
CA LYS A 122 5.61 -12.17 25.02
C LYS A 122 4.86 -13.38 25.59
N GLU A 123 5.57 -14.41 26.04
CA GLU A 123 4.96 -15.57 26.69
C GLU A 123 4.21 -15.20 27.97
N ILE A 124 4.81 -14.36 28.83
CA ILE A 124 4.18 -13.88 30.06
C ILE A 124 2.95 -13.02 29.72
N THR A 125 3.08 -12.13 28.74
CA THR A 125 1.99 -11.28 28.23
C THR A 125 0.82 -12.14 27.76
N TRP A 126 1.08 -13.21 27.00
CA TRP A 126 0.05 -14.12 26.53
C TRP A 126 -0.64 -14.88 27.68
N LYS A 127 0.13 -15.35 28.67
CA LYS A 127 -0.43 -15.97 29.89
C LYS A 127 -1.32 -14.98 30.64
N LEU A 128 -0.86 -13.74 30.82
CA LEU A 128 -1.62 -12.69 31.50
C LEU A 128 -2.92 -12.36 30.74
N ILE A 129 -2.87 -12.24 29.41
CA ILE A 129 -4.08 -12.05 28.57
C ILE A 129 -5.06 -13.21 28.76
N ASN A 130 -4.59 -14.46 28.69
CA ASN A 130 -5.46 -15.62 28.85
C ASN A 130 -6.10 -15.69 30.23
N GLU A 131 -5.34 -15.35 31.27
CA GLU A 131 -5.84 -15.35 32.64
C GLU A 131 -6.80 -14.18 32.89
N LEU A 132 -6.54 -13.01 32.32
CA LEU A 132 -7.49 -11.88 32.31
C LEU A 132 -8.80 -12.27 31.61
N ARG A 133 -8.73 -12.96 30.46
CA ARG A 133 -9.90 -13.46 29.74
C ARG A 133 -10.70 -14.48 30.56
N ARG A 134 -10.04 -15.46 31.18
CA ARG A 134 -10.70 -16.45 32.05
C ARG A 134 -11.40 -15.79 33.25
N ASN A 135 -10.71 -14.87 33.93
CA ASN A 135 -11.29 -14.18 35.07
C ASN A 135 -12.41 -13.21 34.64
N LYS A 136 -12.30 -12.59 33.46
CA LYS A 136 -13.37 -11.81 32.84
C LYS A 136 -14.63 -12.64 32.62
N ASP A 137 -14.51 -13.87 32.14
CA ASP A 137 -15.66 -14.77 31.93
C ASP A 137 -16.35 -15.16 33.25
N THR A 138 -15.57 -15.30 34.32
CA THR A 138 -16.10 -15.52 35.68
C THR A 138 -16.78 -14.27 36.23
N LEU A 139 -16.16 -13.09 36.10
CA LEU A 139 -16.72 -11.80 36.52
C LEU A 139 -17.99 -11.42 35.73
N ALA A 140 -18.11 -11.87 34.48
CA ALA A 140 -19.32 -11.72 33.68
C ALA A 140 -20.52 -12.46 34.31
N LYS A 141 -20.28 -13.56 35.03
CA LYS A 141 -21.31 -14.28 35.80
C LYS A 141 -21.69 -13.55 37.10
N GLU A 142 -20.77 -12.76 37.67
CA GLU A 142 -20.93 -12.06 38.95
C GLU A 142 -21.40 -10.58 38.85
N LYS A 143 -21.63 -10.06 37.64
CA LYS A 143 -22.11 -8.67 37.35
C LYS A 143 -21.18 -7.54 37.86
N ARG A 144 -19.86 -7.75 37.95
CA ARG A 144 -18.88 -6.70 38.34
C ARG A 144 -18.38 -5.87 37.13
N LYS A 145 -19.14 -4.83 36.74
CA LYS A 145 -18.90 -4.05 35.51
C LYS A 145 -17.57 -3.29 35.46
N SER A 146 -17.17 -2.60 36.52
CA SER A 146 -15.93 -1.77 36.54
C SER A 146 -14.64 -2.58 36.42
N GLN A 147 -14.57 -3.72 37.12
CA GLN A 147 -13.40 -4.61 37.08
C GLN A 147 -13.25 -5.29 35.71
N ARG A 148 -14.37 -5.59 35.05
CA ARG A 148 -14.40 -6.11 33.68
C ARG A 148 -13.90 -5.09 32.66
N GLU A 149 -14.39 -3.85 32.72
CA GLU A 149 -13.94 -2.76 31.82
C GLU A 149 -12.43 -2.49 31.98
N ARG A 150 -11.93 -2.58 33.22
CA ARG A 150 -10.50 -2.50 33.53
C ARG A 150 -9.69 -3.64 32.87
N PHE A 151 -10.18 -4.88 32.93
CA PHE A 151 -9.52 -6.02 32.26
C PHE A 151 -9.57 -5.89 30.73
N ASP A 152 -10.66 -5.37 30.16
CA ASP A 152 -10.75 -5.11 28.73
C ASP A 152 -9.72 -4.06 28.27
N TRP A 153 -9.54 -3.01 29.05
CA TRP A 153 -8.51 -2.00 28.81
C TRP A 153 -7.09 -2.58 28.92
N ASP A 154 -6.80 -3.37 29.96
CA ASP A 154 -5.51 -4.05 30.11
C ASP A 154 -5.24 -5.03 28.95
N ILE A 155 -6.22 -5.85 28.56
CA ILE A 155 -6.09 -6.78 27.43
C ILE A 155 -5.74 -6.03 26.13
N HIS A 156 -6.40 -4.90 25.87
CA HIS A 156 -6.11 -4.08 24.69
C HIS A 156 -4.66 -3.57 24.68
N HIS A 157 -4.16 -3.05 25.80
CA HIS A 157 -2.77 -2.57 25.89
C HIS A 157 -1.75 -3.70 25.93
N LEU A 158 -2.09 -4.86 26.48
CA LEU A 158 -1.28 -6.07 26.38
C LEU A 158 -1.16 -6.56 24.92
N TYR A 159 -2.20 -6.40 24.10
CA TYR A 159 -2.08 -6.67 22.65
C TYR A 159 -1.15 -5.69 21.95
N LYS A 160 -1.24 -4.40 22.27
CA LYS A 160 -0.30 -3.39 21.75
C LYS A 160 1.14 -3.69 22.17
N LEU A 161 1.33 -4.06 23.44
CA LEU A 161 2.61 -4.52 23.97
C LEU A 161 3.11 -5.72 23.16
N GLN A 162 2.25 -6.70 22.92
CA GLN A 162 2.58 -7.91 22.17
C GLN A 162 3.00 -7.62 20.72
N GLN A 163 2.32 -6.71 20.02
CA GLN A 163 2.73 -6.26 18.68
C GLN A 163 4.14 -5.66 18.67
N LYS A 164 4.47 -4.84 19.67
CA LYS A 164 5.82 -4.24 19.76
C LYS A 164 6.89 -5.23 20.19
N LEU A 165 6.52 -6.24 21.00
CA LEU A 165 7.41 -7.35 21.31
C LEU A 165 7.71 -8.20 20.07
N TYR A 166 6.72 -8.46 19.20
CA TYR A 166 6.95 -9.11 17.91
C TYR A 166 7.93 -8.31 17.05
N TYR A 167 7.76 -6.98 16.94
CA TYR A 167 8.73 -6.14 16.23
C TYR A 167 10.17 -6.32 16.73
N PHE A 168 10.39 -6.26 18.04
CA PHE A 168 11.74 -6.40 18.60
C PHE A 168 12.30 -7.81 18.45
N GLU A 169 11.45 -8.83 18.56
CA GLU A 169 11.83 -10.22 18.30
C GLU A 169 12.22 -10.46 16.83
N ASP A 170 11.43 -9.94 15.90
CA ASP A 170 11.64 -10.03 14.46
C ASP A 170 12.89 -9.26 14.06
N LEU A 171 13.02 -8.02 14.53
CA LEU A 171 14.22 -7.21 14.31
C LEU A 171 15.45 -7.91 14.85
N ALA A 172 15.44 -8.36 16.11
CA ALA A 172 16.59 -9.04 16.72
C ALA A 172 16.95 -10.36 16.02
N SER A 173 15.98 -11.00 15.35
CA SER A 173 16.21 -12.22 14.56
C SER A 173 16.61 -11.95 13.11
N SER A 174 16.40 -10.72 12.63
CA SER A 174 16.65 -10.32 11.24
C SER A 174 18.13 -10.24 10.89
N ASN A 175 18.43 -10.32 9.59
CA ASN A 175 19.78 -10.07 9.09
C ASN A 175 20.20 -8.59 9.24
N LYS A 176 19.25 -7.65 9.23
CA LYS A 176 19.49 -6.22 9.53
C LYS A 176 20.15 -6.04 10.91
N ALA A 177 19.63 -6.72 11.94
CA ALA A 177 20.23 -6.68 13.27
C ALA A 177 21.58 -7.40 13.34
N LYS A 178 21.71 -8.60 12.75
CA LYS A 178 22.99 -9.33 12.73
C LYS A 178 24.10 -8.50 12.07
N LEU A 179 23.81 -7.92 10.91
CA LEU A 179 24.74 -7.06 10.16
C LEU A 179 25.14 -5.80 10.92
N SER A 180 24.24 -5.27 11.77
CA SER A 180 24.62 -4.14 12.63
C SER A 180 25.76 -4.50 13.58
N ASN A 181 25.88 -5.75 14.06
CA ASN A 181 26.99 -6.17 14.92
C ASN A 181 28.16 -6.78 14.15
N HIS A 182 27.85 -7.48 13.06
CA HIS A 182 28.80 -8.21 12.27
C HIS A 182 28.74 -7.70 10.81
N PRO A 183 29.50 -6.65 10.46
CA PRO A 183 29.32 -5.90 9.22
C PRO A 183 29.94 -6.58 8.00
N PHE A 184 29.69 -7.87 7.83
CA PHE A 184 30.19 -8.72 6.76
C PHE A 184 29.00 -9.40 6.08
N LEU A 185 28.63 -8.91 4.90
CA LEU A 185 27.47 -9.37 4.14
C LEU A 185 27.90 -10.23 2.95
N LEU A 186 27.34 -11.43 2.88
CA LEU A 186 27.35 -12.26 1.68
C LEU A 186 26.01 -12.13 0.96
N LEU A 187 25.99 -11.41 -0.15
CA LEU A 187 24.82 -11.27 -1.01
C LEU A 187 24.80 -12.40 -2.05
N THR A 188 23.87 -13.35 -1.92
CA THR A 188 23.68 -14.42 -2.91
C THR A 188 22.42 -14.21 -3.74
N GLY A 189 22.33 -14.97 -4.83
CA GLY A 189 21.14 -14.97 -5.69
C GLY A 189 21.45 -15.59 -7.04
N GLU A 190 20.40 -15.94 -7.75
CA GLU A 190 20.51 -16.55 -9.08
C GLU A 190 21.16 -15.60 -10.09
N ALA A 191 21.59 -16.16 -11.22
CA ALA A 191 22.10 -15.36 -12.33
C ALA A 191 20.98 -14.44 -12.86
N GLY A 192 21.32 -13.18 -13.17
CA GLY A 192 20.35 -12.22 -13.72
C GLY A 192 19.35 -11.61 -12.73
N ILE A 193 19.42 -11.95 -11.44
CA ILE A 193 18.42 -11.48 -10.44
C ILE A 193 18.59 -10.01 -10.02
N GLY A 194 19.67 -9.33 -10.44
CA GLY A 194 19.88 -7.90 -10.16
C GLY A 194 20.95 -7.53 -9.12
N LYS A 195 21.76 -8.47 -8.61
CA LYS A 195 22.82 -8.20 -7.59
C LYS A 195 23.74 -7.04 -7.92
N THR A 196 24.40 -7.09 -9.09
CA THR A 196 25.29 -6.02 -9.56
C THR A 196 24.56 -4.68 -9.65
N HIS A 197 23.31 -4.70 -10.12
CA HIS A 197 22.48 -3.51 -10.28
C HIS A 197 22.17 -2.87 -8.91
N LEU A 198 21.68 -3.67 -7.95
CA LEU A 198 21.42 -3.24 -6.57
C LEU A 198 22.66 -2.60 -5.92
N LEU A 199 23.83 -3.24 -6.03
CA LEU A 199 25.06 -2.74 -5.41
C LEU A 199 25.55 -1.44 -6.05
N CYS A 200 25.39 -1.27 -7.37
CA CYS A 200 25.69 0.00 -8.04
C CYS A 200 24.75 1.12 -7.57
N ASP A 201 23.45 0.84 -7.42
CA ASP A 201 22.46 1.81 -6.94
C ASP A 201 22.75 2.29 -5.51
N ILE A 202 23.14 1.35 -4.62
CA ILE A 202 23.52 1.66 -3.24
C ILE A 202 24.73 2.60 -3.20
N ILE A 203 25.75 2.34 -4.03
CA ILE A 203 26.92 3.21 -4.13
C ILE A 203 26.52 4.61 -4.59
N GLU A 204 25.66 4.71 -5.59
CA GLU A 204 25.16 5.98 -6.10
C GLU A 204 24.41 6.78 -5.03
N LYS A 205 23.42 6.17 -4.35
CA LYS A 205 22.66 6.81 -3.26
C LYS A 205 23.59 7.32 -2.16
N ARG A 206 24.57 6.51 -1.75
CA ARG A 206 25.51 6.89 -0.68
C ARG A 206 26.42 8.05 -1.07
N ILE A 207 26.99 8.01 -2.27
CA ILE A 207 27.85 9.08 -2.76
C ILE A 207 27.07 10.39 -2.88
N ASN A 208 25.82 10.33 -3.37
CA ASN A 208 24.93 11.49 -3.44
C ASN A 208 24.59 12.07 -2.05
N SER A 209 24.48 11.21 -1.03
CA SER A 209 24.28 11.60 0.38
C SER A 209 25.58 11.95 1.13
N ASN A 210 26.73 12.05 0.45
CA ASN A 210 28.07 12.28 1.03
C ASN A 210 28.50 11.23 2.07
N LEU A 211 28.04 9.98 1.92
CA LEU A 211 28.43 8.85 2.74
C LEU A 211 29.56 8.05 2.07
N PRO A 212 30.58 7.60 2.83
CA PRO A 212 31.73 6.90 2.26
C PRO A 212 31.35 5.50 1.77
N ALA A 213 31.75 5.18 0.54
CA ALA A 213 31.55 3.87 -0.08
C ALA A 213 32.53 3.60 -1.25
N ILE A 214 32.93 2.34 -1.44
CA ILE A 214 33.79 1.85 -2.53
C ILE A 214 33.19 0.56 -3.10
N LEU A 215 33.27 0.38 -4.42
CA LEU A 215 32.86 -0.84 -5.12
C LEU A 215 33.87 -1.22 -6.19
N VAL A 216 34.26 -2.49 -6.21
CA VAL A 216 35.09 -3.12 -7.25
C VAL A 216 34.47 -4.43 -7.73
N PHE A 217 34.90 -4.94 -8.89
CA PHE A 217 34.34 -6.16 -9.48
C PHE A 217 35.31 -7.34 -9.35
N GLY A 218 34.80 -8.55 -9.17
CA GLY A 218 35.60 -9.77 -9.07
C GLY A 218 36.49 -10.00 -10.29
N GLU A 219 36.01 -9.63 -11.48
CA GLU A 219 36.78 -9.73 -12.73
C GLU A 219 38.08 -8.89 -12.72
N ASP A 220 38.13 -7.81 -11.93
CA ASP A 220 39.31 -6.95 -11.79
C ASP A 220 40.52 -7.72 -11.23
N PHE A 221 40.29 -8.85 -10.56
CA PHE A 221 41.29 -9.70 -9.92
C PHE A 221 41.71 -10.91 -10.76
N SER A 222 41.24 -11.04 -11.99
CA SER A 222 41.62 -12.16 -12.87
C SER A 222 43.13 -12.10 -13.17
N GLY A 223 43.84 -13.18 -12.86
CA GLY A 223 45.30 -13.24 -12.96
C GLY A 223 46.08 -12.38 -11.95
N ALA A 224 45.40 -11.77 -10.96
CA ALA A 224 46.07 -11.00 -9.91
C ALA A 224 46.84 -11.93 -8.95
N LYS A 225 48.00 -11.45 -8.47
CA LYS A 225 48.79 -12.15 -7.44
C LYS A 225 48.58 -11.60 -6.04
N ASP A 226 48.22 -10.32 -5.93
CA ASP A 226 48.02 -9.61 -4.68
C ASP A 226 46.73 -8.78 -4.79
N PHE A 227 45.88 -8.86 -3.77
CA PHE A 227 44.58 -8.19 -3.76
C PHE A 227 44.72 -6.67 -3.54
N TRP A 228 45.53 -6.23 -2.57
CA TRP A 228 45.59 -4.83 -2.15
C TRP A 228 46.32 -3.95 -3.14
N GLN A 229 47.42 -4.44 -3.71
CA GLN A 229 48.12 -3.76 -4.78
C GLN A 229 47.16 -3.53 -5.96
N ARG A 230 46.37 -4.57 -6.29
CA ARG A 230 45.38 -4.48 -7.37
C ARG A 230 44.27 -3.47 -7.07
N ILE A 231 43.78 -3.42 -5.83
CA ILE A 231 42.79 -2.41 -5.38
C ILE A 231 43.34 -0.99 -5.56
N ILE A 232 44.56 -0.72 -5.08
CA ILE A 232 45.17 0.62 -5.13
C ILE A 232 45.36 1.07 -6.58
N GLU A 233 45.85 0.17 -7.44
CA GLU A 233 45.97 0.40 -8.89
C GLU A 233 44.60 0.68 -9.53
N ARG A 234 43.56 -0.08 -9.13
CA ARG A 234 42.22 0.01 -9.74
C ARG A 234 41.46 1.28 -9.35
N LEU A 235 41.57 1.69 -8.08
CA LEU A 235 40.83 2.84 -7.52
C LEU A 235 41.45 4.20 -7.86
N LYS A 236 42.68 4.24 -8.40
CA LYS A 236 43.40 5.48 -8.74
C LYS A 236 43.33 6.53 -7.62
N LEU A 237 43.66 6.10 -6.40
CA LEU A 237 43.51 6.94 -5.21
C LEU A 237 44.41 8.19 -5.28
N PRO A 238 44.03 9.30 -4.63
CA PRO A 238 44.83 10.53 -4.58
C PRO A 238 46.25 10.30 -4.02
N GLU A 239 47.19 11.18 -4.39
CA GLU A 239 48.59 11.10 -3.93
C GLU A 239 48.68 10.93 -2.41
N GLY A 240 49.35 9.86 -1.98
CA GLY A 240 49.58 9.55 -0.56
C GLY A 240 48.90 8.29 -0.04
N ILE A 241 47.91 7.72 -0.75
CA ILE A 241 47.29 6.42 -0.41
C ILE A 241 47.87 5.30 -1.30
N ASP A 242 49.03 4.80 -0.92
CA ASP A 242 49.87 3.86 -1.67
C ASP A 242 50.05 2.49 -0.97
N SER A 243 49.39 2.29 0.17
CA SER A 243 49.44 1.03 0.93
C SER A 243 48.06 0.65 1.48
N LYS A 244 47.88 -0.64 1.81
CA LYS A 244 46.64 -1.16 2.39
C LYS A 244 46.30 -0.48 3.72
N GLU A 245 47.30 -0.22 4.56
CA GLU A 245 47.12 0.40 5.89
C GLU A 245 46.59 1.83 5.73
N LYS A 246 47.12 2.59 4.76
CA LYS A 246 46.65 3.95 4.48
C LYS A 246 45.24 3.95 3.89
N LEU A 247 44.94 3.02 2.98
CA LEU A 247 43.61 2.88 2.39
C LEU A 247 42.56 2.59 3.47
N LEU A 248 42.74 1.51 4.24
CA LEU A 248 41.79 1.09 5.26
C LEU A 248 41.73 2.12 6.41
N GLY A 249 42.86 2.68 6.82
CA GLY A 249 42.89 3.74 7.84
C GLY A 249 42.11 4.98 7.42
N THR A 250 42.26 5.43 6.17
CA THR A 250 41.55 6.60 5.64
C THR A 250 40.05 6.31 5.46
N LEU A 251 39.69 5.11 5.00
CA LEU A 251 38.29 4.71 4.85
C LEU A 251 37.59 4.57 6.21
N ASN A 252 38.27 4.04 7.23
CA ASN A 252 37.75 3.95 8.59
C ASN A 252 37.50 5.33 9.20
N GLN A 253 38.43 6.28 9.01
CA GLN A 253 38.24 7.67 9.46
C GLN A 253 37.08 8.37 8.75
N ALA A 254 36.81 8.00 7.50
CA ALA A 254 35.67 8.55 6.77
C ALA A 254 34.35 8.13 7.42
N GLY A 255 34.20 6.84 7.73
CA GLY A 255 33.00 6.32 8.39
C GLY A 255 32.77 6.97 9.76
N GLU A 256 33.83 7.07 10.57
CA GLU A 256 33.77 7.75 11.87
C GLU A 256 33.26 9.19 11.77
N LYS A 257 33.79 9.98 10.83
CA LYS A 257 33.37 11.38 10.62
C LYS A 257 31.93 11.49 10.15
N SER A 258 31.47 10.55 9.33
CA SER A 258 30.11 10.49 8.81
C SER A 258 29.11 9.85 9.78
N LYS A 259 29.55 9.42 10.98
CA LYS A 259 28.72 8.70 11.96
C LYS A 259 27.97 7.50 11.36
N CYS A 260 28.66 6.75 10.49
CA CYS A 260 28.15 5.54 9.84
C CYS A 260 29.33 4.66 9.41
N ARG A 261 29.14 3.37 9.14
CA ARG A 261 30.23 2.57 8.54
C ARG A 261 30.43 2.94 7.06
N SER A 262 31.69 2.99 6.64
CA SER A 262 32.08 3.02 5.23
C SER A 262 31.81 1.67 4.58
N LEU A 263 31.15 1.64 3.41
CA LEU A 263 30.93 0.40 2.68
C LEU A 263 32.11 0.08 1.76
N PHE A 264 32.61 -1.15 1.84
CA PHE A 264 33.55 -1.71 0.88
C PHE A 264 32.92 -2.92 0.21
N ILE A 265 32.60 -2.79 -1.07
CA ILE A 265 31.84 -3.76 -1.85
C ILE A 265 32.76 -4.45 -2.88
N ILE A 266 32.71 -5.78 -2.95
CA ILE A 266 33.32 -6.59 -4.00
C ILE A 266 32.20 -7.38 -4.68
N ASP A 267 31.83 -6.97 -5.88
CA ASP A 267 30.74 -7.60 -6.62
C ASP A 267 31.23 -8.79 -7.45
N ALA A 268 30.42 -9.85 -7.54
CA ALA A 268 30.60 -10.98 -8.45
C ALA A 268 31.95 -11.73 -8.35
N LEU A 269 32.31 -12.20 -7.15
CA LEU A 269 33.56 -12.95 -6.92
C LEU A 269 33.69 -14.21 -7.80
N ASN A 270 32.55 -14.81 -8.19
CA ASN A 270 32.51 -15.97 -9.07
C ASN A 270 32.93 -15.68 -10.53
N GLU A 271 33.23 -14.43 -10.89
CA GLU A 271 33.69 -14.03 -12.23
C GLU A 271 35.22 -13.88 -12.33
N THR A 272 35.95 -14.11 -11.23
CA THR A 272 37.43 -14.10 -11.22
C THR A 272 37.99 -15.35 -11.88
N ASP A 273 39.00 -15.20 -12.74
CA ASP A 273 39.71 -16.33 -13.37
C ASP A 273 41.17 -16.42 -12.86
N PRO A 274 41.57 -17.49 -12.15
CA PRO A 274 40.73 -18.59 -11.66
C PRO A 274 39.95 -18.21 -10.39
N VAL A 275 38.76 -18.80 -10.19
CA VAL A 275 37.88 -18.54 -9.02
C VAL A 275 38.57 -18.90 -7.70
N SER A 276 39.50 -19.86 -7.73
CA SER A 276 40.31 -20.29 -6.58
C SER A 276 41.17 -19.18 -5.98
N PHE A 277 41.35 -18.05 -6.67
CA PHE A 277 41.96 -16.84 -6.11
C PHE A 277 41.33 -16.43 -4.77
N TRP A 278 40.01 -16.55 -4.63
CA TRP A 278 39.33 -16.15 -3.40
C TRP A 278 39.53 -17.14 -2.25
N GLN A 279 39.69 -18.43 -2.53
CA GLN A 279 39.98 -19.41 -1.46
C GLN A 279 41.30 -19.09 -0.73
N THR A 280 42.27 -18.52 -1.45
CA THR A 280 43.57 -18.18 -0.89
C THR A 280 43.61 -16.80 -0.24
N HIS A 281 42.88 -15.81 -0.76
CA HIS A 281 42.99 -14.41 -0.31
C HIS A 281 41.82 -13.91 0.54
N LEU A 282 40.60 -14.44 0.38
CA LEU A 282 39.41 -13.87 1.03
C LEU A 282 39.48 -13.93 2.56
N LYS A 283 40.16 -14.94 3.11
CA LYS A 283 40.42 -15.05 4.55
C LYS A 283 41.32 -13.92 5.04
N GLU A 284 42.38 -13.60 4.30
CA GLU A 284 43.29 -12.50 4.64
C GLU A 284 42.55 -11.16 4.59
N ILE A 285 41.79 -10.92 3.51
CA ILE A 285 40.99 -9.70 3.33
C ILE A 285 40.01 -9.50 4.48
N TYR A 286 39.28 -10.56 4.86
CA TYR A 286 38.37 -10.53 6.00
C TYR A 286 39.10 -10.17 7.30
N GLU A 287 40.21 -10.86 7.62
CA GLU A 287 40.99 -10.63 8.85
C GLU A 287 41.63 -9.23 8.92
N GLU A 288 41.91 -8.61 7.78
CA GLU A 288 42.45 -7.26 7.71
C GLU A 288 41.37 -6.19 7.88
N ILE A 289 40.22 -6.33 7.19
CA ILE A 289 39.10 -5.39 7.31
C ILE A 289 38.48 -5.46 8.72
N LYS A 290 38.42 -6.65 9.33
CA LYS A 290 37.92 -6.88 10.71
C LYS A 290 38.60 -6.02 11.77
N ARG A 291 39.80 -5.51 11.51
CA ARG A 291 40.54 -4.62 12.42
C ARG A 291 40.00 -3.18 12.42
N TYR A 292 39.13 -2.82 11.48
CA TYR A 292 38.62 -1.45 11.28
C TYR A 292 37.12 -1.39 11.57
N PRO A 293 36.70 -0.89 12.74
CA PRO A 293 35.33 -1.02 13.22
C PRO A 293 34.31 -0.14 12.47
N ASN A 294 34.78 0.88 11.73
CA ASN A 294 33.95 1.76 10.90
C ASN A 294 33.93 1.33 9.42
N ILE A 295 34.34 0.11 9.08
CA ILE A 295 34.27 -0.43 7.71
C ILE A 295 33.33 -1.65 7.71
N ALA A 296 32.48 -1.73 6.70
CA ALA A 296 31.65 -2.89 6.41
C ALA A 296 32.06 -3.51 5.07
N LEU A 297 32.14 -4.83 5.00
CA LEU A 297 32.47 -5.58 3.78
C LEU A 297 31.21 -6.24 3.22
N VAL A 298 30.96 -6.00 1.93
CA VAL A 298 29.88 -6.65 1.19
C VAL A 298 30.50 -7.43 0.04
N ILE A 299 30.25 -8.72 -0.04
CA ILE A 299 30.65 -9.56 -1.18
C ILE A 299 29.41 -10.12 -1.87
N SER A 300 29.46 -10.22 -3.20
CA SER A 300 28.37 -10.79 -3.98
C SER A 300 28.81 -12.05 -4.73
N ILE A 301 27.98 -13.09 -4.69
CA ILE A 301 28.26 -14.41 -5.29
C ILE A 301 27.01 -14.96 -5.98
N ARG A 302 27.17 -15.60 -7.16
CA ARG A 302 26.10 -16.39 -7.78
C ARG A 302 25.82 -17.67 -6.96
N SER A 303 24.54 -17.99 -6.76
CA SER A 303 24.16 -19.21 -6.05
C SER A 303 24.79 -20.47 -6.66
N GLY A 304 25.38 -21.31 -5.83
CA GLY A 304 26.10 -22.52 -6.20
C GLY A 304 27.63 -22.38 -6.13
N PHE A 305 28.20 -21.17 -6.15
CA PHE A 305 29.66 -20.97 -6.09
C PHE A 305 30.19 -20.79 -4.67
N GLU A 306 29.33 -20.89 -3.65
CA GLU A 306 29.70 -20.55 -2.27
C GLU A 306 30.81 -21.45 -1.74
N ASP A 307 30.81 -22.76 -1.99
CA ASP A 307 31.91 -23.66 -1.55
C ASP A 307 33.21 -23.51 -2.36
N GLU A 308 33.11 -22.94 -3.56
CA GLU A 308 34.29 -22.69 -4.41
C GLU A 308 35.03 -21.44 -3.98
N ILE A 309 34.32 -20.46 -3.42
CA ILE A 309 34.87 -19.15 -3.05
C ILE A 309 35.13 -19.08 -1.55
N LEU A 310 34.22 -19.60 -0.73
CA LEU A 310 34.25 -19.50 0.72
C LEU A 310 34.64 -20.85 1.34
N THR A 311 35.60 -20.80 2.26
CA THR A 311 35.85 -21.91 3.19
C THR A 311 34.67 -22.06 4.15
N LYS A 312 34.48 -23.25 4.74
CA LYS A 312 33.43 -23.47 5.76
C LYS A 312 33.52 -22.47 6.91
N GLU A 313 34.75 -22.16 7.34
CA GLU A 313 35.04 -21.15 8.36
C GLU A 313 34.53 -19.76 7.94
N LEU A 314 34.85 -19.29 6.73
CA LEU A 314 34.38 -17.98 6.26
C LEU A 314 32.86 -17.92 6.05
N LYS A 315 32.21 -19.03 5.69
CA LYS A 315 30.74 -19.05 5.56
C LYS A 315 30.03 -18.74 6.87
N GLU A 316 30.61 -19.11 8.00
CA GLU A 316 30.04 -18.82 9.33
C GLU A 316 30.28 -17.36 9.76
N GLU A 317 31.31 -16.71 9.20
CA GLU A 317 31.62 -15.30 9.46
C GLU A 317 30.70 -14.36 8.66
N PHE A 318 30.37 -14.67 7.40
CA PHE A 318 29.48 -13.78 6.63
C PHE A 318 27.99 -14.00 6.94
N ILE A 319 27.26 -12.91 7.18
CA ILE A 319 25.79 -12.95 7.22
C ILE A 319 25.27 -13.03 5.78
N GLN A 320 24.54 -14.10 5.47
CA GLN A 320 24.02 -14.35 4.13
C GLN A 320 22.64 -13.73 3.92
N GLU A 321 22.48 -12.98 2.82
CA GLU A 321 21.19 -12.47 2.34
C GLU A 321 20.96 -12.88 0.88
N LYS A 322 19.73 -13.25 0.52
CA LYS A 322 19.38 -13.64 -0.85
C LYS A 322 18.63 -12.52 -1.56
N HIS A 323 19.15 -12.04 -2.69
CA HIS A 323 18.44 -11.09 -3.53
C HIS A 323 17.33 -11.79 -4.34
N THR A 324 16.09 -11.28 -4.22
CA THR A 324 14.87 -11.84 -4.80
C THR A 324 14.32 -11.08 -6.03
N GLY A 325 15.06 -10.15 -6.62
CA GLY A 325 14.61 -9.33 -7.74
C GLY A 325 13.52 -8.31 -7.35
N PHE A 326 12.52 -8.12 -8.20
CA PHE A 326 11.39 -7.21 -8.08
C PHE A 326 10.20 -7.78 -7.30
N ALA A 327 10.45 -8.71 -6.37
CA ALA A 327 9.40 -9.20 -5.48
C ALA A 327 8.66 -8.02 -4.83
N PHE A 328 7.33 -7.98 -4.98
CA PHE A 328 6.43 -6.92 -4.51
C PHE A 328 6.55 -5.56 -5.21
N LYS A 329 7.33 -5.48 -6.29
CA LYS A 329 7.51 -4.28 -7.13
C LYS A 329 7.32 -4.59 -8.61
N GLU A 330 6.59 -5.66 -8.93
CA GLU A 330 6.51 -6.22 -10.28
C GLU A 330 5.87 -5.24 -11.27
N TRP A 331 4.80 -4.54 -10.88
CA TRP A 331 4.14 -3.60 -11.79
C TRP A 331 4.92 -2.30 -11.99
N GLU A 332 5.54 -1.79 -10.93
CA GLU A 332 6.51 -0.68 -11.03
C GLU A 332 7.61 -1.06 -12.03
N ALA A 333 8.09 -2.30 -11.93
CA ALA A 333 9.06 -2.85 -12.86
C ALA A 333 8.57 -2.94 -14.29
N VAL A 334 7.43 -3.59 -14.50
CA VAL A 334 6.83 -3.77 -15.83
C VAL A 334 6.64 -2.42 -16.50
N THR A 335 6.08 -1.45 -15.77
CA THR A 335 5.85 -0.11 -16.32
C THR A 335 7.14 0.59 -16.71
N LYS A 336 8.12 0.61 -15.80
CA LYS A 336 9.41 1.26 -16.02
C LYS A 336 10.16 0.64 -17.21
N PHE A 337 10.17 -0.69 -17.29
CA PHE A 337 10.83 -1.41 -18.38
C PHE A 337 10.12 -1.20 -19.71
N PHE A 338 8.80 -1.39 -19.78
CA PHE A 338 8.06 -1.24 -21.05
C PHE A 338 8.19 0.18 -21.61
N ASN A 339 8.10 1.20 -20.75
CA ASN A 339 8.29 2.60 -21.14
C ASN A 339 9.69 2.85 -21.68
N ALA A 340 10.74 2.38 -20.98
CA ALA A 340 12.12 2.53 -21.41
C ALA A 340 12.40 1.83 -22.77
N TYR A 341 11.67 0.76 -23.08
CA TYR A 341 11.78 0.07 -24.37
C TYR A 341 10.83 0.61 -25.45
N SER A 342 10.02 1.63 -25.14
CA SER A 342 8.98 2.19 -26.01
C SER A 342 7.96 1.14 -26.46
N LEU A 343 7.57 0.26 -25.55
CA LEU A 343 6.58 -0.79 -25.77
C LEU A 343 5.21 -0.33 -25.29
N PRO A 344 4.11 -0.73 -25.96
CA PRO A 344 2.80 -0.59 -25.38
C PRO A 344 2.73 -1.40 -24.08
N LEU A 345 2.33 -0.75 -23.00
CA LEU A 345 2.13 -1.40 -21.70
C LEU A 345 1.14 -2.58 -21.85
N PRO A 346 1.27 -3.62 -21.01
CA PRO A 346 0.35 -4.75 -21.03
C PRO A 346 -1.12 -4.29 -20.85
N GLU A 347 -2.06 -5.02 -21.47
CA GLU A 347 -3.50 -4.73 -21.33
C GLU A 347 -4.01 -5.00 -19.90
N VAL A 348 -3.31 -5.83 -19.14
CA VAL A 348 -3.68 -6.26 -17.78
C VAL A 348 -2.43 -6.36 -16.91
N PRO A 349 -2.53 -6.19 -15.58
CA PRO A 349 -1.39 -6.36 -14.69
C PRO A 349 -0.77 -7.76 -14.85
N LEU A 350 0.55 -7.81 -14.99
CA LEU A 350 1.29 -9.07 -15.12
C LEU A 350 1.56 -9.65 -13.72
N LEU A 351 0.56 -10.36 -13.19
CA LEU A 351 0.52 -10.80 -11.80
C LEU A 351 1.40 -12.02 -11.47
N MET A 352 2.49 -12.28 -12.21
CA MET A 352 3.17 -13.59 -12.17
C MET A 352 4.55 -13.51 -11.51
N PRO A 353 4.98 -14.50 -10.69
CA PRO A 353 6.26 -14.47 -9.99
C PRO A 353 7.49 -14.29 -10.89
N GLU A 354 7.42 -14.71 -12.14
CA GLU A 354 8.52 -14.60 -13.11
C GLU A 354 8.83 -13.15 -13.48
N PHE A 355 7.86 -12.24 -13.35
CA PHE A 355 8.07 -10.80 -13.49
C PHE A 355 8.86 -10.19 -12.34
N GLN A 356 9.08 -10.93 -11.25
CA GLN A 356 10.03 -10.56 -10.21
C GLN A 356 11.47 -10.66 -10.72
N ASN A 357 11.75 -11.45 -11.77
CA ASN A 357 13.10 -11.60 -12.27
C ASN A 357 13.44 -10.45 -13.24
N PRO A 358 14.40 -9.56 -12.89
CA PRO A 358 14.71 -8.39 -13.72
C PRO A 358 15.20 -8.76 -15.12
N LEU A 359 15.96 -9.85 -15.22
CA LEU A 359 16.42 -10.36 -16.50
C LEU A 359 15.25 -10.87 -17.32
N PHE A 360 14.33 -11.67 -16.77
CA PHE A 360 13.15 -12.13 -17.52
C PHE A 360 12.38 -10.96 -18.13
N LEU A 361 12.11 -9.92 -17.33
CA LEU A 361 11.40 -8.72 -17.79
C LEU A 361 12.20 -7.96 -18.87
N LEU A 362 13.52 -7.84 -18.71
CA LEU A 362 14.41 -7.26 -19.72
C LEU A 362 14.33 -8.02 -21.05
N LEU A 363 14.34 -9.35 -20.98
CA LEU A 363 14.30 -10.23 -22.14
C LEU A 363 12.95 -10.16 -22.85
N LEU A 364 11.85 -10.14 -22.09
CA LEU A 364 10.52 -9.91 -22.63
C LEU A 364 10.44 -8.58 -23.37
N CYS A 365 10.96 -7.49 -22.79
CA CYS A 365 10.91 -6.18 -23.44
C CYS A 365 11.73 -6.15 -24.74
N LYS A 366 12.94 -6.71 -24.73
CA LYS A 366 13.75 -6.87 -25.95
C LYS A 366 13.04 -7.72 -27.00
N ALA A 367 12.34 -8.76 -26.58
CA ALA A 367 11.58 -9.65 -27.45
C ALA A 367 10.46 -8.89 -28.16
N LEU A 368 9.63 -8.18 -27.39
CA LEU A 368 8.49 -7.43 -27.91
C LEU A 368 8.93 -6.30 -28.86
N LYS A 369 10.03 -5.59 -28.56
CA LYS A 369 10.52 -4.45 -29.37
C LYS A 369 10.87 -4.86 -30.79
N LYS A 370 11.51 -6.02 -30.96
CA LYS A 370 11.91 -6.52 -32.29
C LYS A 370 10.74 -7.09 -33.11
N ARG A 371 9.61 -7.46 -32.48
CA ARG A 371 8.42 -7.95 -33.18
C ARG A 371 7.79 -6.89 -34.10
N ARG A 372 8.12 -5.60 -33.95
CA ARG A 372 7.43 -4.47 -34.61
C ARG A 372 5.90 -4.60 -34.52
N SER A 373 5.40 -5.23 -33.45
CA SER A 373 3.98 -5.39 -33.22
C SER A 373 3.51 -4.18 -32.43
N ASN A 374 2.67 -3.36 -33.04
CA ASN A 374 1.99 -2.28 -32.35
C ASN A 374 0.87 -2.78 -31.42
N ARG A 375 0.65 -4.10 -31.31
CA ARG A 375 -0.32 -4.70 -30.39
C ARG A 375 0.28 -4.85 -29.00
N ALA A 376 -0.48 -4.42 -27.99
CA ALA A 376 -0.18 -4.60 -26.58
C ALA A 376 0.01 -6.09 -26.24
N TYR A 377 0.94 -6.38 -25.33
CA TYR A 377 1.17 -7.73 -24.84
C TYR A 377 -0.01 -8.15 -23.96
N LYS A 378 -0.73 -9.21 -24.37
CA LYS A 378 -1.95 -9.68 -23.72
C LYS A 378 -1.73 -10.59 -22.50
N GLY A 379 -0.50 -10.80 -22.04
CA GLY A 379 -0.20 -11.67 -20.89
C GLY A 379 -0.09 -13.17 -21.20
N HIS A 380 -0.88 -13.69 -22.15
CA HIS A 380 -1.12 -15.15 -22.32
C HIS A 380 -0.76 -15.70 -23.72
N GLU A 381 0.25 -15.11 -24.39
CA GLU A 381 0.73 -15.62 -25.69
C GLU A 381 1.52 -16.96 -25.59
N GLY A 382 1.58 -17.54 -24.37
CA GLY A 382 2.24 -18.79 -24.03
C GLY A 382 3.70 -18.58 -23.62
N PHE A 383 4.05 -18.96 -22.39
CA PHE A 383 5.38 -18.80 -21.80
C PHE A 383 6.50 -19.28 -22.74
N THR A 384 6.32 -20.44 -23.37
CA THR A 384 7.28 -21.07 -24.30
C THR A 384 7.71 -20.16 -25.45
N TYR A 385 6.81 -19.36 -26.02
CA TYR A 385 7.11 -18.51 -27.18
C TYR A 385 8.07 -17.36 -26.84
N ILE A 386 7.90 -16.76 -25.65
CA ILE A 386 8.74 -15.66 -25.15
C ILE A 386 10.20 -16.11 -25.10
N PHE A 387 10.43 -17.33 -24.61
CA PHE A 387 11.76 -17.91 -24.55
C PHE A 387 12.32 -18.32 -25.91
N GLU A 388 11.53 -18.95 -26.78
CA GLU A 388 11.97 -19.28 -28.15
C GLU A 388 12.51 -18.01 -28.84
N TYR A 389 11.79 -16.90 -28.73
CA TYR A 389 12.22 -15.63 -29.31
C TYR A 389 13.47 -15.04 -28.64
N PHE A 390 13.60 -15.17 -27.32
CA PHE A 390 14.82 -14.74 -26.62
C PHE A 390 16.03 -15.51 -27.13
N VAL A 391 15.95 -16.84 -27.15
CA VAL A 391 17.05 -17.69 -27.62
C VAL A 391 17.40 -17.34 -29.05
N ASP A 392 16.41 -17.24 -29.95
CA ASP A 392 16.65 -16.89 -31.35
C ASP A 392 17.38 -15.54 -31.49
N ASN A 393 17.06 -14.54 -30.67
CA ASN A 393 17.69 -13.23 -30.77
C ASN A 393 19.10 -13.17 -30.24
N VAL A 394 19.35 -13.83 -29.11
CA VAL A 394 20.70 -13.88 -28.55
C VAL A 394 21.57 -14.77 -29.42
N ALA A 395 21.04 -15.92 -29.82
CA ALA A 395 21.68 -16.84 -30.74
C ALA A 395 22.11 -16.11 -32.02
N ARG A 396 21.27 -15.27 -32.64
CA ARG A 396 21.66 -14.52 -33.85
C ARG A 396 22.94 -13.69 -33.70
N THR A 397 23.08 -12.95 -32.60
CA THR A 397 24.29 -12.13 -32.36
C THR A 397 25.55 -13.01 -32.29
N ILE A 398 25.42 -14.18 -31.66
CA ILE A 398 26.50 -15.16 -31.54
C ILE A 398 26.72 -15.89 -32.89
N GLU A 399 25.66 -16.22 -33.61
CA GLU A 399 25.70 -16.82 -34.93
C GLU A 399 26.46 -15.93 -35.91
N ASP A 400 26.19 -14.62 -35.89
CA ASP A 400 26.89 -13.62 -36.69
C ASP A 400 28.37 -13.54 -36.32
N GLN A 401 28.69 -13.48 -35.02
CA GLN A 401 30.07 -13.40 -34.52
C GLN A 401 30.93 -14.60 -34.95
N TYR A 402 30.32 -15.80 -35.00
CA TYR A 402 31.03 -17.05 -35.29
C TYR A 402 30.74 -17.63 -36.68
N GLY A 403 29.98 -16.95 -37.54
CA GLY A 403 29.64 -17.38 -38.90
C GLY A 403 28.71 -18.61 -39.00
N ILE A 404 27.85 -18.83 -38.00
CA ILE A 404 26.86 -19.92 -37.99
C ILE A 404 25.61 -19.51 -38.79
N SER A 405 25.01 -20.45 -39.53
CA SER A 405 23.82 -20.16 -40.34
C SER A 405 22.55 -20.04 -39.50
N HIS A 406 21.73 -19.01 -39.74
CA HIS A 406 20.39 -18.88 -39.15
C HIS A 406 19.34 -19.87 -39.70
N ALA A 407 19.69 -20.71 -40.67
CA ALA A 407 18.73 -21.60 -41.32
C ALA A 407 18.25 -22.70 -40.34
N PRO A 408 16.96 -23.10 -40.40
CA PRO A 408 16.47 -24.24 -39.63
C PRO A 408 17.34 -25.47 -39.83
N LYS A 409 17.54 -26.24 -38.75
CA LYS A 409 18.46 -27.39 -38.61
C LYS A 409 19.94 -27.05 -38.57
N LYS A 410 20.34 -25.79 -38.77
CA LYS A 410 21.75 -25.35 -38.80
C LYS A 410 22.08 -24.25 -37.78
N ASN A 411 21.07 -23.61 -37.21
CA ASN A 411 21.19 -22.56 -36.20
C ASN A 411 21.63 -23.12 -34.84
N ILE A 412 21.97 -22.24 -33.89
CA ILE A 412 22.37 -22.62 -32.53
C ILE A 412 21.25 -23.39 -31.81
N TRP A 413 19.98 -23.06 -32.08
CA TRP A 413 18.84 -23.76 -31.49
C TRP A 413 18.88 -25.26 -31.79
N ASP A 414 18.87 -25.64 -33.07
CA ASP A 414 18.78 -27.04 -33.50
C ASP A 414 20.11 -27.79 -33.28
N THR A 415 21.25 -27.09 -33.40
CA THR A 415 22.57 -27.74 -33.33
C THR A 415 23.10 -27.87 -31.89
N VAL A 416 22.84 -26.90 -31.02
CA VAL A 416 23.38 -26.87 -29.65
C VAL A 416 22.28 -27.04 -28.61
N ILE A 417 21.27 -26.15 -28.60
CA ILE A 417 20.26 -26.10 -27.53
C ILE A 417 19.40 -27.37 -27.49
N GLU A 418 18.87 -27.82 -28.63
CA GLU A 418 18.08 -29.05 -28.72
C GLU A 418 18.90 -30.29 -28.33
N LYS A 419 20.20 -30.31 -28.65
CA LYS A 419 21.12 -31.40 -28.27
C LYS A 419 21.45 -31.42 -26.78
N ILE A 420 21.48 -30.26 -26.14
CA ILE A 420 21.58 -30.14 -24.69
C ILE A 420 20.31 -30.71 -24.03
N ALA A 421 19.12 -30.29 -24.49
CA ALA A 421 17.85 -30.80 -23.97
C ALA A 421 17.71 -32.33 -24.17
N GLU A 422 18.14 -32.85 -25.31
CA GLU A 422 18.22 -34.31 -25.57
C GLU A 422 19.09 -35.03 -24.54
N ASP A 423 20.28 -34.50 -24.23
CA ASP A 423 21.19 -35.11 -23.25
C ASP A 423 20.62 -35.02 -21.82
N MET A 424 20.03 -33.89 -21.45
CA MET A 424 19.33 -33.67 -20.18
C MET A 424 18.23 -34.71 -19.95
N VAL A 425 17.39 -34.95 -20.96
CA VAL A 425 16.30 -35.96 -20.91
C VAL A 425 16.87 -37.38 -20.77
N ASN A 426 17.89 -37.72 -21.57
CA ASN A 426 18.45 -39.07 -21.59
C ASN A 426 19.19 -39.43 -20.29
N ASN A 427 19.76 -38.43 -19.62
CA ASN A 427 20.52 -38.59 -18.38
C ASN A 427 19.73 -38.24 -17.11
N ASN A 428 18.46 -37.84 -17.22
CA ASN A 428 17.61 -37.49 -16.08
C ASN A 428 18.20 -36.34 -15.23
N THR A 429 18.57 -35.23 -15.88
CA THR A 429 19.20 -34.06 -15.23
C THR A 429 18.81 -32.77 -15.95
N ASP A 430 18.86 -31.64 -15.24
CA ASP A 430 18.68 -30.28 -15.78
C ASP A 430 20.01 -29.63 -16.20
N ARG A 431 21.10 -30.40 -16.27
CA ARG A 431 22.46 -29.89 -16.53
C ARG A 431 23.21 -30.76 -17.53
N ILE A 432 24.19 -30.17 -18.21
CA ILE A 432 25.09 -30.88 -19.10
C ILE A 432 26.56 -30.71 -18.65
N PRO A 433 27.33 -31.81 -18.49
CA PRO A 433 28.76 -31.74 -18.21
C PRO A 433 29.54 -30.89 -19.22
N GLU A 434 30.44 -30.03 -18.75
CA GLU A 434 31.27 -29.17 -19.63
C GLU A 434 31.98 -29.97 -20.73
N LYS A 435 32.57 -31.12 -20.38
CA LYS A 435 33.21 -32.02 -21.35
C LYS A 435 32.24 -32.49 -22.45
N LYS A 436 30.97 -32.73 -22.09
CA LYS A 436 29.93 -33.18 -23.01
C LYS A 436 29.42 -32.03 -23.87
N LEU A 437 29.21 -30.84 -23.28
CA LEU A 437 28.87 -29.62 -24.02
C LEU A 437 29.95 -29.29 -25.07
N LYS A 438 31.22 -29.30 -24.67
CA LYS A 438 32.35 -29.11 -25.60
C LYS A 438 32.32 -30.11 -26.75
N LYS A 439 31.98 -31.38 -26.47
CA LYS A 439 31.82 -32.42 -27.50
C LYS A 439 30.66 -32.11 -28.46
N ILE A 440 29.50 -31.68 -27.94
CA ILE A 440 28.35 -31.29 -28.78
C ILE A 440 28.75 -30.16 -29.73
N ILE A 441 29.31 -29.07 -29.19
CA ILE A 441 29.71 -27.90 -29.97
C ILE A 441 30.76 -28.29 -31.02
N LYS A 442 31.82 -29.00 -30.64
CA LYS A 442 32.88 -29.42 -31.57
C LYS A 442 32.37 -30.37 -32.66
N THR A 443 31.33 -31.16 -32.40
CA THR A 443 30.73 -32.05 -33.40
C THR A 443 29.93 -31.28 -34.45
N GLN A 444 29.20 -30.24 -34.02
CA GLN A 444 28.32 -29.47 -34.90
C GLN A 444 29.08 -28.33 -35.60
N HIS A 445 30.00 -27.70 -34.88
CA HIS A 445 30.77 -26.52 -35.31
C HIS A 445 32.27 -26.74 -35.05
N PRO A 446 32.94 -27.62 -35.82
CA PRO A 446 34.34 -28.00 -35.57
C PRO A 446 35.36 -26.87 -35.75
N GLN A 447 34.96 -25.79 -36.41
CA GLN A 447 35.82 -24.66 -36.79
C GLN A 447 35.90 -23.56 -35.71
N ILE A 448 35.04 -23.63 -34.68
CA ILE A 448 34.88 -22.59 -33.66
C ILE A 448 35.75 -22.91 -32.42
N ASP A 449 36.37 -21.88 -31.83
CA ASP A 449 36.96 -22.00 -30.50
C ASP A 449 35.83 -22.28 -29.49
N THR A 450 35.83 -23.51 -28.98
CA THR A 450 34.76 -23.99 -28.11
C THR A 450 34.73 -23.27 -26.76
N ASP A 451 35.89 -22.87 -26.24
CA ASP A 451 35.97 -22.20 -24.94
C ASP A 451 35.51 -20.75 -25.04
N GLU A 452 35.88 -20.04 -26.11
CA GLU A 452 35.39 -18.69 -26.38
C GLU A 452 33.87 -18.69 -26.64
N PHE A 453 33.38 -19.63 -27.44
CA PHE A 453 31.96 -19.78 -27.73
C PHE A 453 31.12 -20.05 -26.48
N ILE A 454 31.57 -20.93 -25.59
CA ILE A 454 30.90 -21.19 -24.32
C ILE A 454 30.89 -19.94 -23.42
N LYS A 455 31.99 -19.18 -23.37
CA LYS A 455 32.04 -17.90 -22.64
C LYS A 455 31.01 -16.90 -23.18
N ASP A 456 30.81 -16.85 -24.49
CA ASP A 456 29.79 -15.98 -25.07
C ASP A 456 28.36 -16.49 -24.83
N LEU A 457 28.13 -17.81 -24.82
CA LEU A 457 26.84 -18.38 -24.38
C LEU A 457 26.55 -18.04 -22.90
N ASP A 458 27.55 -18.04 -22.03
CA ASP A 458 27.43 -17.68 -20.61
C ASP A 458 27.20 -16.17 -20.41
N ARG A 459 28.02 -15.33 -21.04
CA ARG A 459 27.91 -13.86 -20.99
C ARG A 459 26.58 -13.35 -21.50
N ASN A 460 26.05 -13.97 -22.56
CA ASN A 460 24.76 -13.61 -23.13
C ASN A 460 23.59 -14.39 -22.52
N LEU A 461 23.83 -15.21 -21.49
CA LEU A 461 22.81 -15.89 -20.69
C LEU A 461 21.95 -16.85 -21.52
N LEU A 462 22.55 -17.55 -22.48
CA LEU A 462 21.94 -18.73 -23.09
C LEU A 462 22.18 -19.99 -22.26
N LEU A 463 23.34 -20.06 -21.63
CA LEU A 463 23.70 -21.07 -20.64
C LEU A 463 24.28 -20.37 -19.42
N VAL A 464 24.30 -21.05 -18.29
CA VAL A 464 25.01 -20.60 -17.10
C VAL A 464 25.90 -21.71 -16.59
N LYS A 465 27.16 -21.37 -16.31
CA LYS A 465 28.11 -22.28 -15.67
C LYS A 465 27.71 -22.53 -14.21
N VAL A 466 27.69 -23.79 -13.81
CA VAL A 466 27.43 -24.21 -12.42
C VAL A 466 28.41 -25.30 -11.98
N PRO A 467 28.83 -25.33 -10.72
CA PRO A 467 29.70 -26.39 -10.22
C PRO A 467 28.94 -27.73 -10.14
N ARG A 468 29.65 -28.81 -10.49
CA ARG A 468 29.22 -30.19 -10.32
C ARG A 468 29.88 -30.78 -9.09
N TYR A 469 29.09 -31.11 -8.10
CA TYR A 469 29.57 -31.72 -6.85
C TYR A 469 29.59 -33.24 -6.94
N ALA A 470 30.50 -33.86 -6.18
CA ALA A 470 30.48 -35.29 -5.89
C ALA A 470 29.15 -35.67 -5.21
N LYS A 471 28.76 -36.96 -5.29
CA LYS A 471 27.47 -37.45 -4.73
C LYS A 471 27.30 -37.19 -3.23
N ASP A 472 28.39 -37.07 -2.49
CA ASP A 472 28.44 -36.78 -1.06
C ASP A 472 28.51 -35.26 -0.77
N PHE A 473 28.41 -34.43 -1.81
CA PHE A 473 28.55 -32.97 -1.77
C PHE A 473 29.86 -32.48 -1.15
N SER A 474 30.89 -33.34 -1.08
CA SER A 474 32.14 -33.02 -0.36
C SER A 474 33.13 -32.18 -1.17
N ARG A 475 33.07 -32.26 -2.50
CA ARG A 475 34.00 -31.59 -3.42
C ARG A 475 33.37 -31.34 -4.78
N ILE A 476 33.92 -30.36 -5.49
CA ILE A 476 33.59 -30.07 -6.89
C ILE A 476 34.39 -31.05 -7.79
N GLU A 477 33.69 -31.83 -8.62
CA GLU A 477 34.27 -32.78 -9.59
C GLU A 477 34.39 -32.20 -11.01
N GLY A 478 33.93 -30.97 -11.21
CA GLY A 478 34.03 -30.23 -12.46
C GLY A 478 32.89 -29.23 -12.57
N TYR A 479 32.65 -28.74 -13.79
CA TYR A 479 31.56 -27.83 -14.07
C TYR A 479 30.56 -28.45 -15.03
N ASP A 480 29.31 -28.06 -14.84
CA ASP A 480 28.20 -28.31 -15.75
C ASP A 480 27.67 -26.97 -16.25
N TYR A 481 26.85 -27.03 -17.30
CA TYR A 481 26.09 -25.90 -17.80
C TYR A 481 24.61 -26.24 -17.72
N ARG A 482 23.79 -25.23 -17.43
CA ARG A 482 22.33 -25.34 -17.49
C ARG A 482 21.74 -24.08 -18.08
N PHE A 483 20.44 -24.08 -18.32
CA PHE A 483 19.75 -22.85 -18.72
C PHE A 483 19.65 -21.87 -17.53
N PRO A 484 19.69 -20.55 -17.76
CA PRO A 484 19.73 -19.55 -16.68
C PRO A 484 18.52 -19.58 -15.74
N PHE A 485 17.36 -20.02 -16.23
CA PHE A 485 16.14 -20.11 -15.46
C PHE A 485 15.62 -21.55 -15.46
N GLN A 486 15.20 -22.04 -14.29
CA GLN A 486 14.69 -23.40 -14.15
C GLN A 486 13.44 -23.62 -15.03
N LYS A 487 12.46 -22.71 -14.94
CA LYS A 487 11.23 -22.79 -15.73
C LYS A 487 11.49 -22.74 -17.24
N PHE A 488 12.53 -22.02 -17.67
CA PHE A 488 12.98 -22.05 -19.07
C PHE A 488 13.53 -23.42 -19.47
N SER A 489 14.40 -24.01 -18.65
CA SER A 489 14.88 -25.39 -18.82
C SER A 489 13.73 -26.38 -18.93
N ASP A 490 12.76 -26.28 -18.01
CA ASP A 490 11.63 -27.19 -17.94
C ASP A 490 10.76 -27.12 -19.21
N HIS A 491 10.47 -25.90 -19.67
CA HIS A 491 9.70 -25.70 -20.90
C HIS A 491 10.44 -26.22 -22.15
N LEU A 492 11.76 -26.06 -22.24
CA LEU A 492 12.57 -26.60 -23.34
C LEU A 492 12.61 -28.14 -23.35
N ILE A 493 12.80 -28.74 -22.18
CA ILE A 493 12.79 -30.20 -22.02
C ILE A 493 11.43 -30.77 -22.44
N VAL A 494 10.33 -30.19 -21.94
CA VAL A 494 8.97 -30.61 -22.32
C VAL A 494 8.72 -30.41 -23.82
N ARG A 495 9.18 -29.30 -24.39
CA ARG A 495 9.08 -29.03 -25.84
C ARG A 495 9.76 -30.13 -26.65
N TYR A 496 10.98 -30.52 -26.26
CA TYR A 496 11.72 -31.61 -26.91
C TYR A 496 10.95 -32.94 -26.80
N LEU A 497 10.43 -33.28 -25.62
CA LEU A 497 9.62 -34.49 -25.41
C LEU A 497 8.40 -34.53 -26.34
N LEU A 498 7.64 -33.43 -26.41
CA LEU A 498 6.46 -33.32 -27.26
C LEU A 498 6.82 -33.34 -28.76
N LYS A 499 7.90 -32.69 -29.18
CA LYS A 499 8.42 -32.73 -30.57
C LYS A 499 8.83 -34.15 -30.96
N LYS A 500 9.49 -34.88 -30.06
CA LYS A 500 9.84 -36.30 -30.25
C LYS A 500 8.60 -37.17 -30.43
N CYS A 501 7.61 -37.06 -29.54
CA CYS A 501 6.33 -37.76 -29.67
C CYS A 501 5.65 -37.48 -31.02
N LYS A 502 5.60 -36.22 -31.43
CA LYS A 502 5.02 -35.82 -32.72
C LYS A 502 5.79 -36.39 -33.91
N ASN A 503 7.11 -36.33 -33.89
CA ASN A 503 7.96 -36.86 -34.97
C ASN A 503 7.87 -38.39 -35.10
N GLU A 504 7.73 -39.09 -33.97
CA GLU A 504 7.58 -40.55 -33.92
C GLU A 504 6.12 -41.00 -34.09
N ASN A 505 5.17 -40.07 -34.24
CA ASN A 505 3.72 -40.31 -34.26
C ASN A 505 3.22 -41.17 -33.08
N LYS A 506 3.72 -40.86 -31.88
CA LYS A 506 3.38 -41.52 -30.61
C LYS A 506 2.62 -40.59 -29.69
N GLU A 507 1.79 -41.17 -28.82
CA GLU A 507 1.22 -40.43 -27.69
C GLU A 507 2.21 -40.35 -26.52
N LEU A 508 2.11 -39.29 -25.70
CA LEU A 508 3.02 -39.09 -24.56
C LEU A 508 2.96 -40.27 -23.56
N GLN A 509 1.79 -40.90 -23.39
CA GLN A 509 1.65 -42.12 -22.59
C GLN A 509 2.51 -43.29 -23.09
N GLN A 510 2.65 -43.44 -24.40
CA GLN A 510 3.48 -44.50 -24.97
C GLN A 510 4.95 -44.24 -24.63
N LEU A 511 5.38 -42.99 -24.68
CA LEU A 511 6.74 -42.59 -24.29
C LEU A 511 7.03 -42.89 -22.81
N PHE A 512 6.07 -42.64 -21.91
CA PHE A 512 6.19 -42.98 -20.49
C PHE A 512 6.29 -44.49 -20.23
N LYS A 513 5.61 -45.31 -21.05
CA LYS A 513 5.69 -46.78 -21.00
C LYS A 513 7.00 -47.31 -21.56
N GLU A 514 7.49 -46.74 -22.65
CA GLU A 514 8.72 -47.16 -23.32
C GLU A 514 9.99 -46.73 -22.58
N ASN A 515 9.94 -45.62 -21.85
CA ASN A 515 11.09 -45.07 -21.14
C ASN A 515 10.77 -44.70 -19.68
N HIS A 516 10.90 -45.69 -18.79
CA HIS A 516 10.69 -45.52 -17.36
C HIS A 516 11.55 -44.40 -16.74
N LYS A 517 12.69 -44.03 -17.34
CA LYS A 517 13.52 -42.92 -16.84
C LYS A 517 12.82 -41.56 -16.96
N ILE A 518 11.96 -41.36 -17.97
CA ILE A 518 11.18 -40.13 -18.12
C ILE A 518 10.12 -40.05 -17.02
N THR A 519 9.45 -41.17 -16.72
CA THR A 519 8.49 -41.23 -15.62
C THR A 519 9.16 -40.97 -14.27
N GLU A 520 10.37 -41.49 -14.05
CA GLU A 520 11.17 -41.15 -12.86
C GLU A 520 11.58 -39.68 -12.84
N LEU A 521 12.03 -39.09 -13.96
CA LEU A 521 12.34 -37.65 -14.05
C LEU A 521 11.15 -36.80 -13.60
N LEU A 522 9.95 -37.11 -14.08
CA LEU A 522 8.74 -36.37 -13.77
C LEU A 522 8.33 -36.50 -12.30
N LYS A 523 8.50 -37.67 -11.66
CA LYS A 523 8.14 -37.87 -10.25
C LYS A 523 8.86 -36.93 -9.28
N TRP A 524 10.07 -36.48 -9.63
CA TRP A 524 10.91 -35.66 -8.75
C TRP A 524 11.09 -34.22 -9.24
N ASN A 525 10.62 -33.89 -10.45
CA ASN A 525 10.74 -32.54 -11.03
C ASN A 525 9.36 -31.93 -11.32
N TYR A 526 8.84 -31.19 -10.33
CA TYR A 526 7.56 -30.49 -10.40
C TYR A 526 7.50 -29.42 -11.49
N GLY A 527 8.62 -28.79 -11.84
CA GLY A 527 8.67 -27.78 -12.91
C GLY A 527 8.37 -28.37 -14.28
N LEU A 528 8.85 -29.59 -14.55
CA LEU A 528 8.49 -30.32 -15.77
C LEU A 528 7.00 -30.72 -15.79
N ILE A 529 6.44 -31.09 -14.64
CA ILE A 529 5.00 -31.39 -14.52
C ILE A 529 4.17 -30.13 -14.79
N GLU A 530 4.52 -28.99 -14.21
CA GLU A 530 3.84 -27.70 -14.47
C GLU A 530 3.92 -27.33 -15.95
N ALA A 531 5.12 -27.42 -16.55
CA ALA A 531 5.31 -27.17 -17.97
C ALA A 531 4.49 -28.13 -18.86
N LEU A 532 4.27 -29.38 -18.44
CA LEU A 532 3.36 -30.32 -19.10
C LEU A 532 1.88 -29.92 -18.92
N PHE A 533 1.47 -29.46 -17.74
CA PHE A 533 0.12 -28.93 -17.53
C PHE A 533 -0.18 -27.71 -18.41
N ILE A 534 0.85 -26.96 -18.82
CA ILE A 534 0.71 -25.85 -19.78
C ILE A 534 0.74 -26.37 -21.23
N GLN A 535 1.82 -27.06 -21.63
CA GLN A 535 2.08 -27.37 -23.03
C GLN A 535 1.27 -28.55 -23.56
N TYR A 536 0.91 -29.53 -22.73
CA TYR A 536 0.16 -30.70 -23.20
C TYR A 536 -1.24 -30.31 -23.70
N PRO A 537 -2.06 -29.54 -22.96
CA PRO A 537 -3.33 -29.02 -23.47
C PRO A 537 -3.17 -28.16 -24.74
N GLU A 538 -2.11 -27.35 -24.84
CA GLU A 538 -1.84 -26.52 -26.02
C GLU A 538 -1.54 -27.35 -27.28
N TRP A 539 -0.81 -28.46 -27.15
CA TRP A 539 -0.45 -29.32 -28.28
C TRP A 539 -1.57 -30.29 -28.68
N TYR A 540 -2.35 -30.76 -27.71
CA TYR A 540 -3.35 -31.80 -27.89
C TYR A 540 -4.79 -31.28 -27.78
N LYS A 541 -5.02 -30.00 -28.11
CA LYS A 541 -6.34 -29.37 -28.25
C LYS A 541 -7.22 -29.52 -27.00
N GLY A 542 -6.66 -29.19 -25.84
CA GLY A 542 -7.38 -29.09 -24.57
C GLY A 542 -7.56 -30.39 -23.79
N LYS A 543 -6.87 -31.48 -24.17
CA LYS A 543 -6.75 -32.68 -23.32
C LYS A 543 -5.89 -32.38 -22.10
N GLU A 544 -6.37 -32.73 -20.91
CA GLU A 544 -5.67 -32.46 -19.66
C GLU A 544 -4.57 -33.50 -19.37
N PHE A 545 -3.41 -33.04 -18.87
CA PHE A 545 -2.28 -33.92 -18.60
C PHE A 545 -2.59 -34.96 -17.49
N PHE A 546 -3.38 -34.60 -16.49
CA PHE A 546 -3.76 -35.53 -15.41
C PHE A 546 -4.60 -36.71 -15.91
N GLU A 547 -5.24 -36.61 -17.08
CA GLU A 547 -6.00 -37.72 -17.69
C GLU A 547 -5.07 -38.84 -18.17
N ILE A 548 -3.79 -38.50 -18.39
CA ILE A 548 -2.79 -39.44 -18.90
C ILE A 548 -1.66 -39.73 -17.91
N ALA A 549 -1.61 -39.02 -16.78
CA ALA A 549 -0.57 -39.13 -15.77
C ALA A 549 -1.06 -39.87 -14.51
N ASP A 550 -1.40 -41.15 -14.65
CA ASP A 550 -1.90 -41.98 -13.54
C ASP A 550 -0.97 -41.99 -12.32
N PHE A 551 0.34 -41.90 -12.55
CA PHE A 551 1.36 -41.87 -11.49
C PHE A 551 1.30 -40.62 -10.60
N LEU A 552 0.56 -39.58 -11.00
CA LEU A 552 0.38 -38.37 -10.20
C LEU A 552 -0.91 -38.38 -9.37
N LYS A 553 -1.85 -39.30 -9.60
CA LYS A 553 -3.20 -39.28 -9.00
C LYS A 553 -3.22 -39.15 -7.47
N ASP A 554 -2.22 -39.72 -6.81
CA ASP A 554 -2.09 -39.72 -5.35
C ASP A 554 -1.16 -38.60 -4.82
N SER A 555 -0.61 -37.75 -5.69
CA SER A 555 0.28 -36.64 -5.30
C SER A 555 -0.53 -35.41 -4.86
N PRO A 556 -0.40 -34.95 -3.60
CA PRO A 556 -1.08 -33.75 -3.13
C PRO A 556 -0.70 -32.49 -3.92
N GLN A 557 0.54 -32.42 -4.42
CA GLN A 557 1.06 -31.28 -5.17
C GLN A 557 0.50 -31.16 -6.59
N MET A 558 -0.11 -32.22 -7.15
CA MET A 558 -0.60 -32.21 -8.53
C MET A 558 -1.57 -31.05 -8.78
N TRP A 559 -2.51 -30.84 -7.86
CA TRP A 559 -3.58 -29.87 -8.03
C TRP A 559 -3.07 -28.43 -7.99
N GLU A 560 -2.07 -28.15 -7.16
CA GLU A 560 -1.42 -26.84 -7.13
C GLU A 560 -0.73 -26.54 -8.46
N LEU A 561 0.04 -27.49 -9.01
CA LEU A 561 0.71 -27.31 -10.30
C LEU A 561 -0.30 -27.15 -11.44
N TRP A 562 -1.42 -27.87 -11.38
CA TRP A 562 -2.51 -27.73 -12.32
C TRP A 562 -3.17 -26.35 -12.23
N ILE A 563 -3.48 -25.86 -11.03
CA ILE A 563 -4.05 -24.52 -10.80
C ILE A 563 -3.10 -23.43 -11.33
N ASN A 564 -1.81 -23.50 -10.97
CA ASN A 564 -0.80 -22.55 -11.42
C ASN A 564 -0.67 -22.53 -12.96
N SER A 565 -0.87 -23.68 -13.61
CA SER A 565 -0.84 -23.77 -15.06
C SER A 565 -1.99 -23.01 -15.74
N LEU A 566 -3.14 -22.82 -15.08
CA LEU A 566 -4.32 -22.17 -15.67
C LEU A 566 -3.99 -20.73 -16.10
N ILE A 567 -3.10 -20.06 -15.38
CA ILE A 567 -2.73 -18.68 -15.66
C ILE A 567 -1.84 -18.58 -16.92
N TRP A 568 -1.07 -19.61 -17.26
CA TRP A 568 -0.06 -19.55 -18.34
C TRP A 568 -0.52 -20.12 -19.69
N ARG A 569 -1.61 -20.87 -19.70
CA ARG A 569 -2.13 -21.53 -20.89
C ARG A 569 -2.67 -20.51 -21.89
N LYS A 570 -2.49 -20.80 -23.19
CA LYS A 570 -3.27 -20.11 -24.23
C LYS A 570 -4.77 -20.32 -23.99
N PRO A 571 -5.63 -19.32 -24.23
CA PRO A 571 -7.08 -19.47 -24.13
C PRO A 571 -7.65 -20.65 -24.95
N THR A 572 -7.05 -20.94 -26.10
CA THR A 572 -7.44 -22.07 -26.97
C THR A 572 -7.08 -23.46 -26.40
N ALA A 573 -6.36 -23.52 -25.28
CA ALA A 573 -5.95 -24.77 -24.62
C ALA A 573 -6.98 -25.27 -23.61
N PHE A 574 -8.06 -24.53 -23.36
CA PHE A 574 -9.14 -24.95 -22.48
C PHE A 574 -10.24 -25.63 -23.29
N SER A 575 -10.53 -26.90 -22.97
CA SER A 575 -11.68 -27.59 -23.53
C SER A 575 -12.97 -27.25 -22.76
N GLU A 576 -14.13 -27.43 -23.39
CA GLU A 576 -15.44 -27.33 -22.70
C GLU A 576 -15.48 -28.24 -21.46
N ALA A 577 -14.89 -29.44 -21.54
CA ALA A 577 -14.82 -30.37 -20.42
C ALA A 577 -13.97 -29.85 -19.24
N THR A 578 -12.86 -29.15 -19.52
CA THR A 578 -12.05 -28.52 -18.47
C THR A 578 -12.83 -27.41 -17.78
N VAL A 579 -13.47 -26.53 -18.56
CA VAL A 579 -14.28 -25.43 -18.02
C VAL A 579 -15.44 -25.97 -17.20
N GLU A 580 -16.12 -27.03 -17.67
CA GLU A 580 -17.23 -27.66 -16.95
C GLU A 580 -16.79 -28.33 -15.64
N LYS A 581 -15.59 -28.93 -15.56
CA LYS A 581 -15.06 -29.48 -14.30
C LYS A 581 -14.88 -28.39 -13.24
N ILE A 582 -14.33 -27.23 -13.62
CA ILE A 582 -14.17 -26.07 -12.73
C ILE A 582 -15.54 -25.53 -12.34
N SER A 583 -16.42 -25.36 -13.33
CA SER A 583 -17.79 -24.88 -13.15
C SER A 583 -18.59 -25.76 -12.18
N HIS A 584 -18.50 -27.09 -12.31
CA HIS A 584 -19.11 -28.05 -11.39
C HIS A 584 -18.53 -27.95 -9.97
N PHE A 585 -17.22 -27.78 -9.82
CA PHE A 585 -16.62 -27.56 -8.50
C PHE A 585 -17.15 -26.28 -7.85
N LEU A 586 -17.23 -25.19 -8.61
CA LEU A 586 -17.77 -23.93 -8.13
C LEU A 586 -19.22 -24.10 -7.70
N ARG A 587 -20.10 -24.74 -8.48
CA ARG A 587 -21.52 -24.91 -8.15
C ARG A 587 -21.78 -25.86 -6.96
N GLU A 588 -21.14 -27.01 -6.97
CA GLU A 588 -21.55 -28.13 -6.10
C GLU A 588 -20.63 -28.34 -4.89
N LYS A 589 -19.39 -27.81 -4.93
CA LYS A 589 -18.35 -28.18 -3.96
C LYS A 589 -17.71 -27.01 -3.22
N VAL A 590 -17.69 -25.79 -3.76
CA VAL A 590 -16.96 -24.66 -3.15
C VAL A 590 -17.50 -24.29 -1.76
N LEU A 591 -18.82 -24.12 -1.64
CA LEU A 591 -19.45 -23.78 -0.36
C LEU A 591 -19.27 -24.92 0.63
N ARG A 592 -19.53 -26.14 0.19
CA ARG A 592 -19.39 -27.36 0.99
C ARG A 592 -17.97 -27.54 1.51
N SER A 593 -16.95 -27.32 0.66
CA SER A 593 -15.54 -27.48 1.05
C SER A 593 -15.16 -26.50 2.17
N VAL A 594 -15.61 -25.24 2.09
CA VAL A 594 -15.36 -24.24 3.13
C VAL A 594 -16.09 -24.60 4.43
N LEU A 595 -17.37 -24.99 4.36
CA LEU A 595 -18.15 -25.30 5.55
C LEU A 595 -17.68 -26.58 6.26
N GLU A 596 -17.45 -27.67 5.52
CA GLU A 596 -17.03 -28.97 6.07
C GLU A 596 -15.65 -28.87 6.72
N TYR A 597 -14.70 -28.19 6.10
CA TYR A 597 -13.34 -28.01 6.65
C TYR A 597 -13.36 -27.30 8.01
N ASN A 598 -14.33 -26.43 8.23
CA ASN A 598 -14.49 -25.69 9.49
C ASN A 598 -15.40 -26.40 10.50
N LEU A 599 -15.89 -27.63 10.26
CA LEU A 599 -16.66 -28.42 11.26
C LEU A 599 -15.80 -28.88 12.43
N GLU A 600 -14.50 -29.09 12.22
CA GLU A 600 -13.61 -29.72 13.19
C GLU A 600 -12.91 -28.73 14.14
N TYR A 601 -13.02 -27.41 13.88
CA TYR A 601 -12.28 -26.36 14.60
C TYR A 601 -13.22 -25.30 15.20
N ASN A 602 -13.07 -25.03 16.50
CA ASN A 602 -13.90 -24.05 17.23
C ASN A 602 -13.22 -22.68 17.45
N ASP A 603 -11.90 -22.61 17.38
CA ASP A 603 -11.12 -21.41 17.72
C ASP A 603 -10.45 -20.74 16.51
N TYR A 604 -10.46 -21.39 15.36
CA TYR A 604 -9.85 -20.92 14.11
C TYR A 604 -10.80 -21.13 12.94
N PHE A 605 -10.82 -20.16 12.02
CA PHE A 605 -11.40 -20.34 10.70
C PHE A 605 -10.28 -20.57 9.70
N PHE A 606 -10.39 -21.65 8.92
CA PHE A 606 -9.41 -22.02 7.90
C PHE A 606 -10.06 -21.99 6.53
N TYR A 607 -9.40 -21.35 5.57
CA TYR A 607 -9.80 -21.42 4.18
C TYR A 607 -9.12 -22.62 3.50
N PRO A 608 -9.85 -23.53 2.84
CA PRO A 608 -9.23 -24.70 2.21
C PRO A 608 -8.24 -24.28 1.12
N GLU A 609 -6.99 -24.73 1.21
CA GLU A 609 -5.88 -24.27 0.36
C GLU A 609 -6.16 -24.44 -1.14
N PHE A 610 -6.69 -25.59 -1.56
CA PHE A 610 -7.08 -25.81 -2.96
C PHE A 610 -8.09 -24.76 -3.44
N THR A 611 -9.10 -24.47 -2.61
CA THR A 611 -10.15 -23.51 -2.95
C THR A 611 -9.57 -22.10 -3.01
N TYR A 612 -8.72 -21.74 -2.05
CA TYR A 612 -8.02 -20.45 -2.04
C TYR A 612 -7.22 -20.23 -3.33
N LYS A 613 -6.31 -21.16 -3.66
CA LYS A 613 -5.45 -21.06 -4.84
C LYS A 613 -6.24 -21.04 -6.15
N LEU A 614 -7.34 -21.81 -6.25
CA LEU A 614 -8.20 -21.80 -7.42
C LEU A 614 -8.88 -20.43 -7.61
N LEU A 615 -9.45 -19.85 -6.55
CA LEU A 615 -10.12 -18.55 -6.63
C LEU A 615 -9.13 -17.41 -6.92
N ASP A 616 -7.92 -17.50 -6.37
CA ASP A 616 -6.83 -16.57 -6.69
C ASP A 616 -6.43 -16.66 -8.17
N ALA A 617 -6.24 -17.87 -8.70
CA ALA A 617 -5.94 -18.09 -10.11
C ALA A 617 -7.06 -17.59 -11.03
N LEU A 618 -8.34 -17.84 -10.69
CA LEU A 618 -9.48 -17.29 -11.45
C LEU A 618 -9.51 -15.77 -11.44
N SER A 619 -9.19 -15.15 -10.29
CA SER A 619 -9.10 -13.69 -10.18
C SER A 619 -7.99 -13.13 -11.07
N SER A 620 -6.88 -13.86 -11.22
CA SER A 620 -5.71 -13.40 -11.99
C SER A 620 -5.97 -13.37 -13.50
N VAL A 621 -6.88 -14.21 -13.99
CA VAL A 621 -7.26 -14.31 -15.42
C VAL A 621 -8.55 -13.56 -15.75
N SER A 622 -9.17 -12.90 -14.77
CA SER A 622 -10.50 -12.31 -14.87
C SER A 622 -10.60 -11.20 -15.93
N SER A 623 -9.53 -10.43 -16.14
CA SER A 623 -9.51 -9.27 -17.04
C SER A 623 -9.16 -9.59 -18.50
N ILE A 624 -8.98 -10.86 -18.85
CA ILE A 624 -8.54 -11.28 -20.19
C ILE A 624 -9.76 -11.61 -21.06
N PRO A 625 -10.03 -10.85 -22.14
CA PRO A 625 -11.23 -11.04 -22.96
C PRO A 625 -11.45 -12.45 -23.49
N GLU A 626 -10.41 -13.05 -24.09
CA GLU A 626 -10.54 -14.36 -24.75
C GLU A 626 -10.44 -15.54 -23.77
N HIS A 627 -10.13 -15.30 -22.48
CA HIS A 627 -9.91 -16.38 -21.52
C HIS A 627 -11.25 -17.01 -21.10
N PRO A 628 -11.44 -18.33 -21.22
CA PRO A 628 -12.74 -18.97 -20.90
C PRO A 628 -13.17 -18.87 -19.43
N LEU A 629 -12.22 -18.56 -18.54
CA LEU A 629 -12.43 -18.37 -17.11
C LEU A 629 -12.33 -16.89 -16.67
N ASN A 630 -12.62 -15.95 -17.58
CA ASN A 630 -12.58 -14.51 -17.31
C ASN A 630 -13.67 -14.05 -16.31
N ALA A 631 -13.82 -12.74 -16.14
CA ALA A 631 -14.77 -12.15 -15.19
C ALA A 631 -16.24 -12.48 -15.51
N ASP A 632 -16.61 -12.74 -16.77
CA ASP A 632 -17.97 -13.18 -17.12
C ASP A 632 -18.25 -14.60 -16.60
N PHE A 633 -17.25 -15.49 -16.69
CA PHE A 633 -17.32 -16.81 -16.07
C PHE A 633 -17.49 -16.67 -14.55
N LEU A 634 -16.68 -15.83 -13.90
CA LEU A 634 -16.79 -15.60 -12.45
C LEU A 634 -18.15 -15.02 -12.06
N HIS A 635 -18.61 -13.98 -12.77
CA HIS A 635 -19.88 -13.31 -12.53
C HIS A 635 -21.07 -14.27 -12.65
N LYS A 636 -21.09 -15.13 -13.68
CA LYS A 636 -22.12 -16.16 -13.84
C LYS A 636 -22.25 -17.05 -12.60
N HIS A 637 -21.13 -17.52 -12.04
CA HIS A 637 -21.16 -18.43 -10.88
C HIS A 637 -21.53 -17.72 -9.59
N LEU A 638 -21.08 -16.49 -9.38
CA LEU A 638 -21.46 -15.72 -8.19
C LEU A 638 -22.96 -15.39 -8.21
N MET A 639 -23.54 -15.09 -9.37
CA MET A 639 -24.98 -14.84 -9.51
C MET A 639 -25.87 -16.04 -9.17
N GLU A 640 -25.35 -17.27 -9.21
CA GLU A 640 -26.13 -18.48 -8.88
C GLU A 640 -26.35 -18.66 -7.37
N TYR A 641 -25.56 -17.99 -6.54
CA TYR A 641 -25.67 -18.05 -5.08
C TYR A 641 -26.47 -16.89 -4.52
N LYS A 642 -27.18 -17.11 -3.41
CA LYS A 642 -27.74 -15.99 -2.61
C LYS A 642 -26.62 -15.23 -1.91
N MET A 643 -26.88 -13.99 -1.51
CA MET A 643 -25.94 -13.16 -0.74
C MET A 643 -25.37 -13.92 0.46
N SER A 644 -26.19 -14.63 1.23
CA SER A 644 -25.75 -15.39 2.40
C SER A 644 -24.82 -16.56 2.08
N GLU A 645 -25.00 -17.21 0.94
CA GLU A 645 -24.12 -18.30 0.50
C GLU A 645 -22.81 -17.75 -0.04
N ARG A 646 -22.85 -16.69 -0.87
CA ARG A 646 -21.62 -16.00 -1.33
C ARG A 646 -20.80 -15.49 -0.16
N ASP A 647 -21.45 -14.94 0.87
CA ASP A 647 -20.76 -14.42 2.04
C ASP A 647 -19.99 -15.50 2.82
N ALA A 648 -20.41 -16.77 2.74
CA ALA A 648 -19.76 -17.85 3.45
C ALA A 648 -18.39 -18.25 2.85
N TRP A 649 -18.22 -18.11 1.54
CA TRP A 649 -16.99 -18.54 0.84
C TRP A 649 -16.30 -17.41 0.06
N TRP A 650 -17.02 -16.61 -0.72
CA TRP A 650 -16.41 -15.54 -1.52
C TRP A 650 -16.01 -14.34 -0.65
N SER A 651 -16.91 -13.84 0.20
CA SER A 651 -16.59 -12.70 1.07
C SER A 651 -15.53 -13.03 2.12
N THR A 652 -15.47 -14.29 2.59
CA THR A 652 -14.41 -14.79 3.47
C THR A 652 -13.10 -14.99 2.72
N PHE A 653 -13.10 -15.48 1.47
CA PHE A 653 -11.91 -15.49 0.61
C PHE A 653 -11.29 -14.10 0.47
N LEU A 654 -12.11 -13.08 0.15
CA LEU A 654 -11.67 -11.69 0.06
C LEU A 654 -11.12 -11.15 1.38
N HIS A 655 -11.64 -11.61 2.52
CA HIS A 655 -11.09 -11.22 3.82
C HIS A 655 -9.65 -11.70 3.98
N TYR A 656 -9.35 -12.94 3.57
CA TYR A 656 -7.99 -13.51 3.63
C TYR A 656 -7.02 -12.94 2.60
N GLN A 657 -7.52 -12.22 1.59
CA GLN A 657 -6.67 -11.53 0.61
C GLN A 657 -6.06 -10.24 1.16
N HIS A 658 -6.58 -9.69 2.27
CA HIS A 658 -6.02 -8.50 2.90
C HIS A 658 -4.68 -8.78 3.57
N GLU A 659 -3.66 -7.98 3.24
CA GLU A 659 -2.26 -8.13 3.70
C GLU A 659 -1.56 -9.41 3.24
N ALA A 660 -2.26 -10.30 2.52
CA ALA A 660 -1.66 -11.47 1.88
C ALA A 660 -0.79 -11.08 0.68
N LYS A 661 -1.04 -9.90 0.08
CA LYS A 661 -0.35 -9.40 -1.13
C LYS A 661 -0.53 -10.32 -2.35
N ASP A 662 -1.66 -11.01 -2.38
CA ASP A 662 -2.08 -11.91 -3.46
C ASP A 662 -2.84 -11.15 -4.57
N THR A 663 -3.54 -11.86 -5.45
CA THR A 663 -4.09 -11.32 -6.70
C THR A 663 -5.07 -10.15 -6.48
N VAL A 664 -5.95 -10.23 -5.49
CA VAL A 664 -6.99 -9.20 -5.27
C VAL A 664 -6.37 -7.86 -4.88
N GLU A 665 -5.44 -7.87 -3.93
CA GLU A 665 -4.75 -6.65 -3.48
C GLU A 665 -3.92 -6.04 -4.61
N ARG A 666 -3.23 -6.87 -5.39
CA ARG A 666 -2.46 -6.40 -6.56
C ARG A 666 -3.33 -5.79 -7.65
N ILE A 667 -4.53 -6.33 -7.88
CA ILE A 667 -5.52 -5.74 -8.80
C ILE A 667 -5.95 -4.36 -8.29
N ILE A 668 -6.27 -4.23 -6.99
CA ILE A 668 -6.71 -2.97 -6.38
C ILE A 668 -5.61 -1.91 -6.49
N GLU A 669 -4.39 -2.25 -6.09
CA GLU A 669 -3.23 -1.35 -6.16
C GLU A 669 -2.96 -0.89 -7.60
N TRP A 670 -3.01 -1.82 -8.55
CA TRP A 670 -2.83 -1.53 -9.97
C TRP A 670 -3.93 -0.61 -10.52
N ALA A 671 -5.20 -0.92 -10.27
CA ALA A 671 -6.32 -0.14 -10.79
C ALA A 671 -6.30 1.28 -10.21
N TRP A 672 -5.91 1.43 -8.94
CA TRP A 672 -5.81 2.71 -8.25
C TRP A 672 -4.46 3.43 -8.44
N SER A 673 -3.57 2.93 -9.27
CA SER A 673 -2.31 3.61 -9.58
C SER A 673 -2.52 4.80 -10.52
N GLU A 674 -1.58 5.75 -10.53
CA GLU A 674 -1.59 6.88 -11.47
C GLU A 674 -1.05 6.54 -12.87
N TYR A 675 -0.67 5.27 -13.10
CA TYR A 675 -0.16 4.85 -14.40
C TYR A 675 -1.21 5.07 -15.50
N ASP A 676 -0.75 5.50 -16.68
CA ASP A 676 -1.59 5.64 -17.86
C ASP A 676 -2.21 4.28 -18.23
N LYS A 677 -3.53 4.27 -18.37
CA LYS A 677 -4.36 3.12 -18.73
C LYS A 677 -5.15 3.37 -20.02
N SER A 678 -4.86 4.45 -20.74
CA SER A 678 -5.55 4.83 -21.99
C SER A 678 -5.36 3.76 -23.08
N HIS A 679 -4.23 3.08 -23.09
CA HIS A 679 -3.90 2.01 -24.04
C HIS A 679 -4.72 0.72 -23.86
N ILE A 680 -5.39 0.55 -22.72
CA ILE A 680 -6.14 -0.67 -22.39
C ILE A 680 -7.47 -0.69 -23.15
N SER A 681 -7.90 -1.88 -23.59
CA SER A 681 -9.18 -2.03 -24.29
C SER A 681 -10.37 -1.86 -23.33
N ASP A 682 -11.45 -1.26 -23.82
CA ASP A 682 -12.71 -1.12 -23.07
C ASP A 682 -13.23 -2.48 -22.56
N ASN A 683 -13.08 -3.54 -23.34
CA ASN A 683 -13.49 -4.88 -22.94
C ASN A 683 -12.68 -5.41 -21.74
N SER A 684 -11.35 -5.26 -21.77
CA SER A 684 -10.49 -5.66 -20.64
C SER A 684 -10.80 -4.85 -19.38
N VAL A 685 -11.06 -3.54 -19.53
CA VAL A 685 -11.45 -2.66 -18.42
C VAL A 685 -12.81 -3.08 -17.85
N LEU A 686 -13.80 -3.36 -18.71
CA LEU A 686 -15.13 -3.79 -18.27
C LEU A 686 -15.08 -5.13 -17.53
N LEU A 687 -14.30 -6.11 -18.02
CA LEU A 687 -14.10 -7.39 -17.34
C LEU A 687 -13.42 -7.20 -15.98
N LEU A 688 -12.37 -6.39 -15.92
CA LEU A 688 -11.71 -6.09 -14.66
C LEU A 688 -12.65 -5.37 -13.68
N ALA A 689 -13.41 -4.39 -14.15
CA ALA A 689 -14.40 -3.71 -13.35
C ALA A 689 -15.49 -4.66 -12.84
N ALA A 690 -15.94 -5.62 -13.66
CA ALA A 690 -16.88 -6.65 -13.24
C ALA A 690 -16.29 -7.58 -12.17
N ALA A 691 -15.02 -7.98 -12.28
CA ALA A 691 -14.35 -8.76 -11.23
C ALA A 691 -14.23 -7.96 -9.92
N MET A 692 -13.78 -6.71 -10.01
CA MET A 692 -13.63 -5.81 -8.85
C MET A 692 -14.97 -5.45 -8.20
N SER A 693 -16.07 -5.42 -8.96
CA SER A 693 -17.42 -5.23 -8.43
C SER A 693 -17.78 -6.34 -7.43
N TRP A 694 -17.28 -7.56 -7.64
CA TRP A 694 -17.44 -8.65 -6.69
C TRP A 694 -16.53 -8.55 -5.47
N PHE A 695 -15.49 -7.71 -5.48
CA PHE A 695 -14.69 -7.44 -4.27
C PHE A 695 -15.49 -6.61 -3.25
N LEU A 696 -16.55 -5.94 -3.70
CA LEU A 696 -17.40 -5.08 -2.86
C LEU A 696 -18.31 -5.87 -1.92
N THR A 697 -18.37 -7.21 -2.03
CA THR A 697 -19.21 -8.05 -1.14
C THR A 697 -18.63 -8.18 0.27
N THR A 698 -17.32 -7.99 0.45
CA THR A 698 -16.63 -8.32 1.70
C THR A 698 -16.94 -7.32 2.83
N PRO A 699 -17.09 -7.78 4.09
CA PRO A 699 -17.12 -6.89 5.25
C PRO A 699 -15.72 -6.36 5.62
N ASN A 700 -14.66 -6.80 4.95
CA ASN A 700 -13.34 -6.21 5.11
C ASN A 700 -13.30 -4.83 4.43
N ARG A 701 -13.49 -3.77 5.23
CA ARG A 701 -13.50 -2.37 4.76
C ARG A 701 -12.25 -1.98 3.97
N PHE A 702 -11.07 -2.47 4.36
CA PHE A 702 -9.84 -2.18 3.61
C PHE A 702 -9.93 -2.66 2.17
N ILE A 703 -10.41 -3.89 1.93
CA ILE A 703 -10.57 -4.38 0.56
C ILE A 703 -11.72 -3.66 -0.15
N ARG A 704 -12.88 -3.50 0.51
CA ARG A 704 -14.07 -2.91 -0.11
C ARG A 704 -13.86 -1.45 -0.49
N ASP A 705 -13.41 -0.62 0.44
CA ASP A 705 -13.29 0.82 0.24
C ASP A 705 -12.13 1.14 -0.71
N LYS A 706 -10.99 0.44 -0.61
CA LYS A 706 -9.90 0.55 -1.60
C LYS A 706 -10.36 0.08 -2.99
N SER A 707 -11.17 -0.97 -3.10
CA SER A 707 -11.77 -1.40 -4.38
C SER A 707 -12.69 -0.34 -4.96
N THR A 708 -13.47 0.38 -4.13
CA THR A 708 -14.29 1.52 -4.57
C THR A 708 -13.44 2.61 -5.19
N LYS A 709 -12.37 3.07 -4.52
CA LYS A 709 -11.46 4.09 -5.07
C LYS A 709 -10.75 3.61 -6.34
N ALA A 710 -10.33 2.36 -6.35
CA ALA A 710 -9.67 1.74 -7.49
C ALA A 710 -10.57 1.64 -8.72
N LEU A 711 -11.85 1.31 -8.54
CA LEU A 711 -12.85 1.32 -9.59
C LEU A 711 -13.08 2.73 -10.16
N VAL A 712 -13.16 3.75 -9.30
CA VAL A 712 -13.26 5.15 -9.75
C VAL A 712 -12.03 5.55 -10.56
N ALA A 713 -10.82 5.26 -10.07
CA ALA A 713 -9.58 5.52 -10.79
C ALA A 713 -9.53 4.85 -12.17
N LEU A 714 -10.05 3.62 -12.26
CA LEU A 714 -10.11 2.84 -13.49
C LEU A 714 -11.12 3.37 -14.51
N LEU A 715 -12.28 3.86 -14.04
CA LEU A 715 -13.45 4.18 -14.87
C LEU A 715 -13.69 5.68 -15.10
N GLN A 716 -13.03 6.59 -14.38
CA GLN A 716 -13.26 8.04 -14.49
C GLN A 716 -13.09 8.57 -15.93
N HIS A 717 -12.19 8.00 -16.73
CA HIS A 717 -11.98 8.40 -18.13
C HIS A 717 -12.73 7.51 -19.13
N ARG A 718 -13.63 6.63 -18.65
CA ARG A 718 -14.40 5.66 -19.43
C ARG A 718 -15.84 5.58 -18.95
N VAL A 719 -16.47 6.74 -18.77
CA VAL A 719 -17.88 6.88 -18.35
C VAL A 719 -18.82 6.10 -19.28
N ASN A 720 -18.44 5.92 -20.54
CA ASN A 720 -19.15 5.10 -21.54
C ASN A 720 -19.39 3.64 -21.10
N LEU A 721 -18.56 3.09 -20.21
CA LEU A 721 -18.65 1.71 -19.73
C LEU A 721 -19.58 1.54 -18.52
N LEU A 722 -19.87 2.61 -17.79
CA LEU A 722 -20.69 2.56 -16.57
C LEU A 722 -22.11 2.03 -16.82
N PRO A 723 -22.85 2.42 -17.88
CA PRO A 723 -24.18 1.86 -18.14
C PRO A 723 -24.14 0.33 -18.33
N GLU A 724 -23.13 -0.20 -19.02
CA GLU A 724 -23.00 -1.64 -19.25
C GLU A 724 -22.63 -2.40 -17.98
N LEU A 725 -21.75 -1.83 -17.14
CA LEU A 725 -21.40 -2.38 -15.84
C LEU A 725 -22.62 -2.39 -14.89
N LEU A 726 -23.36 -1.29 -14.81
CA LEU A 726 -24.55 -1.20 -13.97
C LEU A 726 -25.66 -2.14 -14.44
N GLU A 727 -25.85 -2.30 -15.76
CA GLU A 727 -26.78 -3.28 -16.33
C GLU A 727 -26.41 -4.71 -15.92
N LYS A 728 -25.12 -5.07 -15.97
CA LYS A 728 -24.62 -6.40 -15.58
C LYS A 728 -24.88 -6.71 -14.10
N PHE A 729 -24.89 -5.70 -13.22
CA PHE A 729 -25.02 -5.87 -11.76
C PHE A 729 -26.40 -5.49 -11.20
N LYS A 730 -27.36 -5.10 -12.05
CA LYS A 730 -28.67 -4.58 -11.60
C LYS A 730 -29.47 -5.58 -10.76
N ASP A 731 -29.33 -6.88 -11.08
CA ASP A 731 -30.07 -7.99 -10.47
C ASP A 731 -29.33 -8.64 -9.29
N VAL A 732 -28.18 -8.10 -8.88
CA VAL A 732 -27.43 -8.58 -7.71
C VAL A 732 -28.24 -8.33 -6.44
N ASP A 733 -28.44 -9.38 -5.64
CA ASP A 733 -29.20 -9.35 -4.38
C ASP A 733 -28.43 -8.75 -3.19
N ASP A 734 -27.17 -8.33 -3.41
CA ASP A 734 -26.31 -7.69 -2.41
C ASP A 734 -26.28 -6.16 -2.57
N LEU A 735 -26.85 -5.46 -1.60
CA LEU A 735 -26.92 -3.99 -1.61
C LEU A 735 -25.56 -3.31 -1.38
N TYR A 736 -24.57 -3.96 -0.77
CA TYR A 736 -23.21 -3.40 -0.72
C TYR A 736 -22.62 -3.23 -2.12
N VAL A 737 -22.77 -4.25 -2.97
CA VAL A 737 -22.24 -4.22 -4.34
C VAL A 737 -22.95 -3.13 -5.14
N ARG A 738 -24.29 -3.11 -5.12
CA ARG A 738 -25.07 -2.13 -5.86
C ARG A 738 -24.78 -0.72 -5.39
N GLU A 739 -24.86 -0.45 -4.08
CA GLU A 739 -24.58 0.89 -3.52
C GLU A 739 -23.18 1.37 -3.91
N ARG A 740 -22.14 0.55 -3.71
CA ARG A 740 -20.77 0.93 -4.06
C ARG A 740 -20.58 1.13 -5.56
N LEU A 741 -21.30 0.42 -6.44
CA LEU A 741 -21.26 0.69 -7.88
C LEU A 741 -21.87 2.04 -8.26
N PHE A 742 -22.94 2.46 -7.58
CA PHE A 742 -23.46 3.82 -7.75
C PHE A 742 -22.50 4.86 -7.17
N ALA A 743 -21.84 4.58 -6.04
CA ALA A 743 -20.78 5.44 -5.50
C ALA A 743 -19.62 5.59 -6.50
N VAL A 744 -19.19 4.49 -7.14
CA VAL A 744 -18.16 4.49 -8.19
C VAL A 744 -18.60 5.34 -9.38
N ALA A 745 -19.82 5.11 -9.89
CA ALA A 745 -20.33 5.88 -11.02
C ALA A 745 -20.40 7.38 -10.69
N TYR A 746 -20.82 7.73 -9.46
CA TYR A 746 -20.86 9.11 -9.01
C TYR A 746 -19.46 9.72 -8.89
N GLY A 747 -18.52 9.02 -8.26
CA GLY A 747 -17.12 9.44 -8.19
C GLY A 747 -16.49 9.65 -9.57
N CYS A 748 -16.78 8.79 -10.55
CA CYS A 748 -16.31 8.95 -11.93
C CYS A 748 -16.82 10.26 -12.55
N VAL A 749 -18.13 10.52 -12.42
CA VAL A 749 -18.78 11.70 -13.00
C VAL A 749 -18.34 13.00 -12.31
N LEU A 750 -18.12 12.98 -10.99
CA LEU A 750 -17.56 14.12 -10.26
C LEU A 750 -16.12 14.42 -10.70
N ARG A 751 -15.31 13.39 -10.98
CA ARG A 751 -13.92 13.55 -11.40
C ARG A 751 -13.75 13.91 -12.86
N ASN A 752 -14.62 13.41 -13.73
CA ASN A 752 -14.59 13.69 -15.15
C ASN A 752 -16.00 13.55 -15.75
N SER A 753 -16.59 14.68 -16.08
CA SER A 753 -17.90 14.79 -16.72
C SER A 753 -17.80 15.44 -18.10
N ASP A 754 -16.62 15.42 -18.73
CA ASP A 754 -16.39 16.11 -20.00
C ASP A 754 -16.96 15.33 -21.19
N ASP A 755 -17.07 14.00 -21.06
CA ASP A 755 -17.80 13.15 -22.00
C ASP A 755 -19.32 13.26 -21.77
N THR A 756 -19.89 14.35 -22.28
CA THR A 756 -21.31 14.68 -22.15
C THR A 756 -22.26 13.65 -22.77
N GLU A 757 -21.86 13.00 -23.86
CA GLU A 757 -22.67 11.96 -24.53
C GLU A 757 -22.74 10.68 -23.67
N SER A 758 -21.60 10.21 -23.15
CA SER A 758 -21.60 9.06 -22.24
C SER A 758 -22.32 9.37 -20.93
N LEU A 759 -22.16 10.58 -20.40
CA LEU A 759 -22.88 11.02 -19.22
C LEU A 759 -24.40 11.07 -19.47
N LYS A 760 -24.85 11.58 -20.62
CA LYS A 760 -26.26 11.55 -21.02
C LYS A 760 -26.80 10.12 -21.06
N ARG A 761 -26.07 9.18 -21.66
CA ARG A 761 -26.46 7.76 -21.71
C ARG A 761 -26.55 7.13 -20.31
N LEU A 762 -25.59 7.43 -19.44
CA LEU A 762 -25.59 6.96 -18.05
C LEU A 762 -26.77 7.51 -17.27
N VAL A 763 -27.03 8.81 -17.36
CA VAL A 763 -28.15 9.47 -16.67
C VAL A 763 -29.48 8.92 -17.15
N GLN A 764 -29.65 8.70 -18.45
CA GLN A 764 -30.87 8.10 -19.00
C GLN A 764 -31.09 6.69 -18.44
N TRP A 765 -30.04 5.85 -18.43
CA TRP A 765 -30.12 4.51 -17.87
C TRP A 765 -30.49 4.54 -16.39
N ILE A 766 -29.88 5.44 -15.59
CA ILE A 766 -30.16 5.59 -14.16
C ILE A 766 -31.61 6.03 -13.96
N TYR A 767 -32.07 7.06 -14.66
CA TYR A 767 -33.45 7.53 -14.53
C TYR A 767 -34.44 6.41 -14.87
N ASP A 768 -34.24 5.72 -15.99
CA ASP A 768 -35.13 4.65 -16.44
C ASP A 768 -35.20 3.46 -15.48
N ASN A 769 -34.08 3.07 -14.86
CA ASN A 769 -34.00 1.90 -13.99
C ASN A 769 -34.18 2.20 -12.49
N ILE A 770 -34.02 3.45 -12.05
CA ILE A 770 -34.05 3.82 -10.62
C ILE A 770 -35.22 4.75 -10.30
N PHE A 771 -35.49 5.79 -11.09
CA PHE A 771 -36.40 6.87 -10.67
C PHE A 771 -37.71 6.96 -11.47
N LYS A 772 -37.76 6.44 -12.69
CA LYS A 772 -38.92 6.59 -13.60
C LYS A 772 -40.25 6.18 -12.99
N GLU A 773 -40.24 5.10 -12.20
CA GLU A 773 -41.43 4.57 -11.52
C GLU A 773 -41.79 5.32 -10.21
N GLY A 774 -40.97 6.28 -9.77
CA GLY A 774 -41.13 6.99 -8.50
C GLY A 774 -40.81 6.14 -7.25
N LYS A 775 -40.20 4.96 -7.45
CA LYS A 775 -39.94 3.97 -6.39
C LYS A 775 -38.48 3.49 -6.45
N PRO A 776 -37.51 4.37 -6.18
CA PRO A 776 -36.11 3.96 -6.16
C PRO A 776 -35.85 2.89 -5.10
N PRO A 777 -34.75 2.13 -5.20
CA PRO A 777 -34.38 1.13 -4.21
C PRO A 777 -34.38 1.73 -2.80
N VAL A 778 -34.94 1.00 -1.83
CA VAL A 778 -35.03 1.42 -0.43
C VAL A 778 -33.66 1.26 0.23
N HIS A 779 -32.70 2.12 -0.15
CA HIS A 779 -31.34 2.15 0.38
C HIS A 779 -30.80 3.59 0.26
N ILE A 780 -30.56 4.25 1.40
CA ILE A 780 -30.43 5.71 1.45
C ILE A 780 -29.26 6.27 0.64
N LEU A 781 -28.10 5.60 0.67
CA LEU A 781 -26.91 6.01 -0.07
C LEU A 781 -26.99 5.69 -1.57
N LEU A 782 -27.63 4.58 -1.94
CA LEU A 782 -27.70 4.17 -3.35
C LEU A 782 -28.47 5.19 -4.17
N ARG A 783 -29.65 5.57 -3.67
CA ARG A 783 -30.49 6.59 -4.32
C ARG A 783 -29.87 7.99 -4.26
N ASP A 784 -29.05 8.28 -3.25
CA ASP A 784 -28.29 9.55 -3.19
C ASP A 784 -27.25 9.63 -4.30
N TYR A 785 -26.40 8.61 -4.44
CA TYR A 785 -25.41 8.57 -5.52
C TYR A 785 -26.04 8.56 -6.91
N ALA A 786 -27.12 7.79 -7.09
CA ALA A 786 -27.88 7.75 -8.34
C ALA A 786 -28.45 9.14 -8.70
N ARG A 787 -29.03 9.85 -7.73
CA ARG A 787 -29.52 11.22 -7.89
C ARG A 787 -28.38 12.19 -8.21
N GLY A 788 -27.26 12.12 -7.48
CA GLY A 788 -26.10 12.98 -7.66
C GLY A 788 -25.54 12.94 -9.10
N ILE A 789 -25.55 11.76 -9.74
CA ILE A 789 -25.14 11.63 -11.14
C ILE A 789 -26.06 12.44 -12.09
N ILE A 790 -27.38 12.41 -11.85
CA ILE A 790 -28.36 13.21 -12.62
C ILE A 790 -28.13 14.70 -12.37
N GLU A 791 -27.89 15.10 -11.12
CA GLU A 791 -27.62 16.49 -10.77
C GLU A 791 -26.39 17.07 -11.47
N VAL A 792 -25.30 16.30 -11.59
CA VAL A 792 -24.10 16.75 -12.31
C VAL A 792 -24.43 17.03 -13.79
N ALA A 793 -25.22 16.18 -14.44
CA ALA A 793 -25.62 16.40 -15.83
C ALA A 793 -26.53 17.61 -16.00
N LEU A 794 -27.50 17.80 -15.08
CA LEU A 794 -28.38 18.98 -15.07
C LEU A 794 -27.57 20.28 -14.90
N ARG A 795 -26.60 20.30 -13.98
CA ARG A 795 -25.72 21.47 -13.77
C ARG A 795 -24.84 21.79 -14.97
N LYS A 796 -24.40 20.77 -15.71
CA LYS A 796 -23.68 20.96 -16.98
C LYS A 796 -24.57 21.42 -18.13
N GLY A 797 -25.88 21.55 -17.92
CA GLY A 797 -26.82 21.94 -18.97
C GLY A 797 -26.98 20.90 -20.07
N ILE A 798 -26.77 19.62 -19.76
CA ILE A 798 -26.97 18.52 -20.72
C ILE A 798 -28.47 18.37 -20.99
N GLU A 799 -28.87 18.34 -22.26
CA GLU A 799 -30.26 18.12 -22.64
C GLU A 799 -30.65 16.65 -22.41
N LEU A 800 -31.50 16.40 -21.41
CA LEU A 800 -31.95 15.08 -21.01
C LEU A 800 -33.39 14.82 -21.49
N ASP A 801 -33.65 13.60 -21.97
CA ASP A 801 -34.95 13.25 -22.53
C ASP A 801 -35.92 12.79 -21.42
N SER A 802 -37.03 13.52 -21.24
CA SER A 802 -38.18 13.04 -20.43
C SER A 802 -37.87 12.72 -18.95
N ILE A 803 -36.97 13.47 -18.31
CA ILE A 803 -36.73 13.37 -16.86
C ILE A 803 -37.75 14.23 -16.10
N ASP A 804 -38.42 13.60 -15.13
CA ASP A 804 -39.28 14.25 -14.16
C ASP A 804 -38.49 14.51 -12.88
N GLU A 805 -38.06 15.76 -12.67
CA GLU A 805 -37.29 16.17 -11.51
C GLU A 805 -38.03 15.96 -10.18
N SER A 806 -39.36 15.84 -10.19
CA SER A 806 -40.12 15.54 -8.97
C SER A 806 -39.89 14.11 -8.46
N LYS A 807 -39.42 13.20 -9.32
CA LYS A 807 -39.18 11.79 -8.97
C LYS A 807 -37.78 11.48 -8.47
N ILE A 808 -36.83 12.40 -8.69
CA ILE A 808 -35.43 12.23 -8.28
C ILE A 808 -35.14 12.86 -6.91
N ASN A 809 -36.08 13.63 -6.35
CA ASN A 809 -35.92 14.31 -5.07
C ASN A 809 -36.72 13.58 -3.96
N PRO A 810 -36.17 13.45 -2.74
CA PRO A 810 -36.90 12.90 -1.61
C PRO A 810 -37.98 13.87 -1.09
N PRO A 811 -38.97 13.39 -0.30
CA PRO A 811 -39.16 12.01 0.15
C PRO A 811 -39.70 11.10 -0.96
N TYR A 812 -39.31 9.82 -0.94
CA TYR A 812 -39.80 8.80 -1.88
C TYR A 812 -40.93 7.95 -1.29
N GLU A 813 -41.68 7.19 -2.10
CA GLU A 813 -42.85 6.42 -1.62
C GLU A 813 -42.50 5.00 -1.08
N SER A 814 -41.56 4.88 -0.14
CA SER A 814 -41.22 3.57 0.44
C SER A 814 -42.28 3.06 1.43
N LYS A 815 -42.56 1.76 1.38
CA LYS A 815 -43.59 1.11 2.21
C LYS A 815 -43.16 1.03 3.68
N TRP A 816 -44.01 1.51 4.59
CA TRP A 816 -43.85 1.33 6.04
C TRP A 816 -44.55 0.05 6.54
N PRO A 817 -43.96 -0.73 7.47
CA PRO A 817 -44.59 -1.94 7.99
C PRO A 817 -45.85 -1.62 8.82
N GLN A 818 -46.87 -2.47 8.68
CA GLN A 818 -48.12 -2.33 9.43
C GLN A 818 -47.96 -2.55 10.94
N ASN A 819 -47.08 -3.47 11.34
CA ASN A 819 -46.81 -3.80 12.74
C ASN A 819 -45.30 -3.76 13.00
N MET A 820 -44.91 -3.05 14.06
CA MET A 820 -43.51 -3.00 14.51
C MET A 820 -43.17 -4.25 15.33
N PRO A 821 -41.99 -4.90 15.13
CA PRO A 821 -41.63 -6.08 15.90
C PRO A 821 -41.44 -5.77 17.39
N SER A 822 -42.02 -6.62 18.23
CA SER A 822 -41.90 -6.57 19.68
C SER A 822 -40.57 -7.16 20.17
N ASP A 823 -40.16 -6.79 21.38
CA ASP A 823 -38.98 -7.36 22.03
C ASP A 823 -39.07 -8.89 22.18
N GLU A 824 -40.26 -9.41 22.49
CA GLU A 824 -40.48 -10.86 22.61
C GLU A 824 -40.33 -11.60 21.29
N GLU A 825 -40.59 -10.94 20.15
CA GLU A 825 -40.27 -11.52 18.84
C GLU A 825 -38.77 -11.57 18.61
N ILE A 826 -38.02 -10.51 18.98
CA ILE A 826 -36.58 -10.46 18.78
C ILE A 826 -35.83 -11.45 19.67
N LYS A 827 -36.31 -11.69 20.89
CA LYS A 827 -35.75 -12.71 21.80
C LYS A 827 -35.78 -14.12 21.21
N LYS A 828 -36.69 -14.42 20.27
CA LYS A 828 -36.77 -15.75 19.62
C LYS A 828 -35.56 -16.06 18.74
N TYR A 829 -34.84 -15.04 18.26
CA TYR A 829 -33.58 -15.25 17.54
C TYR A 829 -32.39 -15.45 18.48
N GLU A 830 -32.54 -15.27 19.80
CA GLU A 830 -31.43 -15.46 20.73
C GLU A 830 -31.26 -16.93 21.10
N PHE A 831 -30.04 -17.45 20.97
CA PHE A 831 -29.69 -18.77 21.48
C PHE A 831 -29.43 -18.70 22.98
N ASP A 832 -30.06 -19.59 23.75
CA ASP A 832 -29.78 -19.70 25.19
C ASP A 832 -28.37 -20.26 25.43
N TYR A 833 -27.46 -19.39 25.83
CA TYR A 833 -26.07 -19.73 26.14
C TYR A 833 -25.92 -20.65 27.36
N ARG A 834 -27.00 -20.90 28.12
CA ARG A 834 -27.03 -21.88 29.21
C ARG A 834 -27.48 -23.27 28.76
N SER A 835 -27.97 -23.40 27.52
CA SER A 835 -28.36 -24.71 26.96
C SER A 835 -27.15 -25.62 26.79
N LYS A 836 -27.34 -26.92 27.02
CA LYS A 836 -26.30 -27.94 26.77
C LYS A 836 -25.97 -28.10 25.28
N ASP A 837 -26.91 -27.75 24.40
CA ASP A 837 -26.75 -27.83 22.94
C ASP A 837 -26.19 -26.53 22.34
N PHE A 838 -25.80 -25.56 23.18
CA PHE A 838 -25.22 -24.31 22.71
C PHE A 838 -23.83 -24.55 22.14
N LYS A 839 -23.66 -24.21 20.86
CA LYS A 839 -22.35 -24.23 20.18
C LYS A 839 -21.72 -22.84 20.26
N ASP A 840 -20.40 -22.77 20.45
CA ASP A 840 -19.72 -21.48 20.69
C ASP A 840 -19.96 -20.46 19.56
N TYR A 841 -20.06 -20.90 18.31
CA TYR A 841 -20.33 -20.01 17.18
C TYR A 841 -21.74 -19.42 17.15
N TYR A 842 -22.69 -19.93 17.95
CA TYR A 842 -24.03 -19.32 18.12
C TYR A 842 -23.97 -17.95 18.78
N TRP A 843 -22.86 -17.62 19.46
CA TRP A 843 -22.61 -16.26 19.96
C TRP A 843 -22.64 -15.20 18.86
N SER A 844 -22.33 -15.55 17.61
CA SER A 844 -22.30 -14.61 16.49
C SER A 844 -23.68 -14.01 16.19
N GLN A 845 -24.74 -14.82 16.25
CA GLN A 845 -26.13 -14.37 16.12
C GLN A 845 -26.56 -13.53 17.33
N ASN A 846 -26.25 -13.98 18.55
CA ASN A 846 -26.52 -13.21 19.77
C ASN A 846 -25.80 -11.85 19.76
N THR A 847 -24.61 -11.78 19.13
CA THR A 847 -23.81 -10.55 18.99
C THR A 847 -24.46 -9.55 18.03
N ILE A 848 -25.16 -9.99 16.98
CA ILE A 848 -25.96 -9.09 16.12
C ILE A 848 -27.04 -8.41 16.97
N ILE A 849 -27.79 -9.22 17.73
CA ILE A 849 -28.87 -8.71 18.58
C ILE A 849 -28.32 -7.71 19.60
N SER A 850 -27.26 -8.07 20.34
CA SER A 850 -26.67 -7.17 21.34
C SER A 850 -26.06 -5.91 20.72
N SER A 851 -25.41 -6.02 19.57
CA SER A 851 -24.78 -4.90 18.88
C SER A 851 -25.79 -3.88 18.34
N MET A 852 -27.01 -4.29 17.99
CA MET A 852 -28.06 -3.40 17.49
C MET A 852 -28.76 -2.59 18.59
N GLN A 853 -28.56 -2.91 19.86
CA GLN A 853 -29.37 -2.31 20.92
C GLN A 853 -29.07 -0.82 21.14
N PRO A 854 -30.09 0.05 21.15
CA PRO A 854 -29.94 1.48 21.43
C PRO A 854 -29.81 1.76 22.94
N GLU A 855 -29.57 3.03 23.27
CA GLU A 855 -29.56 3.51 24.64
C GLU A 855 -30.91 3.26 25.33
N TYR A 856 -30.87 2.74 26.57
CA TYR A 856 -32.04 2.34 27.36
C TYR A 856 -32.86 1.16 26.81
N THR A 857 -32.20 0.22 26.13
CA THR A 857 -32.81 -1.03 25.66
C THR A 857 -33.47 -1.88 26.76
N THR A 858 -34.66 -2.38 26.48
CA THR A 858 -35.43 -3.33 27.30
C THR A 858 -34.98 -4.79 27.12
N LEU A 859 -34.21 -5.11 26.08
CA LEU A 859 -33.79 -6.48 25.74
C LEU A 859 -32.53 -6.95 26.48
N LYS A 860 -31.60 -6.05 26.77
CA LYS A 860 -30.25 -6.40 27.30
C LYS A 860 -29.92 -5.72 28.61
N HIS A 861 -30.87 -5.74 29.56
CA HIS A 861 -30.68 -5.15 30.89
C HIS A 861 -30.19 -3.68 30.83
N ASN A 862 -30.74 -2.87 29.91
CA ASN A 862 -30.33 -1.48 29.66
C ASN A 862 -28.87 -1.29 29.20
N ILE A 863 -28.23 -2.32 28.63
CA ILE A 863 -26.89 -2.22 28.05
C ILE A 863 -27.01 -2.11 26.52
N TYR A 864 -26.61 -0.96 25.98
CA TYR A 864 -26.59 -0.70 24.55
C TYR A 864 -25.39 -1.38 23.85
N GLY A 865 -25.49 -1.54 22.54
CA GLY A 865 -24.38 -1.90 21.66
C GLY A 865 -23.82 -0.67 20.94
N ASP A 866 -22.51 -0.65 20.65
CA ASP A 866 -21.86 0.53 20.03
C ASP A 866 -22.49 0.91 18.70
N PHE A 867 -22.80 -0.07 17.84
CA PHE A 867 -23.49 0.19 16.57
C PHE A 867 -24.91 0.74 16.80
N GLY A 868 -25.66 0.14 17.73
CA GLY A 868 -27.01 0.58 18.08
C GLY A 868 -27.06 2.02 18.59
N ARG A 869 -26.07 2.44 19.41
CA ARG A 869 -26.03 3.78 20.00
C ARG A 869 -25.38 4.82 19.07
N TYR A 870 -24.14 4.59 18.64
CA TYR A 870 -23.33 5.63 18.00
C TYR A 870 -23.55 5.74 16.49
N VAL A 871 -24.11 4.70 15.86
CA VAL A 871 -24.44 4.72 14.43
C VAL A 871 -25.96 4.81 14.23
N PHE A 872 -26.67 3.76 14.65
CA PHE A 872 -28.08 3.59 14.34
C PHE A 872 -28.97 4.64 15.03
N GLN A 873 -28.88 4.75 16.37
CA GLN A 873 -29.63 5.75 17.13
C GLN A 873 -29.16 7.17 16.81
N SER A 874 -27.85 7.41 16.70
CA SER A 874 -27.29 8.72 16.40
C SER A 874 -27.95 9.32 15.15
N ALA A 875 -27.92 8.60 14.02
CA ALA A 875 -28.55 9.05 12.78
C ALA A 875 -30.09 9.17 12.92
N LEU A 876 -30.77 8.14 13.44
CA LEU A 876 -32.24 8.10 13.46
C LEU A 876 -32.88 9.02 14.51
N SER A 877 -32.11 9.53 15.48
CA SER A 877 -32.62 10.43 16.51
C SER A 877 -33.00 11.83 15.98
N HIS A 878 -32.56 12.20 14.78
CA HIS A 878 -32.89 13.46 14.09
C HIS A 878 -34.32 13.51 13.54
N TRP A 879 -35.03 12.37 13.52
CA TRP A 879 -36.33 12.23 12.89
C TRP A 879 -37.47 12.27 13.91
N ASP A 880 -38.57 12.93 13.56
CA ASP A 880 -39.80 12.90 14.36
C ASP A 880 -40.65 11.69 13.98
N THR A 881 -40.36 10.56 14.63
CA THR A 881 -41.03 9.28 14.40
C THR A 881 -42.34 9.13 15.19
N GLY A 882 -42.84 10.22 15.81
CA GLY A 882 -44.03 10.20 16.64
C GLY A 882 -43.91 9.18 17.79
N ASN A 883 -44.80 8.18 17.80
CA ASN A 883 -44.85 7.16 18.85
C ASN A 883 -43.90 5.98 18.62
N ILE A 884 -43.18 5.93 17.49
CA ILE A 884 -42.26 4.82 17.19
C ILE A 884 -40.94 5.09 17.88
N THR A 885 -40.55 4.18 18.77
CA THR A 885 -39.30 4.26 19.53
C THR A 885 -38.09 3.77 18.72
N ILE A 886 -36.89 4.25 19.06
CA ILE A 886 -35.65 3.75 18.45
C ILE A 886 -35.47 2.24 18.69
N GLN A 887 -35.92 1.70 19.83
CA GLN A 887 -35.89 0.25 20.09
C GLN A 887 -36.73 -0.52 19.07
N GLN A 888 -37.92 -0.02 18.71
CA GLN A 888 -38.76 -0.66 17.70
C GLN A 888 -38.12 -0.61 16.30
N LEU A 889 -37.45 0.50 15.95
CA LEU A 889 -36.68 0.58 14.70
C LEU A 889 -35.51 -0.42 14.70
N SER A 890 -34.79 -0.54 15.82
CA SER A 890 -33.74 -1.55 16.01
C SER A 890 -34.30 -2.97 15.86
N ASN A 891 -35.46 -3.27 16.46
CA ASN A 891 -36.12 -4.56 16.33
C ASN A 891 -36.49 -4.86 14.88
N LEU A 892 -36.99 -3.87 14.14
CA LEU A 892 -37.26 -3.99 12.71
C LEU A 892 -36.00 -4.31 11.90
N ALA A 893 -34.89 -3.62 12.18
CA ALA A 893 -33.60 -3.92 11.56
C ALA A 893 -33.12 -5.35 11.86
N VAL A 894 -33.21 -5.80 13.13
CA VAL A 894 -32.84 -7.17 13.50
C VAL A 894 -33.70 -8.21 12.78
N LYS A 895 -35.01 -7.98 12.69
CA LYS A 895 -35.92 -8.85 11.92
C LYS A 895 -35.54 -8.90 10.45
N MET A 896 -35.24 -7.76 9.82
CA MET A 896 -34.76 -7.70 8.43
C MET A 896 -33.48 -8.49 8.22
N ILE A 897 -32.51 -8.41 9.15
CA ILE A 897 -31.24 -9.14 9.05
C ILE A 897 -31.47 -10.66 8.95
N PHE A 898 -32.37 -11.22 9.76
CA PHE A 898 -32.59 -12.66 9.79
C PHE A 898 -33.61 -13.15 8.75
N GLU A 899 -34.68 -12.39 8.48
CA GLU A 899 -35.78 -12.85 7.62
C GLU A 899 -35.65 -12.39 6.16
N GLU A 900 -35.12 -11.19 5.93
CA GLU A 900 -35.05 -10.61 4.58
C GLU A 900 -33.65 -10.72 3.97
N LEU A 901 -32.62 -10.32 4.71
CA LEU A 901 -31.22 -10.37 4.25
C LEU A 901 -30.63 -11.77 4.36
N GLY A 902 -31.15 -12.61 5.26
CA GLY A 902 -30.84 -14.03 5.33
C GLY A 902 -29.52 -14.38 6.04
N TYR A 903 -29.10 -13.61 7.05
CA TYR A 903 -27.97 -14.01 7.89
C TYR A 903 -28.24 -15.40 8.49
N ASN A 904 -27.28 -16.31 8.34
CA ASN A 904 -27.44 -17.70 8.76
C ASN A 904 -26.26 -18.12 9.63
N ILE A 905 -26.56 -18.49 10.88
CA ILE A 905 -25.56 -18.88 11.87
C ILE A 905 -24.72 -20.10 11.46
N GLU A 906 -25.28 -21.01 10.67
CA GLU A 906 -24.57 -22.20 10.18
C GLU A 906 -23.60 -21.87 9.04
N LEU A 907 -23.87 -20.79 8.29
CA LEU A 907 -22.98 -20.30 7.22
C LEU A 907 -21.91 -19.35 7.76
N HIS A 908 -22.31 -18.40 8.61
CA HIS A 908 -21.48 -17.24 8.98
C HIS A 908 -20.90 -17.33 10.38
N GLY A 909 -21.53 -18.10 11.26
CA GLY A 909 -21.29 -18.05 12.69
C GLY A 909 -19.86 -18.31 13.10
N LYS A 910 -19.21 -19.28 12.45
CA LYS A 910 -17.83 -19.67 12.77
C LYS A 910 -16.83 -18.59 12.40
N PHE A 911 -16.96 -18.03 11.20
CA PHE A 911 -16.12 -16.91 10.76
C PHE A 911 -16.32 -15.70 11.69
N ASP A 912 -17.57 -15.31 11.97
CA ASP A 912 -17.88 -14.20 12.88
C ASP A 912 -17.33 -14.45 14.30
N ARG A 913 -17.38 -15.70 14.78
CA ARG A 913 -16.91 -16.06 16.12
C ARG A 913 -15.40 -16.02 16.20
N TYR A 914 -14.72 -16.61 15.21
CA TYR A 914 -13.27 -16.52 15.04
C TYR A 914 -12.81 -15.07 14.99
N PHE A 915 -13.47 -14.26 14.16
CA PHE A 915 -13.17 -12.85 14.01
C PHE A 915 -13.31 -12.10 15.36
N THR A 916 -14.42 -12.31 16.05
CA THR A 916 -14.71 -11.67 17.34
C THR A 916 -13.69 -12.04 18.43
N LYS A 917 -13.20 -13.28 18.45
CA LYS A 917 -12.21 -13.73 19.45
C LYS A 917 -10.81 -13.17 19.22
N ASN A 918 -10.42 -12.96 17.96
CA ASN A 918 -9.03 -12.72 17.57
C ASN A 918 -8.75 -11.28 17.10
N TYR A 919 -9.73 -10.58 16.53
CA TYR A 919 -9.54 -9.25 15.92
C TYR A 919 -10.34 -8.15 16.61
N TYR A 920 -11.27 -8.48 17.51
CA TYR A 920 -12.16 -7.51 18.18
C TYR A 920 -11.55 -6.96 19.48
N TYR A 921 -10.46 -6.20 19.39
CA TYR A 921 -9.86 -5.51 20.55
C TYR A 921 -9.58 -4.03 20.26
N GLY A 922 -10.62 -3.28 19.90
CA GLY A 922 -10.52 -1.83 19.74
C GLY A 922 -11.86 -1.16 19.43
N ARG A 923 -12.04 0.05 19.97
CA ARG A 923 -13.13 0.98 19.62
C ARG A 923 -12.84 1.79 18.35
N THR A 924 -11.74 1.51 17.65
CA THR A 924 -11.40 2.19 16.39
C THR A 924 -12.41 1.81 15.31
N GLU A 925 -12.79 2.78 14.48
CA GLU A 925 -13.72 2.61 13.35
C GLU A 925 -12.99 2.12 12.09
N HIS A 926 -11.68 2.41 11.99
CA HIS A 926 -10.77 1.89 10.98
C HIS A 926 -10.33 0.45 11.31
N LYS A 927 -11.10 -0.54 10.87
CA LYS A 927 -10.82 -1.97 11.08
C LYS A 927 -11.61 -2.89 10.13
N THR A 928 -11.18 -4.14 10.04
CA THR A 928 -11.94 -5.23 9.44
C THR A 928 -13.23 -5.50 10.23
N GLU A 929 -14.30 -5.96 9.56
CA GLU A 929 -15.57 -6.28 10.21
C GLU A 929 -15.99 -7.75 9.98
N ARG A 930 -16.83 -8.26 10.89
CA ARG A 930 -17.49 -9.57 10.78
C ARG A 930 -18.62 -9.54 9.75
N ILE A 931 -19.03 -10.69 9.21
CA ILE A 931 -20.13 -10.80 8.23
C ILE A 931 -21.41 -10.23 8.83
N GLY A 932 -21.74 -10.55 10.09
CA GLY A 932 -22.94 -10.02 10.73
C GLY A 932 -23.00 -8.48 10.78
N LYS A 933 -21.86 -7.78 10.75
CA LYS A 933 -21.79 -6.31 10.74
C LYS A 933 -22.17 -5.74 9.37
N LYS A 934 -21.80 -6.40 8.27
CA LYS A 934 -22.30 -6.06 6.91
C LYS A 934 -23.82 -6.05 6.86
N TYR A 935 -24.46 -7.06 7.45
CA TYR A 935 -25.93 -7.16 7.45
C TYR A 935 -26.56 -6.04 8.29
N GLN A 936 -25.92 -5.64 9.39
CA GLN A 936 -26.34 -4.50 10.21
C GLN A 936 -26.30 -3.18 9.43
N TRP A 937 -25.23 -2.93 8.66
CA TRP A 937 -25.13 -1.74 7.80
C TRP A 937 -26.18 -1.71 6.70
N ILE A 938 -26.38 -2.83 6.00
CA ILE A 938 -27.42 -2.92 4.96
C ILE A 938 -28.79 -2.63 5.59
N ALA A 939 -29.13 -3.26 6.72
CA ALA A 939 -30.38 -2.99 7.42
C ALA A 939 -30.50 -1.53 7.87
N PHE A 940 -29.43 -0.92 8.39
CA PHE A 940 -29.40 0.48 8.79
C PHE A 940 -29.70 1.43 7.61
N HIS A 941 -29.07 1.23 6.45
CA HIS A 941 -29.31 2.07 5.27
C HIS A 941 -30.73 1.90 4.69
N LYS A 942 -31.31 0.69 4.78
CA LYS A 942 -32.71 0.45 4.41
C LYS A 942 -33.68 1.16 5.36
N ILE A 943 -33.48 1.00 6.68
CA ILE A 943 -34.32 1.67 7.69
C ILE A 943 -34.21 3.19 7.56
N SER A 944 -33.01 3.74 7.35
CA SER A 944 -32.81 5.17 7.18
C SER A 944 -33.56 5.69 5.95
N ALA A 945 -33.57 4.93 4.84
CA ALA A 945 -34.37 5.27 3.66
C ALA A 945 -35.88 5.26 3.94
N MET A 946 -36.37 4.24 4.66
CA MET A 946 -37.78 4.17 5.04
C MET A 946 -38.20 5.31 5.97
N VAL A 947 -37.34 5.62 6.95
CA VAL A 947 -37.62 6.69 7.92
C VAL A 947 -37.66 8.04 7.21
N SER A 948 -36.71 8.33 6.32
CA SER A 948 -36.68 9.61 5.62
C SER A 948 -37.85 9.87 4.69
N ASP A 949 -38.46 8.79 4.21
CA ASP A 949 -39.59 8.83 3.28
C ASP A 949 -40.93 9.02 4.00
N ASN A 950 -41.01 8.56 5.26
CA ASN A 950 -42.27 8.48 6.01
C ASN A 950 -42.36 9.48 7.18
N PHE A 951 -41.23 10.06 7.61
CA PHE A 951 -41.18 10.94 8.78
C PHE A 951 -40.39 12.23 8.48
N PRO A 952 -40.82 13.37 9.03
CA PRO A 952 -40.07 14.61 8.89
C PRO A 952 -38.90 14.68 9.88
N LEU A 953 -37.97 15.59 9.64
CA LEU A 953 -36.92 15.92 10.60
C LEU A 953 -37.52 16.65 11.82
N LYS A 954 -36.89 16.48 12.98
CA LYS A 954 -37.22 17.22 14.20
C LYS A 954 -36.95 18.72 14.00
N LYS A 955 -37.75 19.54 14.67
CA LYS A 955 -37.58 20.99 14.68
C LYS A 955 -36.54 21.39 15.75
N GLU A 956 -35.49 22.10 15.35
CA GLU A 956 -34.55 22.70 16.29
C GLU A 956 -35.18 23.91 17.01
N PRO A 957 -34.78 24.23 18.26
CA PRO A 957 -35.39 25.31 19.05
C PRO A 957 -35.33 26.70 18.38
N TRP A 958 -34.32 26.93 17.54
CA TRP A 958 -34.06 28.17 16.82
C TRP A 958 -34.62 28.18 15.39
N ASP A 959 -35.09 27.05 14.87
CA ASP A 959 -35.68 27.00 13.54
C ASP A 959 -37.13 27.54 13.59
N HIS A 960 -37.45 28.50 12.73
CA HIS A 960 -38.81 29.01 12.62
C HIS A 960 -39.72 28.08 11.79
N ILE A 961 -39.14 27.25 10.90
CA ILE A 961 -39.81 26.37 9.94
C ILE A 961 -39.27 24.92 10.11
N GLN A 962 -40.12 23.91 9.90
CA GLN A 962 -39.70 22.50 9.92
C GLN A 962 -38.86 22.19 8.67
N LYS A 963 -37.62 21.72 8.84
CA LYS A 963 -36.72 21.38 7.73
C LYS A 963 -37.18 20.09 7.03
N HIS A 964 -37.15 20.10 5.70
CA HIS A 964 -37.38 18.92 4.87
C HIS A 964 -36.06 18.19 4.62
N TYR A 965 -36.10 16.86 4.60
CA TYR A 965 -34.94 16.06 4.25
C TYR A 965 -34.56 16.28 2.78
N LYS A 966 -33.32 16.70 2.54
CA LYS A 966 -32.79 16.87 1.18
C LYS A 966 -31.77 15.80 0.78
N GLY A 967 -31.05 15.18 1.71
CA GLY A 967 -30.06 14.17 1.40
C GLY A 967 -29.29 13.66 2.62
N PRO A 968 -28.49 12.59 2.48
CA PRO A 968 -27.87 11.87 3.59
C PRO A 968 -26.73 12.62 4.29
N TRP A 969 -26.25 13.76 3.76
CA TRP A 969 -25.33 14.65 4.48
C TRP A 969 -25.94 15.19 5.78
N HIS A 970 -27.27 15.23 5.90
CA HIS A 970 -27.97 15.45 7.16
C HIS A 970 -28.90 14.25 7.44
N PRO A 971 -28.54 13.29 8.33
CA PRO A 971 -27.66 13.42 9.50
C PRO A 971 -26.29 12.71 9.38
N TYR A 972 -25.47 13.06 8.39
CA TYR A 972 -24.11 12.52 8.20
C TYR A 972 -24.02 10.98 8.00
N ILE A 973 -24.85 10.43 7.10
CA ILE A 973 -24.90 8.98 6.83
C ILE A 973 -23.85 8.52 5.80
N ARG A 974 -23.32 9.41 4.97
CA ARG A 974 -22.28 9.08 3.97
C ARG A 974 -21.04 8.52 4.69
N ASP A 975 -20.49 7.42 4.17
CA ASP A 975 -19.42 6.65 4.83
C ASP A 975 -18.11 6.58 4.02
N ILE A 976 -18.09 7.14 2.81
CA ILE A 976 -16.96 7.20 1.90
C ILE A 976 -17.16 8.36 0.90
N ASP A 977 -16.09 9.11 0.58
CA ASP A 977 -16.09 10.04 -0.57
C ASP A 977 -15.46 9.33 -1.79
N PRO A 978 -16.24 8.83 -2.76
CA PRO A 978 -15.69 8.13 -3.92
C PRO A 978 -14.84 9.01 -4.85
N SER A 979 -14.96 10.35 -4.77
CA SER A 979 -14.19 11.28 -5.60
C SER A 979 -12.77 11.52 -5.09
N LEU A 980 -12.49 11.25 -3.81
CA LEU A 980 -11.17 11.42 -3.20
C LEU A 980 -10.27 10.21 -3.44
N LEU A 981 -9.37 10.31 -4.42
CA LEU A 981 -8.43 9.24 -4.82
C LEU A 981 -7.00 9.39 -4.26
N ILE A 982 -6.76 10.45 -3.51
CA ILE A 982 -5.43 10.87 -3.07
C ILE A 982 -4.92 9.92 -1.98
N LYS A 983 -3.67 9.46 -2.14
CA LYS A 983 -3.02 8.52 -1.20
C LYS A 983 -1.93 9.19 -0.35
N ASN A 984 -1.27 10.20 -0.90
CA ASN A 984 -0.16 10.93 -0.30
C ASN A 984 0.01 12.31 -0.96
N ASP A 985 0.96 13.11 -0.49
CA ASP A 985 1.26 14.46 -0.99
C ASP A 985 2.24 14.48 -2.18
N ASP A 986 2.68 13.34 -2.72
CA ASP A 986 3.77 13.28 -3.72
C ASP A 986 3.47 14.10 -4.97
N HIS A 987 2.22 14.04 -5.46
CA HIS A 987 1.76 14.78 -6.63
C HIS A 987 1.79 16.32 -6.41
N LEU A 988 1.53 16.80 -5.18
CA LEU A 988 1.69 18.20 -4.83
C LEU A 988 3.16 18.59 -4.84
N ILE A 989 4.01 17.82 -4.14
CA ILE A 989 5.46 18.05 -4.00
C ILE A 989 6.15 18.09 -5.37
N ASN A 990 5.75 17.22 -6.29
CA ASN A 990 6.30 17.17 -7.65
C ASN A 990 5.84 18.33 -8.54
N SER A 991 4.68 18.93 -8.26
CA SER A 991 4.12 20.03 -9.05
C SER A 991 4.48 21.43 -8.54
N PHE A 992 4.84 21.54 -7.26
CA PHE A 992 5.13 22.79 -6.58
C PHE A 992 6.18 22.57 -5.50
N SER A 993 7.26 23.34 -5.55
CA SER A 993 8.37 23.22 -4.60
C SER A 993 8.75 24.57 -4.03
N ILE A 994 8.88 24.61 -2.70
CA ILE A 994 9.26 25.78 -1.90
C ILE A 994 10.45 25.44 -1.00
N ASN A 995 11.30 24.49 -1.39
CA ASN A 995 12.38 23.99 -0.54
C ASN A 995 13.41 25.09 -0.22
N ASN A 996 13.70 25.97 -1.18
CA ASN A 996 14.61 27.09 -0.95
C ASN A 996 14.01 28.10 0.04
N TRP A 997 12.70 28.33 -0.04
CA TRP A 997 12.00 29.22 0.90
C TRP A 997 11.91 28.60 2.30
N LEU A 998 11.57 27.30 2.40
CA LEU A 998 11.51 26.56 3.67
C LEU A 998 12.88 26.49 4.35
N SER A 999 13.97 26.28 3.61
CA SER A 999 15.32 26.27 4.21
C SER A 999 15.72 27.62 4.81
N SER A 1000 15.21 28.72 4.21
CA SER A 1000 15.52 30.09 4.64
C SER A 1000 14.58 30.64 5.72
N ASN A 1001 13.32 30.20 5.75
CA ASN A 1001 12.26 30.78 6.59
C ASN A 1001 11.53 29.75 7.48
N GLY A 1002 11.71 28.46 7.22
CA GLY A 1002 11.08 27.36 7.95
C GLY A 1002 11.85 26.89 9.17
N ASN A 1003 13.08 27.38 9.41
CA ASN A 1003 13.87 27.03 10.59
C ASN A 1003 13.73 28.07 11.69
N TYR A 1004 13.23 27.63 12.85
CA TYR A 1004 13.26 28.38 14.11
C TYR A 1004 13.79 27.45 15.19
N ASP A 1005 14.92 27.79 15.80
CA ASP A 1005 15.59 26.96 16.81
C ASP A 1005 16.09 27.78 18.01
N ALA A 1006 15.47 28.94 18.27
CA ALA A 1006 15.88 29.84 19.35
C ALA A 1006 15.81 29.19 20.75
N TRP A 1007 15.03 28.12 20.92
CA TRP A 1007 15.05 27.28 22.13
C TRP A 1007 16.35 26.51 22.34
N ARG A 1008 17.24 26.39 21.33
CA ARG A 1008 18.59 25.81 21.49
C ARG A 1008 19.57 26.81 22.09
N THR A 1009 19.40 28.09 21.78
CA THR A 1009 20.19 29.18 22.36
C THR A 1009 19.70 29.54 23.76
N GLU A 1010 18.38 29.59 23.96
CA GLU A 1010 17.78 29.93 25.25
C GLU A 1010 17.36 28.68 26.02
N LYS A 1011 18.07 28.38 27.10
CA LYS A 1011 17.87 27.13 27.86
C LYS A 1011 16.71 27.23 28.84
N GLU A 1012 16.41 28.42 29.35
CA GLU A 1012 15.31 28.66 30.29
C GLU A 1012 13.98 28.88 29.54
N THR A 1013 12.98 28.04 29.80
CA THR A 1013 11.67 28.12 29.11
C THR A 1013 10.98 29.46 29.38
N SER A 1014 11.04 29.94 30.63
CA SER A 1014 10.41 31.19 31.04
C SER A 1014 11.01 32.45 30.40
N GLU A 1015 12.30 32.41 30.04
CA GLU A 1015 12.98 33.48 29.30
C GLU A 1015 12.62 33.41 27.82
N TRP A 1016 12.67 32.20 27.23
CA TRP A 1016 12.24 31.97 25.86
C TRP A 1016 10.81 32.48 25.60
N LEU A 1017 9.84 32.19 26.48
CA LEU A 1017 8.45 32.65 26.34
C LEU A 1017 8.31 34.18 26.28
N LYS A 1018 9.25 34.95 26.84
CA LYS A 1018 9.15 36.42 26.90
C LYS A 1018 9.93 37.13 25.78
N THR A 1019 10.82 36.42 25.09
CA THR A 1019 11.61 36.96 23.98
C THR A 1019 10.73 37.21 22.75
N LYS A 1020 10.83 38.43 22.21
CA LYS A 1020 10.09 38.87 21.01
C LYS A 1020 10.97 39.08 19.78
N ASP A 1021 12.26 39.35 19.98
CA ASP A 1021 13.22 39.66 18.90
C ASP A 1021 13.61 38.43 18.07
N ASP A 1022 13.27 37.23 18.55
CA ASP A 1022 13.50 35.97 17.87
C ASP A 1022 12.32 35.52 17.00
N LEU A 1023 11.20 36.24 17.03
CA LEU A 1023 9.99 35.90 16.29
C LEU A 1023 10.22 35.98 14.77
N PRO A 1024 9.86 34.94 13.99
CA PRO A 1024 9.93 34.97 12.54
C PRO A 1024 9.13 36.14 11.94
N ASP A 1025 9.68 36.79 10.91
CA ASP A 1025 9.03 37.91 10.22
C ASP A 1025 7.77 37.45 9.46
N PRO A 1026 6.56 37.90 9.85
CA PRO A 1026 5.32 37.47 9.21
C PRO A 1026 5.22 37.85 7.73
N LEU A 1027 5.91 38.90 7.27
CA LEU A 1027 5.91 39.29 5.86
C LEU A 1027 6.51 38.20 4.96
N LYS A 1028 7.52 37.48 5.46
CA LYS A 1028 8.15 36.38 4.72
C LYS A 1028 7.25 35.14 4.63
N ILE A 1029 6.22 35.07 5.46
CA ILE A 1029 5.25 33.96 5.54
C ILE A 1029 4.02 34.29 4.71
N LEU A 1030 3.55 35.54 4.75
CA LEU A 1030 2.44 36.03 3.93
C LEU A 1030 2.76 35.98 2.43
N GLN A 1031 4.02 36.19 2.05
CA GLN A 1031 4.50 36.10 0.67
C GLN A 1031 5.58 35.01 0.53
N VAL A 1032 5.22 33.93 -0.15
CA VAL A 1032 6.10 32.77 -0.41
C VAL A 1032 6.67 32.86 -1.81
N LYS A 1033 7.93 32.46 -1.97
CA LYS A 1033 8.57 32.35 -3.29
C LYS A 1033 8.84 30.87 -3.59
N ASP A 1034 8.39 30.39 -4.73
CA ASP A 1034 8.68 29.02 -5.14
C ASP A 1034 10.10 28.88 -5.69
N ASP A 1035 10.52 27.64 -5.92
CA ASP A 1035 11.87 27.32 -6.39
C ASP A 1035 12.13 27.77 -7.85
N ASN A 1036 11.09 28.10 -8.61
CA ASN A 1036 11.18 28.70 -9.95
C ASN A 1036 11.24 30.25 -9.90
N GLY A 1037 10.95 30.82 -8.72
CA GLY A 1037 11.01 32.24 -8.45
C GLY A 1037 9.68 32.99 -8.60
N GLU A 1038 8.56 32.29 -8.74
CA GLU A 1038 7.22 32.89 -8.74
C GLU A 1038 6.80 33.29 -7.32
N GLU A 1039 6.02 34.37 -7.20
CA GLU A 1039 5.52 34.88 -5.94
C GLU A 1039 4.08 34.43 -5.66
N TRP A 1040 3.85 33.95 -4.45
CA TRP A 1040 2.58 33.41 -3.96
C TRP A 1040 2.16 34.13 -2.67
N LEU A 1041 0.86 34.33 -2.48
CA LEU A 1041 0.27 34.91 -1.28
C LEU A 1041 -0.51 33.86 -0.51
N VAL A 1042 -0.46 33.90 0.82
CA VAL A 1042 -1.22 33.01 1.70
C VAL A 1042 -2.67 33.50 1.82
N LEU A 1043 -3.68 32.69 1.46
CA LEU A 1043 -5.09 32.98 1.72
C LEU A 1043 -5.48 32.60 3.15
N GLU A 1044 -5.06 31.41 3.57
CA GLU A 1044 -5.10 30.94 4.95
C GLU A 1044 -3.87 30.06 5.17
N GLY A 1045 -3.29 30.08 6.36
CA GLY A 1045 -2.14 29.25 6.65
C GLY A 1045 -1.87 29.07 8.14
N LEU A 1046 -1.43 27.88 8.51
CA LEU A 1046 -0.88 27.53 9.81
C LEU A 1046 0.57 27.12 9.60
N ILE A 1047 1.49 27.88 10.18
CA ILE A 1047 2.90 27.49 10.30
C ILE A 1047 3.20 27.23 11.77
N SER A 1048 3.83 26.10 12.06
CA SER A 1048 4.23 25.73 13.41
C SER A 1048 5.68 25.26 13.43
N TRP A 1049 6.41 25.78 14.41
CA TRP A 1049 7.74 25.34 14.77
C TRP A 1049 7.63 24.67 16.12
N GLN A 1050 7.98 23.39 16.16
CA GLN A 1050 7.93 22.59 17.36
C GLN A 1050 9.33 22.07 17.66
N GLU A 1051 9.71 22.13 18.94
CA GLU A 1051 10.87 21.43 19.44
C GLU A 1051 10.73 19.92 19.15
N GLU A 1052 11.74 19.32 18.53
CA GLU A 1052 11.71 17.90 18.15
C GLU A 1052 11.43 17.04 19.38
N THR A 1053 10.33 16.30 19.35
CA THR A 1053 10.05 15.28 20.36
C THR A 1053 11.04 14.13 20.14
N PRO A 1054 11.81 13.71 21.16
CA PRO A 1054 12.69 12.56 21.02
C PRO A 1054 11.87 11.33 20.60
N PRO A 1055 12.39 10.45 19.71
CA PRO A 1055 11.60 9.36 19.13
C PRO A 1055 11.01 8.38 20.16
N GLU A 1056 11.59 8.28 21.35
CA GLU A 1056 11.08 7.48 22.47
C GLU A 1056 9.84 8.06 23.18
N PHE A 1057 9.45 9.29 22.90
CA PHE A 1057 8.25 9.91 23.44
C PHE A 1057 7.22 10.13 22.34
N GLU A 1058 5.95 9.95 22.67
CA GLU A 1058 4.91 10.46 21.78
C GLU A 1058 4.84 11.97 21.85
N LYS A 1059 4.34 12.56 20.75
CA LYS A 1059 4.06 14.00 20.69
C LYS A 1059 3.25 14.42 21.92
N TYR A 1060 3.74 15.45 22.62
CA TYR A 1060 3.16 16.00 23.85
C TYR A 1060 3.24 15.13 25.12
N GLU A 1061 3.93 13.99 25.11
CA GLU A 1061 4.14 13.22 26.36
C GLU A 1061 5.03 13.97 27.36
N ILE A 1062 6.04 14.69 26.85
CA ILE A 1062 6.88 15.61 27.60
C ILE A 1062 6.53 17.05 27.21
N PRO A 1063 6.83 18.05 28.08
CA PRO A 1063 6.75 19.44 27.68
C PRO A 1063 7.67 19.70 26.49
N ILE A 1064 7.12 20.25 25.41
CA ILE A 1064 7.85 20.69 24.22
C ILE A 1064 7.49 22.14 23.93
N ARG A 1065 8.48 22.91 23.46
CA ARG A 1065 8.26 24.31 23.06
C ARG A 1065 7.66 24.37 21.66
N GLU A 1066 6.63 25.19 21.49
CA GLU A 1066 5.98 25.45 20.21
C GLU A 1066 5.84 26.95 19.97
N LEU A 1067 6.16 27.38 18.75
CA LEU A 1067 5.72 28.65 18.19
C LEU A 1067 4.83 28.35 17.00
N TRP A 1068 3.68 29.00 16.87
CA TRP A 1068 2.85 28.88 15.67
C TRP A 1068 2.25 30.20 15.26
N TYR A 1069 2.02 30.37 13.95
CA TYR A 1069 1.25 31.46 13.35
C TYR A 1069 0.08 30.90 12.54
N LEU A 1070 -1.11 31.41 12.81
CA LEU A 1070 -2.31 31.28 12.01
C LEU A 1070 -2.53 32.60 11.25
N ILE A 1071 -2.53 32.50 9.94
CA ILE A 1071 -2.82 33.58 9.00
C ILE A 1071 -4.20 33.34 8.41
N LYS A 1072 -5.03 34.38 8.40
CA LYS A 1072 -6.36 34.34 7.81
C LYS A 1072 -6.57 35.60 6.98
N SER A 1073 -7.05 35.47 5.75
CA SER A 1073 -7.30 36.62 4.88
C SER A 1073 -8.78 36.87 4.55
N TYR A 1074 -9.03 38.12 4.15
CA TYR A 1074 -10.35 38.66 3.86
C TYR A 1074 -10.29 39.61 2.66
N ILE A 1075 -11.20 39.48 1.71
CA ILE A 1075 -11.39 40.48 0.64
C ILE A 1075 -12.28 41.61 1.17
N ILE A 1076 -11.87 42.85 0.87
CA ILE A 1076 -12.54 44.08 1.26
C ILE A 1076 -12.61 45.04 0.06
N LYS A 1077 -13.58 45.95 0.08
CA LYS A 1077 -13.62 47.07 -0.86
C LYS A 1077 -12.45 48.02 -0.59
N LYS A 1078 -11.79 48.49 -1.64
CA LYS A 1078 -10.65 49.41 -1.53
C LYS A 1078 -11.01 50.72 -0.81
N ALA A 1079 -12.26 51.19 -0.98
CA ALA A 1079 -12.80 52.35 -0.28
C ALA A 1079 -12.85 52.19 1.26
N ASP A 1080 -12.91 50.96 1.76
CA ASP A 1080 -13.06 50.63 3.17
C ASP A 1080 -11.73 50.30 3.87
N LEU A 1081 -10.62 50.25 3.12
CA LEU A 1081 -9.29 49.82 3.58
C LEU A 1081 -8.84 50.54 4.86
N THR A 1082 -8.92 51.88 4.86
CA THR A 1082 -8.44 52.68 6.00
C THR A 1082 -9.25 52.35 7.26
N LYS A 1083 -10.58 52.21 7.13
CA LYS A 1083 -11.48 51.98 8.26
C LYS A 1083 -11.24 50.62 8.90
N ILE A 1084 -11.09 49.56 8.09
CA ILE A 1084 -10.91 48.21 8.62
C ILE A 1084 -9.49 47.96 9.13
N TYR A 1085 -8.46 48.51 8.47
CA TYR A 1085 -7.07 48.34 8.91
C TYR A 1085 -6.83 48.98 10.29
N GLU A 1086 -7.36 50.19 10.50
CA GLU A 1086 -7.28 50.89 11.78
C GLU A 1086 -8.02 50.16 12.90
N TRP A 1087 -9.10 49.44 12.59
CA TRP A 1087 -9.78 48.60 13.56
C TRP A 1087 -9.01 47.31 13.85
N ALA A 1088 -8.54 46.62 12.79
CA ALA A 1088 -7.92 45.30 12.88
C ALA A 1088 -6.62 45.30 13.66
N LYS A 1089 -5.81 46.36 13.56
CA LYS A 1089 -4.51 46.48 14.24
C LYS A 1089 -4.59 46.46 15.78
N ASP A 1090 -5.77 46.73 16.35
CA ASP A 1090 -6.00 46.85 17.79
C ASP A 1090 -6.92 45.71 18.32
N GLN A 1091 -7.26 44.72 17.49
CA GLN A 1091 -8.06 43.56 17.93
C GLN A 1091 -7.19 42.39 18.39
N ASN A 1092 -7.74 41.61 19.33
CA ASN A 1092 -7.28 40.25 19.63
C ASN A 1092 -8.19 39.28 18.88
N PHE A 1093 -7.61 38.49 17.97
CA PHE A 1093 -8.34 37.58 17.08
C PHE A 1093 -8.49 36.16 17.62
N GLY A 1094 -8.18 35.93 18.90
CA GLY A 1094 -8.37 34.65 19.57
C GLY A 1094 -9.81 34.14 19.52
N GLY A 1095 -9.97 32.82 19.32
CA GLY A 1095 -11.26 32.14 19.43
C GLY A 1095 -11.92 31.72 18.12
N GLY A 1096 -11.21 31.18 17.13
CA GLY A 1096 -11.73 30.26 16.10
C GLY A 1096 -12.81 30.78 15.12
N TRP A 1097 -12.39 31.13 13.91
CA TRP A 1097 -13.24 31.57 12.80
C TRP A 1097 -13.03 30.65 11.59
N ARG A 1098 -13.85 29.61 11.43
CA ARG A 1098 -13.71 28.69 10.29
C ARG A 1098 -15.08 28.36 9.70
N PRO A 1099 -15.33 28.67 8.43
CA PRO A 1099 -16.32 27.92 7.66
C PRO A 1099 -15.76 26.50 7.45
N GLU A 1100 -16.56 25.49 7.73
CA GLU A 1100 -16.21 24.08 7.55
C GLU A 1100 -17.16 23.46 6.53
N SER A 1101 -16.64 22.73 5.54
CA SER A 1101 -17.47 22.02 4.55
C SER A 1101 -17.46 20.52 4.86
N HIS A 1102 -18.65 19.94 5.06
CA HIS A 1102 -18.86 18.51 5.34
C HIS A 1102 -19.47 17.77 4.12
N GLU A 1103 -19.05 18.12 2.90
CA GLU A 1103 -19.50 17.50 1.64
C GLU A 1103 -18.39 16.69 0.95
N PHE A 1104 -18.68 16.04 -0.18
CA PHE A 1104 -17.63 15.38 -0.97
C PHE A 1104 -16.74 16.40 -1.69
N LEU A 1105 -15.47 16.08 -1.89
CA LEU A 1105 -14.52 17.00 -2.51
C LEU A 1105 -14.92 17.35 -3.95
N GLY A 1106 -15.40 16.37 -4.73
CA GLY A 1106 -15.88 16.60 -6.09
C GLY A 1106 -17.23 17.31 -6.19
N GLU A 1107 -17.96 17.41 -5.08
CA GLU A 1107 -19.21 18.16 -5.00
C GLU A 1107 -18.98 19.68 -4.83
N TYR A 1108 -17.82 20.06 -4.29
CA TYR A 1108 -17.48 21.44 -4.00
C TYR A 1108 -17.26 22.28 -5.28
N PRO A 1109 -17.72 23.54 -5.34
CA PRO A 1109 -18.64 24.24 -4.43
C PRO A 1109 -20.09 24.32 -4.96
N TYR A 1110 -20.48 23.44 -5.88
CA TYR A 1110 -21.71 23.59 -6.66
C TYR A 1110 -22.77 22.53 -6.35
N SER A 1111 -22.58 21.71 -5.32
CA SER A 1111 -23.53 20.66 -4.97
C SER A 1111 -24.75 21.16 -4.19
N ILE A 1112 -25.85 20.39 -4.27
CA ILE A 1112 -27.00 20.60 -3.38
C ILE A 1112 -26.58 20.36 -1.93
N ALA A 1113 -25.62 19.46 -1.67
CA ALA A 1113 -25.07 19.25 -0.34
C ALA A 1113 -24.35 20.52 0.17
N PHE A 1114 -23.50 21.15 -0.64
CA PHE A 1114 -22.85 22.43 -0.32
C PHE A 1114 -23.88 23.50 0.01
N GLU A 1115 -24.86 23.69 -0.88
CA GLU A 1115 -25.87 24.73 -0.74
C GLU A 1115 -26.75 24.51 0.50
N ASP A 1116 -27.10 23.27 0.80
CA ASP A 1116 -27.90 22.92 1.98
C ASP A 1116 -27.12 23.05 3.29
N LEU A 1117 -25.84 22.64 3.32
CA LEU A 1117 -24.98 22.73 4.49
C LEU A 1117 -24.59 24.17 4.81
N ARG A 1118 -24.36 25.01 3.78
CA ARG A 1118 -23.95 26.41 3.95
C ARG A 1118 -25.14 27.33 4.31
N GLY A 1119 -26.35 26.98 3.89
CA GLY A 1119 -27.57 27.77 4.12
C GLY A 1119 -27.57 29.13 3.40
N ASP A 1120 -28.43 30.04 3.84
CA ASP A 1120 -28.56 31.43 3.34
C ASP A 1120 -27.43 32.34 3.86
N TYR A 1121 -26.17 31.91 3.74
CA TYR A 1121 -25.00 32.67 4.19
C TYR A 1121 -24.74 33.88 3.28
N ASP A 1122 -24.75 35.09 3.85
CA ASP A 1122 -24.31 36.30 3.14
C ASP A 1122 -22.80 36.24 2.90
N ILE A 1123 -22.41 36.18 1.62
CA ILE A 1123 -21.02 36.16 1.17
C ILE A 1123 -20.23 37.35 1.74
N TRP A 1124 -20.87 38.52 1.86
CA TRP A 1124 -20.31 39.71 2.48
C TRP A 1124 -20.69 39.79 3.94
N THR A 1125 -19.97 39.05 4.79
CA THR A 1125 -20.27 39.06 6.21
C THR A 1125 -19.80 40.35 6.89
N LYS A 1126 -20.67 40.92 7.73
CA LYS A 1126 -20.36 42.03 8.64
C LYS A 1126 -20.38 41.61 10.10
N GLU A 1127 -20.68 40.34 10.37
CA GLU A 1127 -20.75 39.82 11.73
C GLU A 1127 -19.90 38.57 11.87
N ALA A 1128 -19.34 38.49 13.06
CA ALA A 1128 -18.40 37.48 13.39
C ALA A 1128 -18.71 37.10 14.86
N ARG A 1129 -19.23 35.88 15.15
CA ARG A 1129 -19.56 35.38 16.52
C ARG A 1129 -20.34 36.40 17.36
N GLY A 1130 -21.25 37.15 16.74
CA GLY A 1130 -22.03 38.21 17.38
C GLY A 1130 -21.27 39.53 17.64
N LYS A 1131 -20.03 39.69 17.14
CA LYS A 1131 -19.29 40.95 17.07
C LYS A 1131 -19.39 41.54 15.65
N GLU A 1132 -19.68 42.83 15.58
CA GLU A 1132 -19.79 43.56 14.32
C GLU A 1132 -18.39 43.94 13.79
N ILE A 1133 -18.10 43.56 12.54
CA ILE A 1133 -16.94 44.03 11.78
C ILE A 1133 -17.31 45.41 11.23
N PRO A 1134 -16.39 46.40 11.24
CA PRO A 1134 -16.71 47.77 10.81
C PRO A 1134 -17.19 47.89 9.36
N VAL A 1135 -16.86 46.93 8.51
CA VAL A 1135 -17.23 46.86 7.08
C VAL A 1135 -17.50 45.40 6.69
N PRO A 1136 -18.34 45.15 5.68
CA PRO A 1136 -18.52 43.81 5.14
C PRO A 1136 -17.22 43.26 4.53
N VAL A 1137 -16.97 41.97 4.74
CA VAL A 1137 -15.77 41.26 4.25
C VAL A 1137 -16.13 39.92 3.63
N ILE A 1138 -15.26 39.40 2.75
CA ILE A 1138 -15.37 38.03 2.23
C ILE A 1138 -14.23 37.18 2.81
N VAL A 1139 -14.58 36.05 3.41
CA VAL A 1139 -13.63 34.99 3.79
C VAL A 1139 -13.08 34.33 2.52
N THR A 1140 -11.76 34.28 2.35
CA THR A 1140 -11.08 33.84 1.11
C THR A 1140 -10.97 32.33 0.91
N ASP A 1141 -11.16 31.56 1.97
CA ASP A 1141 -10.93 30.12 2.04
C ASP A 1141 -12.16 29.37 2.55
N ASP A 1142 -12.22 28.09 2.22
CA ASP A 1142 -13.09 27.04 2.74
C ASP A 1142 -12.20 25.81 3.01
N ILE A 1143 -12.75 24.77 3.64
CA ILE A 1143 -12.00 23.56 3.98
C ILE A 1143 -12.84 22.32 3.71
N TYR A 1144 -12.25 21.35 3.02
CA TYR A 1144 -12.77 19.99 2.92
C TYR A 1144 -12.12 19.14 4.02
N LEU A 1145 -12.97 18.53 4.86
CA LEU A 1145 -12.54 17.62 5.91
C LEU A 1145 -13.08 16.23 5.61
N ASN A 1146 -12.18 15.27 5.39
CA ASN A 1146 -12.55 13.87 5.38
C ASN A 1146 -12.39 13.30 6.79
N GLU A 1147 -13.48 13.37 7.55
CA GLU A 1147 -13.60 12.72 8.86
C GLU A 1147 -14.40 11.42 8.77
N PHE A 1148 -14.48 10.78 7.60
CA PHE A 1148 -15.05 9.42 7.49
C PHE A 1148 -14.16 8.45 8.26
N THR A 1149 -14.40 8.33 9.56
CA THR A 1149 -13.72 7.39 10.44
C THR A 1149 -13.90 5.93 10.00
N THR A 1150 -14.84 5.70 9.09
CA THR A 1150 -15.18 4.42 8.48
C THR A 1150 -14.58 4.16 7.09
N ASP A 1151 -13.93 5.15 6.46
CA ASP A 1151 -13.24 4.99 5.18
C ASP A 1151 -11.84 4.39 5.41
N CYS A 1152 -11.69 3.10 5.12
CA CYS A 1152 -10.42 2.37 5.29
C CYS A 1152 -9.46 2.49 4.08
N SER A 1153 -9.66 3.47 3.19
CA SER A 1153 -8.82 3.66 2.01
C SER A 1153 -7.59 4.54 2.26
N SER A 1154 -7.61 5.41 3.27
CA SER A 1154 -6.49 6.25 3.70
C SER A 1154 -6.10 5.98 5.16
N ASP A 1155 -4.81 6.14 5.49
CA ASP A 1155 -4.27 5.87 6.83
C ASP A 1155 -4.22 7.11 7.74
N GLY A 1156 -4.68 8.27 7.26
CA GLY A 1156 -4.67 9.54 7.99
C GLY A 1156 -5.91 10.40 7.74
N SER A 1157 -6.11 11.42 8.58
CA SER A 1157 -7.12 12.44 8.35
C SER A 1157 -6.71 13.33 7.17
N ILE A 1158 -7.67 13.62 6.30
CA ILE A 1158 -7.45 14.47 5.13
C ILE A 1158 -8.13 15.81 5.38
N SER A 1159 -7.35 16.88 5.21
CA SER A 1159 -7.79 18.25 5.39
C SER A 1159 -7.25 19.08 4.24
N ILE A 1160 -8.14 19.46 3.32
CA ILE A 1160 -7.78 20.19 2.11
C ILE A 1160 -8.31 21.60 2.23
N LYS A 1161 -7.40 22.57 2.26
CA LYS A 1161 -7.74 23.98 2.20
C LYS A 1161 -8.12 24.34 0.77
N LEU A 1162 -9.25 25.01 0.60
CA LEU A 1162 -9.84 25.32 -0.70
C LEU A 1162 -10.11 26.83 -0.81
N PRO A 1163 -10.02 27.45 -2.00
CA PRO A 1163 -10.48 28.82 -2.19
C PRO A 1163 -11.99 28.86 -2.03
N CYS A 1164 -12.54 29.91 -1.40
CA CYS A 1164 -13.98 30.01 -1.18
C CYS A 1164 -14.76 30.06 -2.50
N LYS A 1165 -16.03 29.60 -2.50
CA LYS A 1165 -16.91 29.60 -3.69
C LYS A 1165 -16.92 30.94 -4.45
N TRP A 1166 -16.93 32.06 -3.72
CA TRP A 1166 -16.95 33.38 -4.34
C TRP A 1166 -15.68 33.63 -5.18
N LEU A 1167 -14.50 33.32 -4.62
CA LEU A 1167 -13.25 33.49 -5.33
C LEU A 1167 -13.16 32.55 -6.54
N VAL A 1168 -13.63 31.31 -6.37
CA VAL A 1168 -13.72 30.32 -7.47
C VAL A 1168 -14.54 30.87 -8.64
N ASN A 1169 -15.73 31.42 -8.36
CA ASN A 1169 -16.62 31.96 -9.39
C ASN A 1169 -16.04 33.19 -10.08
N GLU A 1170 -15.60 34.18 -9.30
CA GLU A 1170 -15.19 35.49 -9.81
C GLU A 1170 -13.85 35.43 -10.56
N MET A 1171 -12.95 34.53 -10.16
CA MET A 1171 -11.68 34.29 -10.87
C MET A 1171 -11.76 33.15 -11.89
N GLN A 1172 -12.94 32.54 -12.09
CA GLN A 1172 -13.17 31.43 -13.01
C GLN A 1172 -12.20 30.26 -12.82
N LEU A 1173 -11.97 29.89 -11.56
CA LEU A 1173 -11.04 28.83 -11.19
C LEU A 1173 -11.63 27.44 -11.50
N ILE A 1174 -10.79 26.55 -12.04
CA ILE A 1174 -11.16 25.20 -12.46
C ILE A 1174 -10.40 24.18 -11.62
N HIS A 1175 -11.13 23.23 -11.02
CA HIS A 1175 -10.58 22.14 -10.20
C HIS A 1175 -10.37 20.86 -11.03
N LYS A 1176 -9.21 20.72 -11.68
CA LYS A 1176 -8.98 19.61 -12.64
C LYS A 1176 -8.79 18.24 -12.02
N PHE A 1177 -8.09 18.14 -10.89
CA PHE A 1177 -7.62 16.85 -10.34
C PHE A 1177 -8.32 16.42 -9.05
N LEU A 1178 -9.20 17.27 -8.50
CA LEU A 1178 -9.83 17.13 -7.18
C LEU A 1178 -8.81 16.84 -6.06
N ASP A 1179 -7.80 17.70 -5.95
CA ASP A 1179 -6.70 17.61 -4.99
C ASP A 1179 -6.36 18.97 -4.33
N GLY A 1180 -7.33 19.88 -4.34
CA GLY A 1180 -7.18 21.27 -3.95
C GLY A 1180 -6.43 22.19 -4.91
N ARG A 1181 -5.85 21.72 -6.03
CA ARG A 1181 -5.20 22.60 -7.02
C ARG A 1181 -6.20 23.22 -7.99
N TRP A 1182 -6.13 24.53 -8.18
CA TRP A 1182 -7.00 25.27 -9.09
C TRP A 1182 -6.23 25.99 -10.18
N TYR A 1183 -6.80 25.92 -11.38
CA TYR A 1183 -6.22 26.46 -12.60
C TYR A 1183 -7.11 27.55 -13.19
N ASN A 1184 -6.54 28.46 -13.97
CA ASN A 1184 -7.33 29.36 -14.82
C ASN A 1184 -7.71 28.70 -16.15
N ASP A 1185 -8.43 29.45 -16.98
CA ASP A 1185 -8.83 29.08 -18.35
C ASP A 1185 -7.65 28.78 -19.30
N LYS A 1186 -6.46 29.31 -18.99
CA LYS A 1186 -5.20 29.05 -19.72
C LYS A 1186 -4.41 27.85 -19.19
N GLU A 1187 -5.00 27.07 -18.29
CA GLU A 1187 -4.37 25.91 -17.65
C GLU A 1187 -3.16 26.23 -16.76
N GLU A 1188 -3.01 27.48 -16.32
CA GLU A 1188 -1.96 27.88 -15.38
C GLU A 1188 -2.41 27.59 -13.95
N LEU A 1189 -1.53 27.03 -13.12
CA LEU A 1189 -1.79 26.84 -11.68
C LEU A 1189 -1.87 28.20 -10.99
N VAL A 1190 -3.01 28.46 -10.34
CA VAL A 1190 -3.32 29.73 -9.65
C VAL A 1190 -3.45 29.55 -8.14
N VAL A 1191 -4.08 28.47 -7.68
CA VAL A 1191 -4.27 28.20 -6.24
C VAL A 1191 -3.78 26.79 -5.91
N ILE A 1192 -3.07 26.62 -4.80
CA ILE A 1192 -2.53 25.33 -4.36
C ILE A 1192 -2.49 25.21 -2.83
N PRO A 1193 -2.94 24.09 -2.23
CA PRO A 1193 -2.64 23.76 -0.85
C PRO A 1193 -1.20 23.25 -0.73
N THR A 1194 -0.51 23.56 0.37
CA THR A 1194 0.87 23.07 0.58
C THR A 1194 0.93 21.62 1.06
N ASN A 1195 -0.17 21.08 1.59
CA ASN A 1195 -0.29 19.70 2.06
C ASN A 1195 -1.77 19.28 2.11
N ILE A 1196 -2.03 17.97 2.04
CA ILE A 1196 -3.36 17.36 2.20
C ILE A 1196 -3.40 16.53 3.49
N PHE A 1197 -2.28 15.88 3.84
CA PHE A 1197 -2.14 15.08 5.05
C PHE A 1197 -1.48 15.90 6.18
N ALA A 1198 -1.92 15.67 7.42
CA ALA A 1198 -1.76 16.60 8.55
C ALA A 1198 -0.35 16.71 9.17
N ASP A 1199 0.69 16.07 8.61
CA ASP A 1199 2.02 15.97 9.22
C ASP A 1199 3.05 16.95 8.64
N THR A 1200 2.70 18.24 8.52
CA THR A 1200 3.66 19.27 8.07
C THR A 1200 3.72 20.47 9.00
N SER A 1201 4.91 21.07 9.12
CA SER A 1201 5.14 22.32 9.86
C SER A 1201 4.55 23.55 9.15
N PHE A 1202 4.14 23.42 7.90
CA PHE A 1202 3.57 24.51 7.11
C PHE A 1202 2.38 24.02 6.28
N SER A 1203 1.18 24.39 6.70
CA SER A 1203 -0.06 24.10 6.00
C SER A 1203 -0.72 25.40 5.56
N ALA A 1204 -0.77 25.69 4.27
CA ALA A 1204 -1.33 26.92 3.73
C ALA A 1204 -2.06 26.70 2.42
N LEU A 1205 -3.04 27.57 2.15
CA LEU A 1205 -3.61 27.77 0.83
C LEU A 1205 -2.91 28.95 0.18
N LEU A 1206 -2.19 28.69 -0.91
CA LEU A 1206 -1.44 29.71 -1.64
C LEU A 1206 -2.16 30.10 -2.92
N ILE A 1207 -2.12 31.39 -3.25
CA ILE A 1207 -2.60 31.93 -4.52
C ILE A 1207 -1.49 32.73 -5.22
N LYS A 1208 -1.34 32.56 -6.53
CA LYS A 1208 -0.33 33.27 -7.31
C LYS A 1208 -0.55 34.78 -7.22
N LYS A 1209 0.47 35.52 -6.78
CA LYS A 1209 0.37 36.94 -6.42
C LYS A 1209 -0.08 37.79 -7.60
N GLN A 1210 0.48 37.53 -8.78
CA GLN A 1210 0.13 38.28 -9.99
C GLN A 1210 -1.36 38.19 -10.30
N ASN A 1211 -1.90 36.97 -10.38
CA ASN A 1211 -3.31 36.73 -10.68
C ASN A 1211 -4.25 37.39 -9.65
N LEU A 1212 -3.94 37.28 -8.36
CA LEU A 1212 -4.75 37.91 -7.32
C LEU A 1212 -4.67 39.44 -7.40
N CYS A 1213 -3.48 40.03 -7.57
CA CYS A 1213 -3.33 41.48 -7.67
C CYS A 1213 -4.05 42.06 -8.89
N GLU A 1214 -3.98 41.40 -10.04
CA GLU A 1214 -4.71 41.80 -11.24
C GLU A 1214 -6.23 41.78 -11.00
N PHE A 1215 -6.75 40.69 -10.42
CA PHE A 1215 -8.16 40.55 -10.07
C PHE A 1215 -8.64 41.63 -9.09
N LEU A 1216 -7.90 41.87 -8.00
CA LEU A 1216 -8.27 42.86 -6.99
C LEU A 1216 -8.29 44.28 -7.56
N ASN A 1217 -7.28 44.65 -8.36
CA ASN A 1217 -7.19 45.98 -8.95
C ASN A 1217 -8.29 46.25 -9.99
N GLN A 1218 -8.67 45.25 -10.79
CA GLN A 1218 -9.74 45.39 -11.79
C GLN A 1218 -11.13 45.60 -11.17
N ASN A 1219 -11.33 45.11 -9.94
CA ASN A 1219 -12.63 45.10 -9.27
C ASN A 1219 -12.73 46.06 -8.06
N GLU A 1220 -11.77 46.97 -7.89
CA GLU A 1220 -11.73 47.93 -6.77
C GLU A 1220 -11.74 47.26 -5.38
N TYR A 1221 -11.07 46.11 -5.27
CA TYR A 1221 -10.89 45.36 -4.03
C TYR A 1221 -9.45 45.45 -3.51
N THR A 1222 -9.26 45.06 -2.26
CA THR A 1222 -7.97 44.72 -1.68
C THR A 1222 -8.15 43.58 -0.67
N ILE A 1223 -7.05 43.10 -0.10
CA ILE A 1223 -7.01 41.97 0.83
C ILE A 1223 -6.41 42.41 2.17
N LEU A 1224 -7.03 41.96 3.25
CA LEU A 1224 -6.60 42.12 4.63
C LEU A 1224 -6.20 40.76 5.18
N TRP A 1225 -5.01 40.66 5.76
CA TRP A 1225 -4.56 39.52 6.53
C TRP A 1225 -4.57 39.82 8.02
N ILE A 1226 -5.02 38.84 8.78
CA ILE A 1226 -4.93 38.79 10.22
C ILE A 1226 -3.93 37.70 10.59
N LEU A 1227 -3.02 38.04 11.49
CA LEU A 1227 -2.05 37.14 12.09
C LEU A 1227 -2.46 36.91 13.55
N LEU A 1228 -2.60 35.64 13.91
CA LEU A 1228 -2.66 35.17 15.29
C LEU A 1228 -1.50 34.21 15.51
N GLY A 1229 -0.86 34.22 16.67
CA GLY A 1229 0.16 33.25 16.99
C GLY A 1229 0.37 33.10 18.47
N GLU A 1230 0.95 31.98 18.87
CA GLU A 1230 1.33 31.75 20.25
C GLU A 1230 2.73 31.15 20.34
N LYS A 1231 3.50 31.64 21.32
CA LYS A 1231 4.74 31.01 21.81
C LYS A 1231 4.40 30.34 23.12
N GLN A 1232 4.39 29.01 23.14
CA GLN A 1232 3.83 28.23 24.23
C GLN A 1232 4.62 26.94 24.51
N VAL A 1233 4.26 26.30 25.61
CA VAL A 1233 4.76 24.98 25.98
C VAL A 1233 3.59 24.01 25.93
N LEU A 1234 3.70 22.98 25.09
CA LEU A 1234 2.69 21.94 24.94
C LEU A 1234 3.12 20.66 25.64
N GLY A 1235 2.15 19.89 26.13
CA GLY A 1235 2.39 18.55 26.64
C GLY A 1235 2.99 18.46 28.05
N GLY A 1236 3.23 17.24 28.48
CA GLY A 1236 3.58 16.93 29.87
C GLY A 1236 2.42 17.16 30.85
N ASN A 1237 2.64 16.76 32.11
CA ASN A 1237 1.66 16.92 33.19
C ASN A 1237 1.74 18.35 33.78
N LEU A 1238 1.57 19.37 32.92
CA LEU A 1238 1.60 20.78 33.30
C LEU A 1238 0.37 21.09 34.16
N SER A 1239 0.47 20.84 35.47
CA SER A 1239 -0.52 21.30 36.44
C SER A 1239 -0.59 22.83 36.42
N HIS A 1240 -1.72 23.43 36.81
CA HIS A 1240 -1.86 24.89 36.95
C HIS A 1240 -0.75 25.57 37.79
N ARG A 1241 -0.01 24.81 38.61
CA ARG A 1241 1.13 25.34 39.41
C ARG A 1241 2.44 25.48 38.64
N ASN A 1242 2.59 24.81 37.50
CA ASN A 1242 3.80 24.82 36.66
C ASN A 1242 3.58 25.51 35.31
N TYR A 1243 2.46 26.22 35.14
CA TYR A 1243 2.19 26.99 33.94
C TYR A 1243 3.01 28.28 33.96
N GLU A 1244 3.93 28.42 33.01
CA GLU A 1244 4.84 29.56 32.92
C GLU A 1244 4.29 30.72 32.08
N GLY A 1245 3.09 30.58 31.53
CA GLY A 1245 2.48 31.55 30.62
C GLY A 1245 2.73 31.23 29.13
N TYR A 1246 2.35 32.16 28.27
CA TYR A 1246 2.46 32.09 26.82
C TYR A 1246 2.54 33.50 26.22
N LEU A 1247 3.17 33.64 25.06
CA LEU A 1247 3.20 34.91 24.31
C LEU A 1247 2.13 34.88 23.24
N VAL A 1248 1.14 35.77 23.33
CA VAL A 1248 0.13 35.96 22.30
C VAL A 1248 0.64 36.96 21.27
N ILE A 1249 0.54 36.62 20.00
CA ILE A 1249 1.02 37.41 18.87
C ILE A 1249 -0.19 37.78 18.02
N ASN A 1250 -0.42 39.07 17.81
CA ASN A 1250 -1.49 39.58 16.97
C ASN A 1250 -0.92 40.54 15.91
N GLY A 1251 -1.42 40.47 14.68
CA GLY A 1251 -1.01 41.37 13.62
C GLY A 1251 -2.07 41.59 12.56
N ALA A 1252 -1.94 42.70 11.84
CA ALA A 1252 -2.79 43.05 10.71
C ALA A 1252 -1.94 43.58 9.56
N TYR A 1253 -2.19 43.06 8.36
CA TYR A 1253 -1.47 43.39 7.13
C TYR A 1253 -2.46 43.61 5.99
N VAL A 1254 -2.14 44.51 5.06
CA VAL A 1254 -2.98 44.82 3.90
C VAL A 1254 -2.14 44.90 2.64
N LEU A 1255 -2.77 44.64 1.50
CA LEU A 1255 -2.15 44.84 0.20
C LEU A 1255 -2.39 46.29 -0.26
N ASP A 1256 -1.33 47.08 -0.33
CA ASP A 1256 -1.36 48.46 -0.83
C ASP A 1256 -0.37 48.62 -1.98
N HIS A 1257 -0.84 49.07 -3.14
CA HIS A 1257 -0.04 49.20 -4.37
C HIS A 1257 0.81 47.95 -4.70
N ASN A 1258 0.23 46.74 -4.57
CA ASN A 1258 0.88 45.43 -4.74
C ASN A 1258 2.01 45.10 -3.75
N HIS A 1259 2.14 45.89 -2.68
CA HIS A 1259 3.06 45.65 -1.57
C HIS A 1259 2.28 45.34 -0.30
N ILE A 1260 2.80 44.41 0.52
CA ILE A 1260 2.21 44.08 1.81
C ILE A 1260 2.73 45.07 2.84
N VAL A 1261 1.83 45.75 3.53
CA VAL A 1261 2.15 46.67 4.62
C VAL A 1261 1.39 46.27 5.87
N GLY A 1262 2.05 46.30 7.03
CA GLY A 1262 1.42 45.89 8.27
C GLY A 1262 2.37 45.91 9.46
N ARG A 1263 1.84 45.50 10.62
CA ARG A 1263 2.60 45.35 11.86
C ARG A 1263 2.02 44.24 12.71
N PHE A 1264 2.83 43.71 13.62
CA PHE A 1264 2.39 42.79 14.66
C PHE A 1264 2.88 43.26 16.04
N ASN A 1265 2.25 42.76 17.10
CA ASN A 1265 2.66 42.94 18.49
C ASN A 1265 2.60 41.58 19.20
N GLY A 1266 3.49 41.39 20.18
CA GLY A 1266 3.48 40.23 21.07
C GLY A 1266 3.22 40.69 22.51
N GLU A 1267 2.30 40.06 23.22
CA GLU A 1267 2.00 40.32 24.63
C GLU A 1267 2.11 39.01 25.43
N PHE A 1268 2.84 39.05 26.54
CA PHE A 1268 3.04 37.88 27.38
C PHE A 1268 1.92 37.79 28.41
N GLU A 1269 1.21 36.67 28.44
CA GLU A 1269 0.12 36.38 29.36
C GLU A 1269 0.54 35.23 30.29
N LYS A 1270 0.10 35.29 31.56
CA LYS A 1270 0.40 34.27 32.58
C LYS A 1270 -0.85 33.68 33.17
#